data_AF-A0A815EC67-F1
#
_entry.id   AF-A0A815EC67-F1
#
_cell.length_a   1.000
_cell.length_b   1.000
_cell.length_c   1.000
_cell.angle_alpha   90.00
_cell.angle_beta   90.00
_cell.angle_gamma   90.00
#
_symmetry.space_group_name_H-M   'P 1'
#
loop_
_entity.id
_entity.type
_entity.pdbx_description
1 polymer ?
#
loop_
_entity_poly.entity_id
_entity_poly.type
_entity_poly.pdbx_seq_one_letter_code
_entity_poly.pdbx_strand_id
1 'polypeptide(L)'
;MILKFTSPDVLFNLDNIIVISWLTLIFVPFRKLSKYFILSPPLFLATLYTIILFRTLFFREPNNPPLDFFHLSGWFALLKDPYMIIGSTSHFCIMDLWVGYWMVYDFYSGYTFAYSITMNSNGVYQVTKSWTFGRIIFTIILLLTYMVGPFGFLMYHLAKFTFLKKYETHVRINIKDDLDIIDKTNNNQFQTDLIARRYVRFGDKFPEPLRKIYHLIVGTIGSIVLFTIALPAYIMLRIYCRITYHSKLNKTSTNPNKFIPEYVRNAVASMKLTSLTTPYEKRNWIWHLKFMLLQISTFIEYIANADTPHVLFTALQNYFTEIYHVSCYTFGDGIGVGSHALVKRYLQDIPPNKGFESLGWNISSSQKTFCDFTTIFVSSDNPDMKLSRQIVFQWLHAFPYNLRTNNNEARTYLSRIVPRRIDRQPNTKEITQAVGEVMFFLATGGELKKHEREAFHECATAPFIFFPDWFNFLLAGHYLERKTLNGYYTILQAFSRYVDGPALRAAFKAADNKKPNSEVLRLIAIVFSIAGSAAPSKLAGTVIERLWCEKDKEKNVRLFKKNPHNFIKECARLDKIVPNVNVFATQEIINDIEKDFQNNNQNIKIPENTPIHCSLVLANRDKNVFQNPDEFLPERSDLNKIIVWNGVEEDILNADITKRPVRYCPGHDFSIDVIQFVAEQFLPIVSDDGNVQEPDFSLDEIDGQNHVSEENLNMKALDENDKKLISMNLNINGLNGIDLSCYAVLDNYTKIVIYLMQKAVKESNLAPSRAIDIDDPLHLPAHDLGILRTDMAKFLPTWDEDDPKGSGLDRRIARWLVNQNIWDFYDSPVEFNTLEQAIKWRVQMFSDLPVPNVIYEDMFSDKALTQLAFAGCACHYTQRMEKEWTPGSGIPEQRFMKNAVYVNDMTGLSAFNVRKPFERYGAAAYFDEDFQIIAIYWSHANQLIKKGEQFWNHAKYVWRSSFFAYITIRDHLIVTHMIEGNAFVSASRQHLPTDHSLRRFIKPFTYHTISVNYQASVTLVNNRGLVHRIWAFDYDEFLKVCDYISMNYKFVLLPDFISDTMSPENNKRSGEEWDKIYPIYHDINTFWMIIRKYVTNFFEINYKVNIKNDDLPTDLHMKDFIDEICKQLGIEGITSLQRFIDVLSKLIASSTGVHEHVGQISDYMLDPRFIGAKLQEGKEIQNIQTYTQILVLSVVTGLRMPGLLEDWSHLIERNQYYSKNLENYETFKQDLKDLSKDIDDRNKIRNYPFQSFNPKYMECSTSV
;
A
#
# COMPACT_ATOMS: atom_id res chain seq x y z
N MET A 1 65.88 37.30 22.45
CA MET A 1 65.94 38.58 23.19
C MET A 1 64.55 39.17 23.45
N ILE A 2 63.68 39.29 22.42
CA ILE A 2 62.30 39.84 22.55
C ILE A 2 61.40 39.03 23.51
N LEU A 3 61.37 37.69 23.43
CA LEU A 3 60.61 36.83 24.36
C LEU A 3 61.13 36.85 25.81
N LYS A 4 62.31 37.43 26.08
CA LYS A 4 62.89 37.52 27.43
C LYS A 4 62.36 38.72 28.22
N PHE A 5 61.72 39.68 27.54
CA PHE A 5 61.23 40.94 28.10
C PHE A 5 59.71 41.17 27.88
N THR A 6 59.00 40.19 27.29
CA THR A 6 57.56 40.30 27.00
C THR A 6 56.79 39.32 27.86
N SER A 7 55.80 39.77 28.63
CA SER A 7 55.01 38.87 29.47
C SER A 7 54.09 37.97 28.62
N PRO A 8 53.75 36.75 29.10
CA PRO A 8 52.79 35.87 28.45
C PRO A 8 51.46 36.58 28.12
N ASP A 9 50.95 37.43 29.01
CA ASP A 9 49.69 38.15 28.80
C ASP A 9 49.74 39.13 27.62
N VAL A 10 50.89 39.76 27.39
CA VAL A 10 51.08 40.65 26.23
C VAL A 10 51.09 39.85 24.94
N LEU A 11 51.70 38.66 24.94
CA LEU A 11 51.72 37.78 23.77
C LEU A 11 50.34 37.16 23.48
N PHE A 12 49.59 36.78 24.50
CA PHE A 12 48.22 36.27 24.35
C PHE A 12 47.29 37.30 23.71
N ASN A 13 47.42 38.58 24.08
CA ASN A 13 46.63 39.66 23.47
C ASN A 13 46.91 39.85 21.97
N LEU A 14 48.07 39.39 21.46
CA LEU A 14 48.39 39.46 20.03
C LEU A 14 47.58 38.46 19.19
N ASP A 15 47.03 37.39 19.79
CA ASP A 15 46.16 36.45 19.07
C ASP A 15 44.89 37.15 18.57
N ASN A 16 44.43 38.22 19.24
CA ASN A 16 43.27 39.02 18.82
C ASN A 16 43.45 39.71 17.46
N ILE A 17 44.67 39.80 16.93
CA ILE A 17 44.90 40.34 15.58
C ILE A 17 44.21 39.45 14.51
N ILE A 18 43.97 38.15 14.81
CA ILE A 18 43.25 37.23 13.91
C ILE A 18 41.81 37.68 13.61
N VAL A 19 41.22 38.50 14.47
CA VAL A 19 39.87 39.07 14.27
C VAL A 19 39.84 39.92 12.99
N ILE A 20 40.94 40.59 12.66
CA ILE A 20 41.05 41.37 11.41
C ILE A 20 40.93 40.45 10.20
N SER A 21 41.57 39.28 10.23
CA SER A 21 41.45 38.27 9.18
C SER A 21 40.02 37.74 9.05
N TRP A 22 39.37 37.43 10.17
CA TRP A 22 37.99 36.92 10.18
C TRP A 22 36.97 37.95 9.68
N LEU A 23 37.04 39.19 10.15
CA LEU A 23 36.17 40.27 9.66
C LEU A 23 36.36 40.51 8.16
N THR A 24 37.61 40.50 7.70
CA THR A 24 37.92 40.65 6.26
C THR A 24 37.38 39.47 5.45
N LEU A 25 37.51 38.25 5.97
CA LEU A 25 37.04 37.02 5.34
C LEU A 25 35.52 36.95 5.24
N ILE A 26 34.80 37.41 6.27
CA ILE A 26 33.33 37.41 6.33
C ILE A 26 32.75 38.46 5.36
N PHE A 27 33.25 39.69 5.40
CA PHE A 27 32.60 40.80 4.70
C PHE A 27 33.18 41.07 3.32
N VAL A 28 34.47 40.82 3.10
CA VAL A 28 35.17 41.25 1.87
C VAL A 28 36.19 40.20 1.35
N PRO A 29 35.83 38.92 1.17
CA PRO A 29 36.82 37.85 0.94
C PRO A 29 37.64 37.92 -0.37
N PHE A 30 37.13 38.56 -1.42
CA PHE A 30 37.73 38.48 -2.78
C PHE A 30 38.38 39.77 -3.31
N ARG A 31 38.44 40.86 -2.54
CA ARG A 31 39.19 42.04 -3.00
C ARG A 31 40.69 41.76 -2.94
N LYS A 32 41.45 42.26 -3.92
CA LYS A 32 42.93 42.10 -3.96
C LYS A 32 43.60 42.52 -2.65
N LEU A 33 43.13 43.61 -2.04
CA LEU A 33 43.66 44.12 -0.77
C LEU A 33 43.29 43.21 0.43
N SER A 34 42.11 42.59 0.42
CA SER A 34 41.64 41.69 1.47
C SER A 34 42.52 40.45 1.65
N LYS A 35 43.15 39.97 0.58
CA LYS A 35 44.09 38.83 0.66
C LYS A 35 45.24 39.11 1.63
N TYR A 36 45.75 40.34 1.66
CA TYR A 36 46.82 40.72 2.58
C TYR A 36 46.33 40.74 4.03
N PHE A 37 45.14 41.29 4.30
CA PHE A 37 44.56 41.33 5.64
C PHE A 37 44.10 39.96 6.15
N ILE A 38 43.71 39.03 5.26
CA ILE A 38 43.38 37.65 5.64
C ILE A 38 44.67 36.89 5.98
N LEU A 39 45.74 37.07 5.21
CA LEU A 39 46.98 36.28 5.32
C LEU A 39 48.03 36.84 6.31
N SER A 40 48.10 38.15 6.54
CA SER A 40 49.18 38.71 7.37
C SER A 40 49.06 38.37 8.86
N PRO A 41 47.88 38.40 9.52
CA PRO A 41 47.75 37.96 10.90
C PRO A 41 48.11 36.48 11.14
N PRO A 42 47.62 35.49 10.37
CA PRO A 42 48.00 34.10 10.61
C PRO A 42 49.48 33.84 10.29
N LEU A 43 50.10 34.56 9.34
CA LEU A 43 51.54 34.45 9.09
C LEU A 43 52.37 34.97 10.28
N PHE A 44 51.93 36.07 10.89
CA PHE A 44 52.51 36.61 12.11
C PHE A 44 52.36 35.63 13.29
N LEU A 45 51.15 35.08 13.49
CA LEU A 45 50.89 34.09 14.54
C LEU A 45 51.63 32.77 14.29
N ALA A 46 51.80 32.34 13.04
CA ALA A 46 52.59 31.15 12.69
C ALA A 46 54.08 31.37 13.01
N THR A 47 54.58 32.58 12.75
CA THR A 47 55.95 32.96 13.10
C THR A 47 56.11 32.99 14.62
N LEU A 48 55.16 33.59 15.35
CA LEU A 48 55.14 33.61 16.81
C LEU A 48 55.10 32.19 17.40
N TYR A 49 54.21 31.33 16.89
CA TYR A 49 54.12 29.92 17.25
C TYR A 49 55.44 29.19 17.01
N THR A 50 56.08 29.41 15.86
CA THR A 50 57.36 28.77 15.53
C THR A 50 58.47 29.22 16.48
N ILE A 51 58.53 30.51 16.83
CA ILE A 51 59.52 31.04 17.77
C ILE A 51 59.26 30.50 19.19
N ILE A 52 58.01 30.43 19.63
CA ILE A 52 57.61 29.86 20.91
C ILE A 52 58.00 28.37 20.96
N LEU A 53 57.61 27.60 19.94
CA LEU A 53 57.92 26.18 19.83
C LEU A 53 59.43 25.94 19.82
N PHE A 54 60.19 26.73 19.04
CA PHE A 54 61.65 26.64 18.99
C PHE A 54 62.27 26.98 20.36
N ARG A 55 61.77 28.00 21.06
CA ARG A 55 62.22 28.31 22.42
C ARG A 55 61.97 27.13 23.36
N THR A 56 60.77 26.57 23.36
CA THR A 56 60.38 25.49 24.27
C THR A 56 61.19 24.21 24.00
N LEU A 57 61.49 23.93 22.73
CA LEU A 57 62.26 22.76 22.33
C LEU A 57 63.77 22.90 22.56
N PHE A 58 64.35 24.07 22.29
CA PHE A 58 65.82 24.24 22.23
C PHE A 58 66.43 25.05 23.39
N PHE A 59 65.64 25.85 24.12
CA PHE A 59 66.13 26.68 25.24
C PHE A 59 65.49 26.29 26.57
N ARG A 60 65.52 24.98 26.86
CA ARG A 60 64.94 24.41 28.09
C ARG A 60 65.93 24.49 29.25
N GLU A 61 65.42 24.71 30.47
CA GLU A 61 66.27 24.66 31.66
C GLU A 61 66.89 23.26 31.83
N PRO A 62 68.17 23.14 32.27
CA PRO A 62 68.92 21.88 32.30
C PRO A 62 68.28 20.73 33.10
N ASN A 63 67.33 21.03 33.98
CA ASN A 63 66.72 20.07 34.90
C ASN A 63 65.39 19.46 34.42
N ASN A 64 64.94 19.75 33.20
CA ASN A 64 63.66 19.22 32.69
C ASN A 64 63.83 17.92 31.89
N PRO A 65 63.01 16.87 32.15
CA PRO A 65 63.07 15.58 31.45
C PRO A 65 62.70 15.71 29.97
N PRO A 66 63.20 14.84 29.06
CA PRO A 66 62.92 14.91 27.62
C PRO A 66 61.41 14.92 27.33
N LEU A 67 60.99 15.70 26.34
CA LEU A 67 59.59 15.81 25.93
C LEU A 67 59.14 14.53 25.23
N ASP A 68 58.16 13.86 25.83
CA ASP A 68 57.52 12.69 25.24
C ASP A 68 56.15 13.09 24.66
N PHE A 69 56.08 13.23 23.34
CA PHE A 69 54.85 13.58 22.63
C PHE A 69 53.88 12.40 22.46
N PHE A 70 54.30 11.18 22.81
CA PHE A 70 53.52 9.97 22.65
C PHE A 70 52.78 9.57 23.94
N HIS A 71 53.04 10.25 25.05
CA HIS A 71 52.29 10.10 26.29
C HIS A 71 51.58 11.40 26.71
N LEU A 72 50.35 11.26 27.18
CA LEU A 72 49.50 12.38 27.64
C LEU A 72 50.17 13.20 28.75
N SER A 73 50.99 12.57 29.59
CA SER A 73 51.79 13.23 30.63
C SER A 73 52.80 14.23 30.06
N GLY A 74 53.39 13.94 28.89
CA GLY A 74 54.30 14.87 28.20
C GLY A 74 53.57 16.08 27.61
N TRP A 75 52.35 15.88 27.08
CA TRP A 75 51.47 16.99 26.69
C TRP A 75 51.07 17.88 27.87
N PHE A 76 50.70 17.29 29.01
CA PHE A 76 50.41 18.08 30.21
C PHE A 76 51.63 18.81 30.76
N ALA A 77 52.83 18.24 30.66
CA ALA A 77 54.06 18.92 31.04
C ALA A 77 54.39 20.10 30.10
N LEU A 78 54.10 19.97 28.80
CA LEU A 78 54.26 21.02 27.81
C LEU A 78 53.25 22.16 28.03
N LEU A 79 51.99 21.85 28.34
CA LEU A 79 50.92 22.83 28.59
C LEU A 79 51.03 23.53 29.96
N LYS A 80 51.97 23.13 30.83
CA LYS A 80 52.30 23.89 32.04
C LYS A 80 53.15 25.12 31.76
N ASP A 81 53.83 25.18 30.61
CA ASP A 81 54.55 26.37 30.18
C ASP A 81 53.56 27.42 29.64
N PRO A 82 53.43 28.61 30.27
CA PRO A 82 52.52 29.66 29.81
C PRO A 82 52.74 30.05 28.36
N TYR A 83 53.97 29.97 27.85
CA TYR A 83 54.28 30.30 26.47
C TYR A 83 53.76 29.24 25.50
N MET A 84 53.72 27.96 25.89
CA MET A 84 53.15 26.90 25.06
C MET A 84 51.63 26.91 25.03
N ILE A 85 50.97 27.38 26.10
CA ILE A 85 49.53 27.65 26.07
C ILE A 85 49.24 28.68 24.97
N ILE A 86 49.99 29.79 24.95
CA ILE A 86 49.86 30.85 23.93
C ILE A 86 50.15 30.30 22.55
N GLY A 87 51.24 29.54 22.37
CA GLY A 87 51.54 28.90 21.09
C GLY A 87 50.41 27.99 20.60
N SER A 88 49.77 27.24 21.51
CA SER A 88 48.63 26.38 21.18
C SER A 88 47.40 27.19 20.78
N THR A 89 47.15 28.32 21.46
CA THR A 89 46.08 29.27 21.08
C THR A 89 46.34 29.87 19.70
N SER A 90 47.54 30.38 19.44
CA SER A 90 47.93 30.89 18.12
C SER A 90 47.74 29.84 17.02
N HIS A 91 48.12 28.58 17.27
CA HIS A 91 47.90 27.47 16.33
C HIS A 91 46.42 27.21 16.06
N PHE A 92 45.59 27.19 17.11
CA PHE A 92 44.13 27.01 16.99
C PHE A 92 43.48 28.15 16.18
N CYS A 93 43.83 29.40 16.47
CA CYS A 93 43.32 30.57 15.74
C CYS A 93 43.65 30.52 14.24
N ILE A 94 44.84 30.02 13.87
CA ILE A 94 45.23 29.83 12.46
C ILE A 94 44.39 28.73 11.79
N MET A 95 44.22 27.59 12.47
CA MET A 95 43.45 26.45 11.93
C MET A 95 41.98 26.81 11.75
N ASP A 96 41.38 27.52 12.72
CA ASP A 96 40.00 27.97 12.66
C ASP A 96 39.75 28.94 11.49
N LEU A 97 40.64 29.93 11.30
CA LEU A 97 40.59 30.83 10.15
C LEU A 97 40.77 30.09 8.82
N TRP A 98 41.63 29.07 8.77
CA TRP A 98 41.83 28.25 7.56
C TRP A 98 40.55 27.49 7.17
N VAL A 99 39.83 26.94 8.14
CA VAL A 99 38.51 26.31 7.92
C VAL A 99 37.51 27.34 7.40
N GLY A 100 37.44 28.52 8.00
CA GLY A 100 36.63 29.62 7.48
C GLY A 100 36.97 30.00 6.04
N TYR A 101 38.26 30.05 5.70
CA TYR A 101 38.73 30.39 4.36
C TYR A 101 38.34 29.33 3.33
N TRP A 102 38.44 28.06 3.69
CA TRP A 102 37.97 26.94 2.87
C TRP A 102 36.45 27.03 2.63
N MET A 103 35.65 27.29 3.69
CA MET A 103 34.20 27.43 3.57
C MET A 103 33.82 28.56 2.61
N VAL A 104 34.50 29.71 2.68
CA VAL A 104 34.30 30.82 1.75
C VAL A 104 34.61 30.40 0.32
N TYR A 105 35.73 29.72 0.09
CA TYR A 105 36.09 29.29 -1.25
C TYR A 105 35.09 28.26 -1.81
N ASP A 106 34.71 27.25 -1.02
CA ASP A 106 33.71 26.24 -1.39
C ASP A 106 32.36 26.90 -1.74
N PHE A 107 31.88 27.83 -0.92
CA PHE A 107 30.60 28.51 -1.14
C PHE A 107 30.60 29.35 -2.43
N TYR A 108 31.61 30.19 -2.63
CA TYR A 108 31.63 31.07 -3.80
C TYR A 108 32.10 30.36 -5.09
N SER A 109 32.70 29.18 -4.99
CA SER A 109 33.02 28.35 -6.16
C SER A 109 31.87 27.44 -6.61
N GLY A 110 30.98 27.02 -5.70
CA GLY A 110 29.88 26.10 -5.99
C GLY A 110 28.49 26.72 -6.20
N TYR A 111 28.26 27.99 -5.81
CA TYR A 111 26.92 28.59 -5.81
C TYR A 111 26.89 30.00 -6.44
N THR A 112 25.98 30.26 -7.39
CA THR A 112 25.90 31.57 -8.11
C THR A 112 25.06 32.65 -7.40
N PHE A 113 25.41 33.91 -7.65
CA PHE A 113 24.61 35.09 -7.29
C PHE A 113 23.24 35.08 -8.00
N ALA A 114 22.14 35.35 -7.27
CA ALA A 114 20.84 35.59 -7.87
C ALA A 114 20.72 37.05 -8.32
N TYR A 115 20.22 37.25 -9.53
CA TYR A 115 19.78 38.57 -10.00
C TYR A 115 18.34 38.81 -9.54
N SER A 116 18.03 39.99 -9.03
CA SER A 116 16.64 40.44 -8.86
C SER A 116 16.23 41.18 -10.13
N ILE A 117 15.06 40.82 -10.65
CA ILE A 117 14.43 41.51 -11.77
C ILE A 117 13.38 42.45 -11.19
N THR A 118 13.56 43.75 -11.40
CA THR A 118 12.59 44.77 -11.02
C THR A 118 12.11 45.52 -12.26
N MET A 119 10.80 45.56 -12.45
CA MET A 119 10.17 46.26 -13.57
C MET A 119 10.11 47.75 -13.24
N ASN A 120 10.66 48.60 -14.11
CA ASN A 120 10.52 50.04 -13.92
C ASN A 120 9.11 50.50 -14.32
N SER A 121 8.76 51.75 -14.01
CA SER A 121 7.46 52.38 -14.32
C SER A 121 7.10 52.38 -15.82
N ASN A 122 8.05 52.02 -16.70
CA ASN A 122 7.88 52.00 -18.15
C ASN A 122 7.81 50.56 -18.70
N GLY A 123 7.68 49.54 -17.85
CA GLY A 123 7.52 48.15 -18.28
C GLY A 123 8.81 47.45 -18.73
N VAL A 124 9.99 48.04 -18.51
CA VAL A 124 11.28 47.42 -18.83
C VAL A 124 11.87 46.78 -17.58
N TYR A 125 12.15 45.48 -17.66
CA TYR A 125 12.77 44.71 -16.59
C TYR A 125 14.25 45.06 -16.43
N GLN A 126 14.62 45.66 -15.30
CA GLN A 126 16.02 45.86 -14.92
C GLN A 126 16.52 44.68 -14.07
N VAL A 127 17.59 44.05 -14.53
CA VAL A 127 18.29 42.95 -13.85
C VAL A 127 19.36 43.55 -12.95
N THR A 128 19.09 43.63 -11.64
CA THR A 128 20.06 44.10 -10.64
C THR A 128 20.67 42.94 -9.86
N LYS A 129 21.97 42.99 -9.56
CA LYS A 129 22.60 42.00 -8.64
C LYS A 129 22.05 42.21 -7.23
N SER A 130 21.21 41.30 -6.76
CA SER A 130 20.63 41.38 -5.41
C SER A 130 21.50 40.60 -4.42
N TRP A 131 21.57 41.07 -3.18
CA TRP A 131 22.17 40.31 -2.08
C TRP A 131 21.31 39.07 -1.82
N THR A 132 21.81 37.89 -2.21
CA THR A 132 21.06 36.65 -1.98
C THR A 132 20.91 36.37 -0.50
N PHE A 133 19.71 35.94 -0.11
CA PHE A 133 19.42 35.35 1.20
C PHE A 133 20.42 34.22 1.56
N GLY A 134 20.87 33.46 0.55
CA GLY A 134 21.93 32.46 0.73
C GLY A 134 23.28 33.03 1.18
N ARG A 135 23.65 34.24 0.73
CA ARG A 135 24.86 34.94 1.22
C ARG A 135 24.69 35.45 2.64
N ILE A 136 23.49 35.89 3.03
CA ILE A 136 23.19 36.30 4.42
C ILE A 136 23.32 35.09 5.36
N ILE A 137 22.68 33.97 5.01
CA ILE A 137 22.80 32.72 5.78
C ILE A 137 24.25 32.27 5.87
N PHE A 138 24.99 32.28 4.75
CA PHE A 138 26.40 31.90 4.77
C PHE A 138 27.26 32.85 5.62
N THR A 139 26.97 34.15 5.63
CA THR A 139 27.62 35.14 6.50
C THR A 139 27.34 34.85 7.98
N ILE A 140 26.10 34.49 8.33
CA ILE A 140 25.73 34.06 9.69
C ILE A 140 26.47 32.78 10.08
N ILE A 141 26.57 31.81 9.16
CA ILE A 141 27.31 30.57 9.39
C ILE A 141 28.79 30.87 9.65
N LEU A 142 29.43 31.77 8.89
CA LEU A 142 30.81 32.16 9.14
C LEU A 142 31.01 32.89 10.47
N LEU A 143 30.06 33.73 10.88
CA LEU A 143 30.07 34.37 12.21
C LEU A 143 29.96 33.32 13.32
N LEU A 144 29.10 32.32 13.15
CA LEU A 144 28.96 31.20 14.08
C LEU A 144 30.19 30.29 14.08
N THR A 145 30.87 30.10 12.94
CA THR A 145 32.16 29.39 12.89
C THR A 145 33.20 30.16 13.70
N TYR A 146 33.33 31.47 13.51
CA TYR A 146 34.25 32.28 14.31
C TYR A 146 33.97 32.22 15.83
N MET A 147 32.70 32.19 16.23
CA MET A 147 32.32 32.14 17.66
C MET A 147 32.37 30.73 18.27
N VAL A 148 32.06 29.69 17.49
CA VAL A 148 31.84 28.30 17.94
C VAL A 148 32.30 27.30 16.87
N GLY A 149 33.58 27.38 16.47
CA GLY A 149 34.26 26.63 15.38
C GLY A 149 33.54 25.39 14.83
N PRO A 150 33.50 24.25 15.58
CA PRO A 150 32.94 23.00 15.09
C PRO A 150 31.45 23.07 14.72
N PHE A 151 30.68 23.91 15.42
CA PHE A 151 29.24 24.06 15.20
C PHE A 151 28.95 24.80 13.91
N GLY A 152 29.66 25.91 13.63
CA GLY A 152 29.53 26.64 12.37
C GLY A 152 29.92 25.81 11.15
N PHE A 153 30.98 25.00 11.26
CA PHE A 153 31.39 24.06 10.21
C PHE A 153 30.34 22.96 9.96
N LEU A 154 29.76 22.36 11.01
CA LEU A 154 28.68 21.38 10.87
C LEU A 154 27.44 22.00 10.23
N MET A 155 27.08 23.22 10.63
CA MET A 155 25.98 24.00 10.06
C MET A 155 26.21 24.29 8.57
N TYR A 156 27.45 24.57 8.17
CA TYR A 156 27.79 24.75 6.77
C TYR A 156 27.60 23.48 5.95
N HIS A 157 28.08 22.34 6.43
CA HIS A 157 27.87 21.05 5.76
C HIS A 157 26.39 20.67 5.68
N LEU A 158 25.63 20.89 6.74
CA LEU A 158 24.19 20.68 6.73
C LEU A 158 23.50 21.60 5.71
N ALA A 159 23.85 22.88 5.67
CA ALA A 159 23.33 23.83 4.70
C ALA A 159 23.70 23.43 3.26
N LYS A 160 24.91 22.92 3.03
CA LYS A 160 25.38 22.37 1.75
C LYS A 160 24.51 21.22 1.24
N PHE A 161 24.24 20.22 2.07
CA PHE A 161 23.44 19.06 1.68
C PHE A 161 21.92 19.31 1.61
N THR A 162 21.44 20.47 2.09
CA THR A 162 20.00 20.77 2.15
C THR A 162 19.65 22.03 1.36
N PHE A 163 19.96 23.21 1.91
CA PHE A 163 19.50 24.51 1.43
C PHE A 163 20.30 25.02 0.22
N LEU A 164 21.62 24.89 0.24
CA LEU A 164 22.52 25.44 -0.79
C LEU A 164 22.47 24.64 -2.09
N LYS A 165 22.04 23.37 -2.06
CA LYS A 165 21.81 22.52 -3.24
C LYS A 165 20.93 23.18 -4.31
N LYS A 166 19.96 24.01 -3.90
CA LYS A 166 19.08 24.75 -4.82
C LYS A 166 19.81 25.82 -5.66
N TYR A 167 21.00 26.23 -5.23
CA TYR A 167 21.79 27.30 -5.86
C TYR A 167 23.03 26.75 -6.60
N GLU A 168 23.15 25.42 -6.75
CA GLU A 168 24.22 24.77 -7.51
C GLU A 168 24.21 25.20 -8.97
N THR A 169 25.38 25.53 -9.49
CA THR A 169 25.60 26.09 -10.84
C THR A 169 25.18 25.20 -12.01
N HIS A 170 24.91 23.92 -11.79
CA HIS A 170 24.67 22.92 -12.85
C HIS A 170 23.19 22.64 -13.16
N VAL A 171 22.24 23.26 -12.47
CA VAL A 171 20.80 23.07 -12.73
C VAL A 171 20.20 24.37 -13.28
N ARG A 172 20.31 24.59 -14.59
CA ARG A 172 19.58 25.67 -15.27
C ARG A 172 18.29 25.12 -15.90
N ILE A 173 17.16 25.49 -15.31
CA ILE A 173 15.83 25.41 -15.91
C ILE A 173 15.60 26.69 -16.72
N ASN A 174 15.18 26.51 -17.96
CA ASN A 174 14.78 27.53 -18.92
C ASN A 174 13.38 28.03 -18.54
N ILE A 175 13.21 29.33 -18.24
CA ILE A 175 11.91 29.92 -17.93
C ILE A 175 11.48 30.74 -19.15
N LYS A 176 10.69 30.11 -20.00
CA LYS A 176 9.70 30.75 -20.87
C LYS A 176 8.52 29.80 -20.89
N ASP A 177 7.44 30.20 -20.24
CA ASP A 177 6.04 29.99 -20.67
C ASP A 177 5.12 30.35 -19.50
N ASP A 178 4.91 31.65 -19.30
CA ASP A 178 3.97 32.24 -18.33
C ASP A 178 2.69 32.76 -19.00
N LEU A 179 2.34 32.22 -20.18
CA LEU A 179 1.15 32.64 -20.93
C LEU A 179 -0.06 31.71 -20.77
N ASP A 180 0.06 30.61 -20.03
CA ASP A 180 -0.97 29.55 -19.99
C ASP A 180 -1.95 29.64 -18.80
N ILE A 181 -1.84 30.67 -17.95
CA ILE A 181 -2.57 30.72 -16.67
C ILE A 181 -3.87 31.56 -16.76
N ILE A 182 -4.11 32.30 -17.83
CA ILE A 182 -5.21 33.31 -17.85
C ILE A 182 -6.55 32.77 -18.37
N ASP A 183 -6.62 31.59 -19.01
CA ASP A 183 -7.84 31.18 -19.74
C ASP A 183 -8.73 30.10 -19.07
N LYS A 184 -8.53 29.76 -17.78
CA LYS A 184 -9.28 28.66 -17.10
C LYS A 184 -10.32 29.10 -16.06
N THR A 185 -10.69 30.37 -15.97
CA THR A 185 -11.38 30.91 -14.79
C THR A 185 -12.90 30.71 -14.67
N ASN A 186 -13.62 30.15 -15.64
CA ASN A 186 -15.09 30.09 -15.54
C ASN A 186 -15.72 28.78 -15.03
N ASN A 187 -14.95 27.71 -14.81
CA ASN A 187 -15.39 26.48 -14.10
C ASN A 187 -14.68 26.25 -12.75
N ASN A 188 -13.84 27.21 -12.34
CA ASN A 188 -12.75 26.97 -11.42
C ASN A 188 -13.08 27.17 -9.94
N GLN A 189 -14.19 27.80 -9.54
CA GLN A 189 -14.36 28.24 -8.15
C GLN A 189 -14.45 27.08 -7.15
N PHE A 190 -15.24 26.03 -7.43
CA PHE A 190 -15.34 24.85 -6.57
C PHE A 190 -14.02 24.06 -6.52
N GLN A 191 -13.33 23.88 -7.65
CA GLN A 191 -12.01 23.23 -7.68
C GLN A 191 -10.92 24.06 -6.99
N THR A 192 -10.98 25.39 -7.12
CA THR A 192 -10.08 26.33 -6.46
C THR A 192 -10.28 26.30 -4.94
N ASP A 193 -11.53 26.25 -4.48
CA ASP A 193 -11.89 26.14 -3.05
C ASP A 193 -11.52 24.76 -2.46
N LEU A 194 -11.54 23.70 -3.28
CA LEU A 194 -11.06 22.35 -2.91
C LEU A 194 -9.54 22.28 -2.78
N ILE A 195 -8.81 22.98 -3.67
CA ILE A 195 -7.34 23.03 -3.69
C ILE A 195 -6.80 24.03 -2.65
N ALA A 196 -7.57 25.07 -2.30
CA ALA A 196 -7.21 26.06 -1.31
C ALA A 196 -7.16 25.45 0.10
N ARG A 197 -5.94 25.09 0.53
CA ARG A 197 -5.69 24.70 1.92
C ARG A 197 -6.06 25.84 2.84
N ARG A 198 -6.92 25.55 3.81
CA ARG A 198 -7.22 26.50 4.87
C ARG A 198 -5.99 26.70 5.74
N TYR A 199 -5.62 27.96 5.96
CA TYR A 199 -4.53 28.29 6.87
C TYR A 199 -5.03 28.18 8.30
N VAL A 200 -4.51 27.19 9.00
CA VAL A 200 -4.98 26.77 10.31
C VAL A 200 -4.08 27.32 11.42
N ARG A 201 -2.77 27.40 11.15
CA ARG A 201 -1.77 28.01 12.03
C ARG A 201 -1.16 29.25 11.37
N PHE A 202 -0.63 30.15 12.19
CA PHE A 202 0.01 31.39 11.76
C PHE A 202 1.05 31.17 10.63
N GLY A 203 1.91 30.15 10.78
CA GLY A 203 2.95 29.84 9.82
C GLY A 203 2.50 29.16 8.53
N ASP A 204 1.25 28.70 8.45
CA ASP A 204 0.75 28.04 7.24
C ASP A 204 0.61 29.02 6.08
N LYS A 205 0.41 30.32 6.39
CA LYS A 205 0.31 31.44 5.46
C LYS A 205 1.63 31.80 4.79
N PHE A 206 2.76 31.30 5.30
CA PHE A 206 4.05 31.59 4.71
C PHE A 206 4.27 30.85 3.39
N PRO A 207 5.03 31.44 2.44
CA PRO A 207 5.54 30.72 1.28
C PRO A 207 6.24 29.44 1.70
N GLU A 208 6.15 28.38 0.89
CA GLU A 208 6.57 27.02 1.27
C GLU A 208 7.98 26.94 1.92
N PRO A 209 9.01 27.67 1.46
CA PRO A 209 10.33 27.64 2.10
C PRO A 209 10.32 28.25 3.52
N LEU A 210 9.67 29.39 3.70
CA LEU A 210 9.54 30.07 5.00
C LEU A 210 8.67 29.27 5.96
N ARG A 211 7.62 28.62 5.43
CA ARG A 211 6.77 27.70 6.19
C ARG A 211 7.56 26.52 6.75
N LYS A 212 8.42 25.89 5.93
CA LYS A 212 9.29 24.78 6.38
C LYS A 212 10.28 25.23 7.46
N ILE A 213 10.89 26.41 7.31
CA ILE A 213 11.80 26.98 8.30
C ILE A 213 11.07 27.30 9.61
N TYR A 214 9.91 27.97 9.52
CA TYR A 214 9.09 28.27 10.68
C TYR A 214 8.68 26.98 11.42
N HIS A 215 8.26 25.95 10.69
CA HIS A 215 7.91 24.65 11.28
C HIS A 215 9.11 23.97 11.95
N LEU A 216 10.29 24.05 11.36
CA LEU A 216 11.52 23.52 11.98
C LEU A 216 11.84 24.27 13.27
N ILE A 217 11.81 25.60 13.26
CA ILE A 217 12.09 26.44 14.44
C ILE A 217 11.10 26.12 15.56
N VAL A 218 9.80 26.14 15.26
CA VAL A 218 8.75 25.83 16.23
C VAL A 218 8.90 24.39 16.73
N GLY A 219 9.29 23.46 15.87
CA GLY A 219 9.61 22.08 16.22
C GLY A 219 10.74 21.97 17.23
N THR A 220 11.86 22.64 16.95
CA THR A 220 13.03 22.69 17.84
C THR A 220 12.68 23.34 19.17
N ILE A 221 11.94 24.45 19.19
CA ILE A 221 11.51 25.10 20.42
C ILE A 221 10.62 24.15 21.25
N GLY A 222 9.63 23.50 20.62
CA GLY A 222 8.78 22.51 21.28
C GLY A 222 9.59 21.38 21.94
N SER A 223 10.56 20.82 21.21
CA SER A 223 11.46 19.79 21.75
C SER A 223 12.35 20.31 22.88
N ILE A 224 12.88 21.52 22.78
CA ILE A 224 13.67 22.14 23.86
C ILE A 224 12.79 22.26 25.12
N VAL A 225 11.58 22.81 25.00
CA VAL A 225 10.67 22.96 26.15
C VAL A 225 10.32 21.61 26.75
N LEU A 226 10.06 20.59 25.92
CA LEU A 226 9.76 19.24 26.39
C LEU A 226 10.90 18.66 27.24
N PHE A 227 12.13 18.67 26.71
CA PHE A 227 13.28 18.01 27.36
C PHE A 227 13.95 18.83 28.46
N THR A 228 13.87 20.16 28.41
CA THR A 228 14.54 21.04 29.39
C THR A 228 13.61 21.54 30.50
N ILE A 229 12.30 21.59 30.27
CA ILE A 229 11.33 22.14 31.23
C ILE A 229 10.31 21.09 31.64
N ALA A 230 9.53 20.57 30.69
CA ALA A 230 8.35 19.75 31.00
C ALA A 230 8.71 18.41 31.66
N LEU A 231 9.63 17.64 31.07
CA LEU A 231 10.08 16.36 31.62
C LEU A 231 10.86 16.53 32.93
N PRO A 232 11.82 17.46 33.06
CA PRO A 232 12.46 17.74 34.35
C PRO A 232 11.49 18.17 35.44
N ALA A 233 10.49 19.01 35.13
CA ALA A 233 9.45 19.40 36.09
C ALA A 233 8.62 18.20 36.56
N TYR A 234 8.29 17.28 35.66
CA TYR A 234 7.62 16.03 36.02
C TYR A 234 8.49 15.12 36.89
N ILE A 235 9.79 15.03 36.61
CA ILE A 235 10.75 14.29 37.47
C ILE A 235 10.80 14.92 38.86
N MET A 236 10.84 16.24 38.96
CA MET A 236 10.80 16.94 40.26
C MET A 236 9.49 16.71 41.00
N LEU A 237 8.35 16.69 40.31
CA LEU A 237 7.07 16.31 40.89
C LEU A 237 7.11 14.88 41.46
N ARG A 238 7.74 13.93 40.76
CA ARG A 238 7.94 12.55 41.29
C ARG A 238 8.82 12.53 42.54
N ILE A 239 9.91 13.30 42.55
CA ILE A 239 10.80 13.41 43.72
C ILE A 239 10.04 14.02 44.91
N TYR A 240 9.29 15.09 44.68
CA TYR A 240 8.43 15.71 45.69
C TYR A 240 7.43 14.71 46.26
N CYS A 241 6.69 13.99 45.40
CA CYS A 241 5.73 12.98 45.84
C CYS A 241 6.41 11.87 46.66
N ARG A 242 7.65 11.50 46.30
CA ARG A 242 8.45 10.51 47.03
C ARG A 242 8.90 11.00 48.39
N ILE A 243 9.23 12.28 48.56
CA ILE A 243 9.64 12.81 49.86
C ILE A 243 8.41 12.94 50.78
N THR A 244 7.30 13.46 50.25
CA THR A 244 6.15 13.87 51.07
C THR A 244 5.17 12.74 51.36
N TYR A 245 5.00 11.77 50.46
CA TYR A 245 3.91 10.77 50.54
C TYR A 245 4.38 9.31 50.64
N HIS A 246 5.70 9.05 50.62
CA HIS A 246 6.23 7.68 50.62
C HIS A 246 6.05 6.92 51.95
N SER A 247 5.87 7.60 53.09
CA SER A 247 5.71 6.95 54.40
C SER A 247 4.29 6.45 54.70
N LYS A 248 3.27 6.79 53.89
CA LYS A 248 1.87 6.36 54.06
C LYS A 248 1.52 5.11 53.23
N LEU A 249 2.33 4.07 53.31
CA LEU A 249 2.15 2.82 52.57
C LEU A 249 1.14 1.89 53.27
N ASN A 250 -0.07 1.75 52.69
CA ASN A 250 -0.85 0.51 52.81
C ASN A 250 -0.55 -0.36 51.58
N LYS A 251 -0.07 -1.58 51.80
CA LYS A 251 0.35 -2.56 50.77
C LYS A 251 -0.84 -3.33 50.15
N THR A 252 -1.90 -2.67 49.71
CA THR A 252 -3.14 -3.39 49.30
C THR A 252 -3.69 -3.07 47.92
N SER A 253 -3.04 -2.26 47.09
CA SER A 253 -3.54 -1.98 45.74
C SER A 253 -2.53 -2.36 44.64
N THR A 254 -3.04 -2.98 43.58
CA THR A 254 -2.30 -3.32 42.37
C THR A 254 -1.96 -2.04 41.62
N ASN A 255 -0.67 -1.71 41.49
CA ASN A 255 -0.25 -0.56 40.71
C ASN A 255 -0.46 -0.82 39.20
N PRO A 256 -1.35 -0.09 38.51
CA PRO A 256 -1.63 -0.29 37.09
C PRO A 256 -0.48 0.16 36.18
N ASN A 257 0.47 0.94 36.67
CA ASN A 257 1.58 1.46 35.87
C ASN A 257 2.94 1.13 36.51
N LYS A 258 3.79 0.34 35.83
CA LYS A 258 5.15 0.02 36.31
C LYS A 258 6.07 1.25 36.41
N PHE A 259 5.80 2.31 35.65
CA PHE A 259 6.64 3.50 35.55
C PHE A 259 6.24 4.63 36.51
N ILE A 260 4.98 4.62 36.98
CA ILE A 260 4.44 5.60 37.93
C ILE A 260 4.10 4.87 39.23
N PRO A 261 4.82 5.15 40.33
CA PRO A 261 4.47 4.58 41.62
C PRO A 261 3.07 5.00 42.05
N GLU A 262 2.33 4.10 42.68
CA GLU A 262 0.97 4.34 43.18
C GLU A 262 0.84 5.62 44.02
N TYR A 263 1.81 5.88 44.92
CA TYR A 263 1.80 7.09 45.74
C TYR A 263 1.88 8.39 44.91
N VAL A 264 2.55 8.37 43.74
CA VAL A 264 2.61 9.52 42.84
C VAL A 264 1.25 9.74 42.20
N ARG A 265 0.63 8.68 41.67
CA ARG A 265 -0.71 8.75 41.06
C ARG A 265 -1.74 9.27 42.06
N ASN A 266 -1.78 8.68 43.25
CA ASN A 266 -2.73 9.04 44.30
C ASN A 266 -2.54 10.52 44.74
N ALA A 267 -1.29 10.94 44.98
CA ALA A 267 -0.98 12.33 45.33
C ALA A 267 -1.38 13.31 44.22
N VAL A 268 -1.06 12.98 42.96
CA VAL A 268 -1.44 13.78 41.79
C VAL A 268 -2.96 13.87 41.63
N ALA A 269 -3.71 12.80 41.88
CA ALA A 269 -5.17 12.80 41.81
C ALA A 269 -5.79 13.74 42.86
N SER A 270 -5.27 13.75 44.10
CA SER A 270 -5.69 14.73 45.11
C SER A 270 -5.28 16.17 44.76
N MET A 271 -4.09 16.36 44.17
CA MET A 271 -3.65 17.68 43.69
C MET A 271 -4.55 18.20 42.56
N LYS A 272 -4.96 17.32 41.64
CA LYS A 272 -5.93 17.65 40.59
C LYS A 272 -7.27 18.06 41.18
N LEU A 273 -7.79 17.31 42.16
CA LEU A 273 -9.05 17.68 42.85
C LEU A 273 -8.96 19.06 43.49
N THR A 274 -7.86 19.35 44.19
CA THR A 274 -7.61 20.67 44.81
C THR A 274 -7.51 21.77 43.76
N SER A 275 -6.89 21.49 42.61
CA SER A 275 -6.78 22.43 41.51
C SER A 275 -8.13 22.70 40.85
N LEU A 276 -8.96 21.68 40.63
CA LEU A 276 -10.28 21.77 40.01
C LEU A 276 -11.28 22.57 40.87
N THR A 277 -11.22 22.41 42.18
CA THR A 277 -12.10 23.11 43.14
C THR A 277 -11.67 24.57 43.37
N THR A 278 -10.55 25.00 42.79
CA THR A 278 -10.13 26.41 42.84
C THR A 278 -11.11 27.27 42.02
N PRO A 279 -11.74 28.30 42.62
CA PRO A 279 -12.66 29.21 41.92
C PRO A 279 -12.03 29.87 40.70
N TYR A 280 -12.82 30.09 39.64
CA TYR A 280 -12.34 30.62 38.36
C TYR A 280 -11.54 31.94 38.51
N GLU A 281 -12.04 32.85 39.37
CA GLU A 281 -11.41 34.15 39.66
C GLU A 281 -9.99 34.04 40.27
N LYS A 282 -9.65 32.89 40.87
CA LYS A 282 -8.34 32.64 41.50
C LYS A 282 -7.36 31.91 40.59
N ARG A 283 -7.77 31.54 39.37
CA ARG A 283 -6.94 30.81 38.40
C ARG A 283 -6.07 31.78 37.61
N ASN A 284 -4.92 32.14 38.18
CA ASN A 284 -3.91 32.96 37.51
C ASN A 284 -2.96 32.11 36.63
N TRP A 285 -2.01 32.75 35.94
CA TRP A 285 -1.06 32.06 35.06
C TRP A 285 -0.21 30.98 35.78
N ILE A 286 0.08 31.15 37.07
CA ILE A 286 0.83 30.17 37.87
C ILE A 286 -0.03 28.92 38.10
N TRP A 287 -1.34 29.10 38.37
CA TRP A 287 -2.28 27.99 38.46
C TRP A 287 -2.30 27.20 37.14
N HIS A 288 -2.38 27.88 35.98
CA HIS A 288 -2.38 27.22 34.68
C HIS A 288 -1.09 26.42 34.42
N LEU A 289 0.07 26.97 34.77
CA LEU A 289 1.35 26.27 34.61
C LEU A 289 1.46 25.04 35.52
N LYS A 290 1.01 25.15 36.77
CA LYS A 290 0.91 24.00 37.70
C LYS A 290 -0.08 22.95 37.19
N PHE A 291 -1.22 23.38 36.68
CA PHE A 291 -2.25 22.48 36.17
C PHE A 291 -1.80 21.76 34.91
N MET A 292 -1.11 22.44 33.97
CA MET A 292 -0.49 21.79 32.82
C MET A 292 0.52 20.72 33.23
N LEU A 293 1.32 20.95 34.28
CA LEU A 293 2.22 19.93 34.83
C LEU A 293 1.45 18.70 35.35
N LEU A 294 0.31 18.92 36.04
CA LEU A 294 -0.58 17.83 36.44
C LEU A 294 -1.21 17.14 35.21
N GLN A 295 -1.51 17.85 34.12
CA GLN A 295 -2.00 17.23 32.89
C GLN A 295 -0.96 16.38 32.18
N ILE A 296 0.31 16.79 32.19
CA ILE A 296 1.42 15.94 31.69
C ILE A 296 1.44 14.60 32.44
N SER A 297 1.25 14.60 33.76
CA SER A 297 1.17 13.33 34.50
C SER A 297 -0.01 12.46 34.06
N THR A 298 -1.18 13.04 33.75
CA THR A 298 -2.30 12.28 33.17
C THR A 298 -1.92 11.66 31.83
N PHE A 299 -1.25 12.38 30.93
CA PHE A 299 -0.83 11.82 29.64
C PHE A 299 0.14 10.65 29.82
N ILE A 300 1.11 10.76 30.73
CA ILE A 300 2.05 9.67 31.03
C ILE A 300 1.32 8.46 31.66
N GLU A 301 0.35 8.71 32.55
CA GLU A 301 -0.49 7.66 33.16
C GLU A 301 -1.36 6.95 32.11
N TYR A 302 -2.04 7.73 31.27
CA TYR A 302 -2.97 7.23 30.28
C TYR A 302 -2.27 6.53 29.12
N ILE A 303 -1.16 7.07 28.59
CA ILE A 303 -0.40 6.44 27.50
C ILE A 303 0.09 5.04 27.92
N ALA A 304 0.54 4.89 29.16
CA ALA A 304 0.97 3.59 29.69
C ALA A 304 -0.18 2.59 29.91
N ASN A 305 -1.42 3.07 29.99
CA ASN A 305 -2.64 2.27 30.18
C ASN A 305 -3.60 2.38 28.99
N ALA A 306 -3.12 2.83 27.83
CA ALA A 306 -3.98 3.08 26.66
C ALA A 306 -4.66 1.78 26.17
N ASP A 307 -4.03 0.63 26.43
CA ASP A 307 -4.56 -0.70 26.16
C ASP A 307 -5.49 -1.24 27.25
N THR A 308 -5.43 -0.72 28.46
CA THR A 308 -6.25 -1.19 29.59
C THR A 308 -6.78 -0.02 30.41
N PRO A 309 -7.51 0.94 29.79
CA PRO A 309 -7.91 2.18 30.47
C PRO A 309 -8.81 1.92 31.68
N HIS A 310 -9.61 0.85 31.65
CA HIS A 310 -10.43 0.42 32.78
C HIS A 310 -9.59 0.14 34.04
N VAL A 311 -8.37 -0.38 33.93
CA VAL A 311 -7.50 -0.64 35.09
C VAL A 311 -7.08 0.68 35.74
N LEU A 312 -6.69 1.68 34.94
CA LEU A 312 -6.35 3.01 35.44
C LEU A 312 -7.56 3.68 36.10
N PHE A 313 -8.72 3.66 35.43
CA PHE A 313 -9.93 4.31 35.95
C PHE A 313 -10.46 3.64 37.20
N THR A 314 -10.49 2.30 37.26
CA THR A 314 -10.85 1.55 38.47
C THR A 314 -9.90 1.89 39.62
N ALA A 315 -8.60 2.00 39.36
CA ALA A 315 -7.65 2.31 40.43
C ALA A 315 -7.78 3.77 40.94
N LEU A 316 -8.10 4.72 40.07
CA LEU A 316 -8.44 6.10 40.46
C LEU A 316 -9.76 6.17 41.24
N GLN A 317 -10.78 5.41 40.80
CA GLN A 317 -12.07 5.31 41.48
C GLN A 317 -11.91 4.70 42.88
N ASN A 318 -11.21 3.57 43.00
CA ASN A 318 -10.95 2.91 44.28
C ASN A 318 -10.24 3.84 45.27
N TYR A 319 -9.26 4.60 44.80
CA TYR A 319 -8.57 5.59 45.64
C TYR A 319 -9.52 6.66 46.18
N PHE A 320 -10.42 7.19 45.35
CA PHE A 320 -11.40 8.19 45.79
C PHE A 320 -12.47 7.59 46.71
N THR A 321 -12.88 6.34 46.48
CA THR A 321 -13.78 5.63 47.38
C THR A 321 -13.15 5.38 48.76
N GLU A 322 -11.85 5.07 48.81
CA GLU A 322 -11.13 4.88 50.07
C GLU A 322 -10.96 6.19 50.87
N ILE A 323 -10.62 7.29 50.20
CA ILE A 323 -10.26 8.56 50.87
C ILE A 323 -11.46 9.48 51.10
N TYR A 324 -12.39 9.55 50.15
CA TYR A 324 -13.49 10.50 50.15
C TYR A 324 -14.87 9.83 50.22
N HIS A 325 -14.93 8.49 50.22
CA HIS A 325 -16.18 7.70 50.22
C HIS A 325 -17.14 8.00 49.06
N VAL A 326 -16.61 8.49 47.94
CA VAL A 326 -17.39 8.79 46.72
C VAL A 326 -17.02 7.84 45.57
N SER A 327 -17.91 7.75 44.58
CA SER A 327 -17.72 6.90 43.39
C SER A 327 -17.08 7.62 42.20
N CYS A 328 -16.91 8.94 42.27
CA CYS A 328 -16.23 9.74 41.25
C CYS A 328 -14.71 9.80 41.49
N TYR A 329 -13.95 10.18 40.47
CA TYR A 329 -12.50 10.33 40.55
C TYR A 329 -12.01 11.53 39.73
N THR A 330 -10.74 11.91 39.85
CA THR A 330 -10.16 12.93 38.96
C THR A 330 -9.37 12.27 37.84
N PHE A 331 -9.57 12.75 36.62
CA PHE A 331 -8.84 12.32 35.44
C PHE A 331 -8.72 13.51 34.49
N GLY A 332 -7.54 13.72 33.91
CA GLY A 332 -7.33 14.87 33.04
C GLY A 332 -7.68 16.18 33.71
N ASP A 333 -8.44 17.01 33.01
CA ASP A 333 -8.88 18.33 33.43
C ASP A 333 -10.27 18.35 34.09
N GLY A 334 -10.78 17.19 34.52
CA GLY A 334 -12.12 17.08 35.06
C GLY A 334 -12.34 15.92 36.04
N ILE A 335 -13.61 15.60 36.23
CA ILE A 335 -14.10 14.57 37.16
C ILE A 335 -14.62 13.37 36.37
N GLY A 336 -14.06 12.19 36.60
CA GLY A 336 -14.49 10.93 36.03
C GLY A 336 -15.60 10.25 36.82
N VAL A 337 -16.54 9.64 36.09
CA VAL A 337 -17.59 8.78 36.64
C VAL A 337 -17.65 7.46 35.87
N GLY A 338 -17.88 6.35 36.57
CA GLY A 338 -17.79 5.00 36.00
C GLY A 338 -19.02 4.11 36.19
N SER A 339 -19.98 4.45 37.05
CA SER A 339 -21.19 3.63 37.22
C SER A 339 -22.13 3.77 36.02
N HIS A 340 -22.78 2.69 35.61
CA HIS A 340 -23.73 2.68 34.49
C HIS A 340 -24.85 3.72 34.67
N ALA A 341 -25.42 3.79 35.87
CA ALA A 341 -26.49 4.74 36.20
C ALA A 341 -26.08 6.22 36.03
N LEU A 342 -24.94 6.63 36.60
CA LEU A 342 -24.45 8.02 36.45
C LEU A 342 -24.05 8.34 35.00
N VAL A 343 -23.43 7.39 34.30
CA VAL A 343 -23.03 7.59 32.90
C VAL A 343 -24.26 7.73 32.00
N LYS A 344 -25.29 6.89 32.17
CA LYS A 344 -26.57 7.04 31.48
C LYS A 344 -27.19 8.41 31.80
N ARG A 345 -27.25 8.76 33.08
CA ARG A 345 -27.85 10.00 33.55
C ARG A 345 -27.20 11.24 32.92
N TYR A 346 -25.87 11.31 32.89
CA TYR A 346 -25.15 12.50 32.40
C TYR A 346 -25.04 12.57 30.87
N LEU A 347 -25.14 11.43 30.17
CA LEU A 347 -25.09 11.41 28.71
C LEU A 347 -26.48 11.51 28.05
N GLN A 348 -27.54 11.08 28.75
CA GLN A 348 -28.87 10.88 28.16
C GLN A 348 -30.00 11.53 28.94
N ASP A 349 -30.09 11.35 30.26
CA ASP A 349 -31.25 11.84 31.04
C ASP A 349 -31.20 13.36 31.28
N ILE A 350 -30.01 13.90 31.51
CA ILE A 350 -29.75 15.34 31.59
C ILE A 350 -29.30 15.81 30.20
N PRO A 351 -29.89 16.90 29.65
CA PRO A 351 -29.46 17.46 28.36
C PRO A 351 -27.94 17.73 28.36
N PRO A 352 -27.16 17.03 27.52
CA PRO A 352 -25.70 17.09 27.60
C PRO A 352 -25.17 18.42 27.04
N ASN A 353 -24.44 19.16 27.86
CA ASN A 353 -23.67 20.32 27.43
C ASN A 353 -22.26 19.86 27.01
N LYS A 354 -21.78 20.22 25.81
CA LYS A 354 -20.47 19.79 25.28
C LYS A 354 -19.78 20.90 24.50
N GLY A 355 -18.45 20.98 24.63
CA GLY A 355 -17.57 21.88 23.88
C GLY A 355 -16.76 21.15 22.80
N PHE A 356 -15.71 21.81 22.30
CA PHE A 356 -14.77 21.18 21.36
C PHE A 356 -13.81 20.25 22.09
N GLU A 357 -14.34 19.16 22.65
CA GLU A 357 -13.59 18.25 23.52
C GLU A 357 -13.68 16.79 23.07
N SER A 358 -12.60 16.04 23.24
CA SER A 358 -12.52 14.61 22.97
C SER A 358 -11.58 13.94 23.98
N LEU A 359 -11.95 12.75 24.46
CA LEU A 359 -11.13 11.88 25.32
C LEU A 359 -10.54 12.55 26.57
N GLY A 360 -11.22 13.54 27.12
CA GLY A 360 -10.79 14.25 28.32
C GLY A 360 -10.10 15.59 28.11
N TRP A 361 -10.10 16.14 26.88
CA TRP A 361 -9.32 17.34 26.56
C TRP A 361 -10.01 18.20 25.50
N ASN A 362 -9.61 19.47 25.41
CA ASN A 362 -9.88 20.28 24.23
C ASN A 362 -9.14 19.70 23.01
N ILE A 363 -9.85 19.58 21.88
CA ILE A 363 -9.24 19.23 20.60
C ILE A 363 -8.32 20.34 20.10
N SER A 364 -7.43 20.01 19.17
CA SER A 364 -6.56 21.01 18.54
C SER A 364 -7.36 22.09 17.82
N SER A 365 -6.82 23.32 17.78
CA SER A 365 -7.39 24.39 16.97
C SER A 365 -7.44 24.00 15.49
N SER A 366 -6.57 23.09 15.05
CA SER A 366 -6.57 22.59 13.68
C SER A 366 -7.80 21.81 13.32
N GLN A 367 -8.21 20.91 14.20
CA GLN A 367 -9.45 20.18 14.03
C GLN A 367 -10.67 21.10 14.07
N LYS A 368 -10.67 22.08 15.00
CA LYS A 368 -11.77 23.05 15.13
C LYS A 368 -11.95 23.92 13.90
N THR A 369 -10.87 24.24 13.17
CA THR A 369 -10.89 25.20 12.05
C THR A 369 -10.94 24.53 10.67
N PHE A 370 -10.78 23.21 10.57
CA PHE A 370 -10.81 22.51 9.27
C PHE A 370 -12.17 22.63 8.57
N CYS A 371 -13.28 22.49 9.30
CA CYS A 371 -14.65 22.73 8.81
C CYS A 371 -15.34 23.75 9.72
N ASP A 372 -15.99 24.76 9.12
CA ASP A 372 -16.64 25.88 9.82
C ASP A 372 -17.76 25.47 10.76
N PHE A 373 -18.29 24.27 10.55
CA PHE A 373 -19.33 23.69 11.37
C PHE A 373 -18.95 22.26 11.77
N THR A 374 -17.68 22.08 12.18
CA THR A 374 -17.25 20.83 12.82
C THR A 374 -17.99 20.66 14.14
N THR A 375 -18.96 19.75 14.18
CA THR A 375 -19.98 19.73 15.23
C THR A 375 -20.04 18.41 16.01
N ILE A 376 -19.27 17.40 15.59
CA ILE A 376 -19.24 16.09 16.25
C ILE A 376 -18.87 16.13 17.75
N PHE A 377 -18.37 17.26 18.26
CA PHE A 377 -18.08 17.49 19.68
C PHE A 377 -19.02 18.48 20.37
N VAL A 378 -19.74 19.34 19.64
CA VAL A 378 -20.60 20.37 20.27
C VAL A 378 -21.93 19.79 20.80
N SER A 379 -22.59 20.56 21.68
CA SER A 379 -23.89 20.20 22.29
C SER A 379 -24.99 19.96 21.24
N SER A 380 -25.94 19.09 21.59
CA SER A 380 -27.07 18.70 20.73
C SER A 380 -28.00 19.84 20.38
N ASP A 381 -28.05 20.90 21.20
CA ASP A 381 -28.90 22.06 20.95
C ASP A 381 -28.29 23.08 19.99
N ASN A 382 -27.01 22.94 19.65
CA ASN A 382 -26.34 23.82 18.69
C ASN A 382 -26.96 23.63 17.27
N PRO A 383 -27.38 24.72 16.59
CA PRO A 383 -27.98 24.65 15.25
C PRO A 383 -27.10 23.98 14.20
N ASP A 384 -25.79 24.26 14.22
CA ASP A 384 -24.83 23.67 13.28
C ASP A 384 -24.71 22.15 13.49
N MET A 385 -24.86 21.67 14.74
CA MET A 385 -24.84 20.23 15.05
C MET A 385 -26.09 19.49 14.56
N LYS A 386 -27.25 20.13 14.69
CA LYS A 386 -28.50 19.60 14.13
C LYS A 386 -28.37 19.46 12.60
N LEU A 387 -27.84 20.49 11.94
CA LEU A 387 -27.62 20.50 10.50
C LEU A 387 -26.60 19.44 10.05
N SER A 388 -25.42 19.37 10.68
CA SER A 388 -24.41 18.36 10.33
C SER A 388 -24.93 16.93 10.50
N ARG A 389 -25.72 16.67 11.55
CA ARG A 389 -26.30 15.35 11.79
C ARG A 389 -27.29 14.99 10.68
N GLN A 390 -28.11 15.94 10.24
CA GLN A 390 -28.99 15.76 9.10
C GLN A 390 -28.19 15.45 7.82
N ILE A 391 -27.10 16.20 7.56
CA ILE A 391 -26.22 15.96 6.40
C ILE A 391 -25.61 14.56 6.44
N VAL A 392 -24.98 14.18 7.56
CA VAL A 392 -24.33 12.86 7.71
C VAL A 392 -25.36 11.72 7.62
N PHE A 393 -26.55 11.91 8.19
CA PHE A 393 -27.63 10.93 8.10
C PHE A 393 -28.08 10.72 6.64
N GLN A 394 -28.34 11.80 5.91
CA GLN A 394 -28.72 11.72 4.49
C GLN A 394 -27.59 11.13 3.62
N TRP A 395 -26.33 11.46 3.93
CA TRP A 395 -25.16 10.89 3.28
C TRP A 395 -25.11 9.36 3.45
N LEU A 396 -25.18 8.86 4.68
CA LEU A 396 -25.13 7.41 4.99
C LEU A 396 -26.29 6.63 4.38
N HIS A 397 -27.49 7.21 4.36
CA HIS A 397 -28.70 6.56 3.81
C HIS A 397 -28.78 6.57 2.28
N ALA A 398 -27.89 7.30 1.60
CA ALA A 398 -27.84 7.40 0.14
C ALA A 398 -26.64 6.67 -0.47
N PHE A 399 -26.04 5.74 0.26
CA PHE A 399 -24.96 4.90 -0.23
C PHE A 399 -25.44 4.02 -1.40
N PRO A 400 -24.73 4.01 -2.54
CA PRO A 400 -25.14 3.22 -3.71
C PRO A 400 -25.11 1.71 -3.47
N TYR A 401 -24.33 1.24 -2.50
CA TYR A 401 -24.15 -0.17 -2.19
C TYR A 401 -24.43 -0.47 -0.71
N ASN A 402 -24.92 -1.68 -0.43
CA ASN A 402 -25.24 -2.13 0.92
C ASN A 402 -24.82 -3.60 1.13
N LEU A 403 -24.18 -3.89 2.27
CA LEU A 403 -23.73 -5.22 2.66
C LEU A 403 -24.86 -6.16 3.14
N ARG A 404 -26.03 -5.61 3.48
CA ARG A 404 -27.21 -6.35 3.97
C ARG A 404 -28.11 -6.89 2.85
N THR A 405 -28.06 -6.30 1.66
CA THR A 405 -28.77 -6.82 0.48
C THR A 405 -27.99 -8.00 -0.11
N ASN A 406 -28.67 -9.05 -0.61
CA ASN A 406 -28.05 -10.18 -1.34
C ASN A 406 -27.47 -9.77 -2.72
N ASN A 407 -26.98 -8.54 -2.85
CA ASN A 407 -26.36 -8.05 -4.06
C ASN A 407 -24.95 -8.64 -4.17
N ASN A 408 -24.83 -9.75 -4.90
CA ASN A 408 -23.58 -10.48 -5.10
C ASN A 408 -22.48 -9.60 -5.71
N GLU A 409 -22.83 -8.56 -6.48
CA GLU A 409 -21.86 -7.71 -7.19
C GLU A 409 -20.95 -6.92 -6.22
N ALA A 410 -21.52 -6.26 -5.21
CA ALA A 410 -20.77 -5.47 -4.23
C ALA A 410 -19.81 -6.34 -3.40
N ARG A 411 -20.25 -7.53 -2.99
CA ARG A 411 -19.40 -8.46 -2.24
C ARG A 411 -18.28 -9.04 -3.10
N THR A 412 -18.58 -9.37 -4.36
CA THR A 412 -17.56 -9.83 -5.33
C THR A 412 -16.52 -8.75 -5.56
N TYR A 413 -16.94 -7.50 -5.79
CA TYR A 413 -16.03 -6.37 -5.95
C TYR A 413 -15.17 -6.15 -4.70
N LEU A 414 -15.80 -6.08 -3.53
CA LEU A 414 -15.09 -5.90 -2.26
C LEU A 414 -14.09 -7.03 -1.99
N SER A 415 -14.39 -8.27 -2.40
CA SER A 415 -13.47 -9.41 -2.26
C SER A 415 -12.24 -9.35 -3.18
N ARG A 416 -12.29 -8.53 -4.24
CA ARG A 416 -11.12 -8.24 -5.08
C ARG A 416 -10.18 -7.23 -4.43
N ILE A 417 -10.73 -6.20 -3.78
CA ILE A 417 -9.98 -5.06 -3.24
C ILE A 417 -9.57 -5.22 -1.77
N VAL A 418 -10.30 -6.04 -1.00
CA VAL A 418 -9.98 -6.37 0.40
C VAL A 418 -9.16 -7.66 0.43
N PRO A 419 -8.00 -7.69 1.11
CA PRO A 419 -7.17 -8.89 1.18
C PRO A 419 -7.93 -10.06 1.80
N ARG A 420 -8.02 -11.19 1.10
CA ARG A 420 -8.34 -12.49 1.73
C ARG A 420 -7.04 -13.05 2.30
N ARG A 421 -6.95 -13.18 3.62
CA ARG A 421 -5.85 -13.93 4.24
C ARG A 421 -6.39 -14.93 5.24
N ILE A 422 -5.99 -16.18 5.05
CA ILE A 422 -6.50 -17.34 5.77
C ILE A 422 -5.39 -18.15 6.46
N ASP A 423 -4.12 -17.78 6.29
CA ASP A 423 -2.94 -18.50 6.79
C ASP A 423 -2.30 -17.85 8.03
N ARG A 424 -2.54 -16.56 8.27
CA ARG A 424 -2.01 -15.84 9.44
C ARG A 424 -2.90 -14.67 9.86
N GLN A 425 -2.78 -14.30 11.14
CA GLN A 425 -3.44 -13.11 11.68
C GLN A 425 -2.99 -11.85 10.92
N PRO A 426 -3.94 -11.02 10.44
CA PRO A 426 -3.60 -9.76 9.77
C PRO A 426 -3.07 -8.74 10.78
N ASN A 427 -2.18 -7.86 10.32
CA ASN A 427 -1.66 -6.77 11.14
C ASN A 427 -2.64 -5.57 11.17
N THR A 428 -2.44 -4.65 12.10
CA THR A 428 -3.32 -3.47 12.28
C THR A 428 -3.44 -2.61 11.03
N LYS A 429 -2.38 -2.50 10.22
CA LYS A 429 -2.41 -1.71 8.98
C LYS A 429 -3.34 -2.32 7.95
N GLU A 430 -3.29 -3.64 7.77
CA GLU A 430 -4.14 -4.39 6.83
C GLU A 430 -5.62 -4.26 7.21
N ILE A 431 -5.94 -4.41 8.50
CA ILE A 431 -7.30 -4.27 9.01
C ILE A 431 -7.81 -2.84 8.79
N THR A 432 -6.99 -1.84 9.10
CA THR A 432 -7.35 -0.42 8.92
C THR A 432 -7.58 -0.09 7.45
N GLN A 433 -6.73 -0.58 6.55
CA GLN A 433 -6.90 -0.35 5.11
C GLN A 433 -8.16 -1.05 4.58
N ALA A 434 -8.42 -2.29 5.01
CA ALA A 434 -9.64 -3.02 4.64
C ALA A 434 -10.91 -2.26 5.05
N VAL A 435 -10.97 -1.75 6.30
CA VAL A 435 -12.09 -0.93 6.79
C VAL A 435 -12.26 0.33 5.95
N GLY A 436 -11.16 1.04 5.64
CA GLY A 436 -11.20 2.25 4.82
C GLY A 436 -11.72 2.01 3.40
N GLU A 437 -11.27 0.95 2.75
CA GLU A 437 -11.70 0.58 1.39
C GLU A 437 -13.17 0.19 1.35
N VAL A 438 -13.62 -0.66 2.28
CA VAL A 438 -15.03 -1.06 2.35
C VAL A 438 -15.91 0.16 2.56
N MET A 439 -15.56 1.03 3.51
CA MET A 439 -16.36 2.22 3.78
C MET A 439 -16.38 3.20 2.61
N PHE A 440 -15.24 3.42 1.95
CA PHE A 440 -15.15 4.33 0.81
C PHE A 440 -15.93 3.81 -0.39
N PHE A 441 -15.81 2.51 -0.69
CA PHE A 441 -16.56 1.85 -1.75
C PHE A 441 -18.07 1.90 -1.49
N LEU A 442 -18.53 1.60 -0.28
CA LEU A 442 -19.96 1.70 0.04
C LEU A 442 -20.49 3.13 -0.13
N ALA A 443 -19.68 4.14 0.21
CA ALA A 443 -20.06 5.54 0.09
C ALA A 443 -20.06 6.09 -1.35
N THR A 444 -19.15 5.60 -2.20
CA THR A 444 -18.87 6.24 -3.50
C THR A 444 -19.01 5.32 -4.71
N GLY A 445 -18.94 4.01 -4.52
CA GLY A 445 -18.74 3.02 -5.58
C GLY A 445 -17.32 2.94 -6.13
N GLY A 446 -16.42 3.80 -5.64
CA GLY A 446 -15.03 3.87 -6.08
C GLY A 446 -14.05 3.36 -5.03
N GLU A 447 -12.79 3.68 -5.24
CA GLU A 447 -11.69 3.17 -4.43
C GLU A 447 -10.73 4.27 -3.99
N LEU A 448 -10.06 4.03 -2.86
CA LEU A 448 -8.97 4.89 -2.41
C LEU A 448 -7.73 4.64 -3.29
N LYS A 449 -6.99 5.69 -3.63
CA LYS A 449 -5.64 5.58 -4.23
C LYS A 449 -4.62 5.21 -3.17
N LYS A 450 -3.44 4.75 -3.57
CA LYS A 450 -2.33 4.36 -2.66
C LYS A 450 -2.01 5.39 -1.59
N HIS A 451 -1.82 6.65 -1.98
CA HIS A 451 -1.52 7.73 -1.03
C HIS A 451 -2.72 8.08 -0.12
N GLU A 452 -3.95 7.78 -0.54
CA GLU A 452 -5.17 7.98 0.23
C GLU A 452 -5.40 6.87 1.23
N ARG A 453 -5.08 5.62 0.88
CA ARG A 453 -5.00 4.49 1.83
C ARG A 453 -4.01 4.79 2.96
N GLU A 454 -2.85 5.34 2.62
CA GLU A 454 -1.84 5.76 3.59
C GLU A 454 -2.35 6.90 4.48
N ALA A 455 -3.02 7.91 3.90
CA ALA A 455 -3.66 8.99 4.64
C ALA A 455 -4.75 8.47 5.59
N PHE A 456 -5.60 7.54 5.15
CA PHE A 456 -6.63 6.92 5.98
C PHE A 456 -6.02 6.17 7.17
N HIS A 457 -5.00 5.35 6.92
CA HIS A 457 -4.28 4.63 7.96
C HIS A 457 -3.63 5.56 8.98
N GLU A 458 -3.03 6.67 8.51
CA GLU A 458 -2.48 7.69 9.39
C GLU A 458 -3.56 8.36 10.26
N CYS A 459 -4.70 8.71 9.68
CA CYS A 459 -5.82 9.28 10.43
C CYS A 459 -6.33 8.34 11.52
N ALA A 460 -6.33 7.02 11.27
CA ALA A 460 -6.78 6.02 12.24
C ALA A 460 -5.76 5.76 13.37
N THR A 461 -4.46 5.78 13.07
CA THR A 461 -3.40 5.32 14.01
C THR A 461 -2.68 6.44 14.75
N ALA A 462 -2.72 7.67 14.21
CA ALA A 462 -1.96 8.81 14.73
C ALA A 462 -2.86 10.04 14.92
N PRO A 463 -3.85 10.00 15.82
CA PRO A 463 -4.88 11.02 15.83
C PRO A 463 -4.48 12.21 16.73
N PHE A 464 -3.30 12.78 16.48
CA PHE A 464 -2.70 13.86 17.27
C PHE A 464 -3.58 15.12 17.35
N ILE A 465 -4.51 15.28 16.42
CA ILE A 465 -5.46 16.39 16.42
C ILE A 465 -6.46 16.36 17.59
N PHE A 466 -6.67 15.21 18.25
CA PHE A 466 -7.49 15.12 19.47
C PHE A 466 -6.81 15.73 20.69
N PHE A 467 -5.50 15.94 20.65
CA PHE A 467 -4.76 16.54 21.75
C PHE A 467 -4.81 18.07 21.68
N PRO A 468 -4.74 18.75 22.84
CA PRO A 468 -4.76 20.19 22.90
C PRO A 468 -3.48 20.80 22.31
N ASP A 469 -3.58 22.03 21.84
CA ASP A 469 -2.50 22.78 21.17
C ASP A 469 -1.18 22.77 21.95
N TRP A 470 -1.24 22.99 23.26
CA TRP A 470 -0.03 23.03 24.10
C TRP A 470 0.70 21.68 24.12
N PHE A 471 -0.03 20.57 24.07
CA PHE A 471 0.57 19.23 24.08
C PHE A 471 1.18 18.90 22.71
N ASN A 472 0.46 19.21 21.63
CA ASN A 472 0.99 19.08 20.26
C ASN A 472 2.19 19.98 19.99
N PHE A 473 2.26 21.14 20.64
CA PHE A 473 3.44 22.02 20.59
C PHE A 473 4.68 21.33 21.19
N LEU A 474 4.54 20.67 22.35
CA LEU A 474 5.64 19.91 22.96
C LEU A 474 6.11 18.76 22.06
N LEU A 475 5.20 18.17 21.29
CA LEU A 475 5.47 17.09 20.33
C LEU A 475 5.98 17.63 18.98
N ALA A 476 7.19 18.18 18.99
CA ALA A 476 7.88 18.72 17.82
C ALA A 476 7.09 19.83 17.11
N GLY A 477 6.53 20.78 17.89
CA GLY A 477 6.03 22.04 17.38
C GLY A 477 4.85 21.89 16.41
N HIS A 478 3.91 21.00 16.72
CA HIS A 478 2.74 20.64 15.90
C HIS A 478 3.04 19.84 14.63
N TYR A 479 4.24 19.26 14.49
CA TYR A 479 4.57 18.43 13.32
C TYR A 479 3.60 17.26 13.17
N LEU A 480 3.36 16.50 14.24
CA LEU A 480 2.50 15.32 14.22
C LEU A 480 1.04 15.68 13.94
N GLU A 481 0.53 16.74 14.56
CA GLU A 481 -0.81 17.29 14.30
C GLU A 481 -1.00 17.70 12.84
N ARG A 482 -0.03 18.40 12.23
CA ARG A 482 -0.08 18.80 10.82
C ARG A 482 -0.03 17.60 9.87
N LYS A 483 0.66 16.52 10.27
CA LYS A 483 0.73 15.29 9.48
C LYS A 483 -0.66 14.65 9.37
N THR A 484 -1.37 14.52 10.50
CA THR A 484 -2.78 14.08 10.54
C THR A 484 -3.69 15.01 9.73
N LEU A 485 -3.52 16.33 9.83
CA LEU A 485 -4.30 17.32 9.08
C LEU A 485 -4.11 17.19 7.56
N ASN A 486 -2.89 16.92 7.09
CA ASN A 486 -2.65 16.64 5.67
C ASN A 486 -3.43 15.41 5.21
N GLY A 487 -3.54 14.38 6.06
CA GLY A 487 -4.38 13.22 5.78
C GLY A 487 -5.84 13.60 5.52
N TYR A 488 -6.39 14.58 6.25
CA TYR A 488 -7.79 15.01 6.09
C TYR A 488 -8.00 15.70 4.73
N TYR A 489 -7.02 16.50 4.28
CA TYR A 489 -7.04 17.08 2.95
C TYR A 489 -6.95 16.02 1.85
N THR A 490 -6.12 14.99 2.04
CA THR A 490 -6.03 13.87 1.09
C THR A 490 -7.36 13.11 1.00
N ILE A 491 -8.03 12.84 2.13
CA ILE A 491 -9.35 12.20 2.13
C ILE A 491 -10.42 13.10 1.49
N LEU A 492 -10.36 14.42 1.71
CA LEU A 492 -11.23 15.37 1.02
C LEU A 492 -11.05 15.32 -0.50
N GLN A 493 -9.80 15.21 -0.97
CA GLN A 493 -9.50 15.03 -2.40
C GLN A 493 -10.05 13.70 -2.93
N ALA A 494 -9.98 12.62 -2.14
CA ALA A 494 -10.57 11.34 -2.51
C ALA A 494 -12.08 11.46 -2.77
N PHE A 495 -12.83 12.04 -1.84
CA PHE A 495 -14.28 12.26 -2.01
C PHE A 495 -14.60 13.26 -3.12
N SER A 496 -13.71 14.22 -3.40
CA SER A 496 -13.92 15.20 -4.47
C SER A 496 -13.99 14.57 -5.87
N ARG A 497 -13.40 13.38 -6.06
CA ARG A 497 -13.50 12.62 -7.32
C ARG A 497 -14.93 12.13 -7.61
N TYR A 498 -15.74 11.96 -6.57
CA TYR A 498 -17.05 11.31 -6.65
C TYR A 498 -18.18 12.27 -6.27
N VAL A 499 -18.01 13.58 -6.46
CA VAL A 499 -19.00 14.62 -6.09
C VAL A 499 -20.37 14.42 -6.74
N ASP A 500 -20.40 13.78 -7.91
CA ASP A 500 -21.62 13.41 -8.62
C ASP A 500 -22.24 12.09 -8.11
N GLY A 501 -21.66 11.46 -7.08
CA GLY A 501 -22.20 10.24 -6.48
C GLY A 501 -23.52 10.48 -5.73
N PRO A 502 -24.41 9.48 -5.63
CA PRO A 502 -25.71 9.62 -4.97
C PRO A 502 -25.60 10.03 -3.50
N ALA A 503 -24.61 9.50 -2.77
CA ALA A 503 -24.39 9.84 -1.37
C ALA A 503 -24.00 11.31 -1.18
N LEU A 504 -23.06 11.83 -1.98
CA LEU A 504 -22.62 13.23 -1.89
C LEU A 504 -23.71 14.20 -2.36
N ARG A 505 -24.48 13.85 -3.41
CA ARG A 505 -25.66 14.64 -3.81
C ARG A 505 -26.71 14.73 -2.72
N ALA A 506 -26.98 13.64 -1.99
CA ALA A 506 -27.89 13.65 -0.85
C ALA A 506 -27.37 14.54 0.29
N ALA A 507 -26.05 14.51 0.55
CA ALA A 507 -25.42 15.37 1.53
C ALA A 507 -25.51 16.87 1.16
N PHE A 508 -25.23 17.22 -0.10
CA PHE A 508 -25.36 18.59 -0.60
C PHE A 508 -26.81 19.07 -0.57
N LYS A 509 -27.76 18.21 -0.96
CA LYS A 509 -29.20 18.51 -0.88
C LYS A 509 -29.65 18.75 0.56
N ALA A 510 -29.16 17.96 1.52
CA ALA A 510 -29.49 18.10 2.94
C ALA A 510 -28.97 19.42 3.54
N ALA A 511 -27.91 19.99 2.97
CA ALA A 511 -27.38 21.29 3.37
C ALA A 511 -28.27 22.47 2.90
N ASP A 512 -29.11 22.28 1.87
CA ASP A 512 -30.14 23.25 1.42
C ASP A 512 -29.62 24.69 1.26
N ASN A 513 -28.43 24.85 0.66
CA ASN A 513 -27.71 26.12 0.52
C ASN A 513 -27.35 26.85 1.84
N LYS A 514 -27.56 26.23 3.02
CA LYS A 514 -27.19 26.80 4.33
C LYS A 514 -25.68 26.82 4.57
N LYS A 515 -24.94 25.94 3.88
CA LYS A 515 -23.47 25.86 3.88
C LYS A 515 -23.00 25.56 2.46
N PRO A 516 -21.81 26.06 2.05
CA PRO A 516 -21.26 25.76 0.73
C PRO A 516 -20.87 24.28 0.61
N ASN A 517 -20.97 23.72 -0.61
CA ASN A 517 -20.64 22.31 -0.89
C ASN A 517 -19.20 21.94 -0.47
N SER A 518 -18.26 22.89 -0.55
CA SER A 518 -16.87 22.69 -0.09
C SER A 518 -16.79 22.42 1.41
N GLU A 519 -17.60 23.11 2.23
CA GLU A 519 -17.65 22.88 3.68
C GLU A 519 -18.43 21.60 4.04
N VAL A 520 -19.44 21.22 3.24
CA VAL A 520 -20.10 19.90 3.34
C VAL A 520 -19.10 18.78 3.07
N LEU A 521 -18.26 18.91 2.05
CA LEU A 521 -17.24 17.92 1.74
C LEU A 521 -16.15 17.83 2.83
N ARG A 522 -15.78 18.97 3.45
CA ARG A 522 -14.89 19.01 4.63
C ARG A 522 -15.51 18.31 5.83
N LEU A 523 -16.82 18.48 6.05
CA LEU A 523 -17.53 17.73 7.10
C LEU A 523 -17.44 16.22 6.83
N ILE A 524 -17.69 15.77 5.60
CA ILE A 524 -17.63 14.34 5.24
C ILE A 524 -16.20 13.80 5.41
N ALA A 525 -15.18 14.54 4.97
CA ALA A 525 -13.79 14.15 5.14
C ALA A 525 -13.41 14.03 6.63
N ILE A 526 -13.84 14.96 7.49
CA ILE A 526 -13.65 14.85 8.96
C ILE A 526 -14.39 13.63 9.51
N VAL A 527 -15.66 13.45 9.17
CA VAL A 527 -16.49 12.35 9.69
C VAL A 527 -15.89 11.00 9.29
N PHE A 528 -15.48 10.85 8.03
CA PHE A 528 -14.79 9.66 7.54
C PHE A 528 -13.44 9.45 8.24
N SER A 529 -12.67 10.51 8.46
CA SER A 529 -11.33 10.45 9.08
C SER A 529 -11.34 10.32 10.60
N ILE A 530 -12.49 10.48 11.27
CA ILE A 530 -12.62 10.35 12.73
C ILE A 530 -13.54 9.19 13.10
N ALA A 531 -14.82 9.33 12.73
CA ALA A 531 -15.85 8.38 13.10
C ALA A 531 -15.77 7.12 12.22
N GLY A 532 -15.35 7.28 10.96
CA GLY A 532 -15.19 6.17 10.03
C GLY A 532 -13.86 5.42 10.13
N SER A 533 -12.78 6.08 10.52
CA SER A 533 -11.45 5.46 10.51
C SER A 533 -11.06 4.86 11.87
N ALA A 534 -10.96 5.66 12.92
CA ALA A 534 -10.32 5.27 14.18
C ALA A 534 -11.12 4.21 14.95
N ALA A 535 -12.42 4.44 15.14
CA ALA A 535 -13.27 3.54 15.94
C ALA A 535 -13.54 2.20 15.24
N PRO A 536 -14.02 2.16 13.96
CA PRO A 536 -14.28 0.90 13.27
C PRO A 536 -13.01 0.08 13.04
N SER A 537 -11.88 0.73 12.70
CA SER A 537 -10.61 0.01 12.47
C SER A 537 -10.07 -0.61 13.76
N LYS A 538 -10.17 0.09 14.89
CA LYS A 538 -9.75 -0.44 16.19
C LYS A 538 -10.63 -1.61 16.64
N LEU A 539 -11.95 -1.50 16.50
CA LEU A 539 -12.88 -2.59 16.84
C LEU A 539 -12.70 -3.80 15.91
N ALA A 540 -12.51 -3.60 14.60
CA ALA A 540 -12.17 -4.69 13.69
C ALA A 540 -10.87 -5.39 14.12
N GLY A 541 -9.86 -4.62 14.54
CA GLY A 541 -8.63 -5.12 15.15
C GLY A 541 -8.90 -6.07 16.32
N THR A 542 -9.66 -5.60 17.30
CA THR A 542 -10.08 -6.39 18.47
C THR A 542 -10.81 -7.68 18.08
N VAL A 543 -11.79 -7.59 17.18
CA VAL A 543 -12.60 -8.74 16.76
C VAL A 543 -11.69 -9.80 16.15
N ILE A 544 -10.78 -9.39 15.26
CA ILE A 544 -9.83 -10.28 14.61
C ILE A 544 -8.82 -10.84 15.61
N GLU A 545 -8.25 -10.03 16.52
CA GLU A 545 -7.36 -10.52 17.59
C GLU A 545 -8.02 -11.62 18.43
N ARG A 546 -9.31 -11.46 18.73
CA ARG A 546 -10.05 -12.45 19.51
C ARG A 546 -10.38 -13.71 18.70
N LEU A 547 -10.72 -13.57 17.43
CA LEU A 547 -10.91 -14.72 16.52
C LEU A 547 -9.63 -15.55 16.38
N TRP A 548 -8.46 -14.91 16.37
CA TRP A 548 -7.16 -15.54 16.22
C TRP A 548 -6.50 -15.98 17.53
N CYS A 549 -7.17 -15.81 18.69
CA CYS A 549 -6.64 -16.23 19.98
C CYS A 549 -6.45 -17.76 20.05
N GLU A 550 -5.20 -18.25 20.08
CA GLU A 550 -4.87 -19.69 20.03
C GLU A 550 -5.64 -20.56 21.03
N LYS A 551 -5.91 -20.05 22.24
CA LYS A 551 -6.58 -20.83 23.29
C LYS A 551 -8.08 -21.04 23.05
N ASP A 552 -8.73 -20.11 22.35
CA ASP A 552 -10.19 -20.05 22.20
C ASP A 552 -10.62 -19.94 20.72
N LYS A 553 -9.70 -20.16 19.77
CA LYS A 553 -9.88 -19.90 18.34
C LYS A 553 -11.14 -20.55 17.78
N GLU A 554 -11.30 -21.86 17.97
CA GLU A 554 -12.46 -22.62 17.49
C GLU A 554 -13.77 -22.13 18.11
N LYS A 555 -13.77 -21.94 19.43
CA LYS A 555 -14.91 -21.43 20.18
C LYS A 555 -15.32 -20.05 19.67
N ASN A 556 -14.38 -19.13 19.50
CA ASN A 556 -14.63 -17.77 19.06
C ASN A 556 -15.12 -17.71 17.62
N VAL A 557 -14.56 -18.53 16.72
CA VAL A 557 -15.03 -18.66 15.33
C VAL A 557 -16.47 -19.19 15.30
N ARG A 558 -16.79 -20.21 16.09
CA ARG A 558 -18.16 -20.76 16.19
C ARG A 558 -19.14 -19.69 16.72
N LEU A 559 -18.77 -18.97 17.78
CA LEU A 559 -19.59 -17.89 18.35
C LEU A 559 -19.80 -16.73 17.35
N PHE A 560 -18.75 -16.35 16.62
CA PHE A 560 -18.85 -15.32 15.59
C PHE A 560 -19.74 -15.78 14.43
N LYS A 561 -19.57 -17.00 13.90
CA LYS A 561 -20.43 -17.53 12.83
C LYS A 561 -21.90 -17.60 13.24
N LYS A 562 -22.19 -17.92 14.51
CA LYS A 562 -23.56 -17.99 15.06
C LYS A 562 -24.24 -16.62 15.11
N ASN A 563 -23.56 -15.60 15.62
CA ASN A 563 -24.08 -14.23 15.64
C ASN A 563 -22.94 -13.19 15.58
N PRO A 564 -22.53 -12.76 14.37
CA PRO A 564 -21.42 -11.83 14.20
C PRO A 564 -21.67 -10.48 14.90
N HIS A 565 -22.90 -9.98 14.85
CA HIS A 565 -23.27 -8.70 15.46
C HIS A 565 -23.09 -8.73 16.98
N ASN A 566 -23.60 -9.76 17.64
CA ASN A 566 -23.43 -9.87 19.10
C ASN A 566 -21.97 -10.09 19.49
N PHE A 567 -21.20 -10.84 18.69
CA PHE A 567 -19.77 -11.01 18.91
C PHE A 567 -19.02 -9.67 18.84
N ILE A 568 -19.32 -8.86 17.82
CA ILE A 568 -18.75 -7.52 17.64
C ILE A 568 -19.17 -6.58 18.78
N LYS A 569 -20.44 -6.62 19.20
CA LYS A 569 -20.95 -5.82 20.33
C LYS A 569 -20.29 -6.18 21.65
N GLU A 570 -20.10 -7.48 21.93
CA GLU A 570 -19.40 -7.92 23.13
C GLU A 570 -17.91 -7.52 23.11
N CYS A 571 -17.27 -7.55 21.93
CA CYS A 571 -15.94 -6.97 21.76
C CYS A 571 -15.96 -5.47 22.07
N ALA A 572 -16.96 -4.73 21.59
CA ALA A 572 -17.10 -3.30 21.87
C ALA A 572 -17.37 -2.97 23.34
N ARG A 573 -18.11 -3.82 24.07
CA ARG A 573 -18.38 -3.69 25.50
C ARG A 573 -17.10 -3.78 26.32
N LEU A 574 -16.24 -4.73 25.97
CA LEU A 574 -14.99 -4.98 26.68
C LEU A 574 -13.85 -4.06 26.22
N ASP A 575 -13.78 -3.68 24.95
CA ASP A 575 -12.56 -3.11 24.37
C ASP A 575 -12.57 -1.58 24.10
N LYS A 576 -11.38 -1.07 23.80
CA LYS A 576 -10.86 0.30 23.89
C LYS A 576 -11.38 1.30 22.85
N ILE A 577 -12.56 1.13 22.24
CA ILE A 577 -12.95 1.93 21.05
C ILE A 577 -13.03 3.41 21.41
N VAL A 578 -13.84 3.72 22.42
CA VAL A 578 -13.94 5.03 23.06
C VAL A 578 -13.95 4.78 24.56
N PRO A 579 -12.86 5.08 25.28
CA PRO A 579 -12.82 4.85 26.71
C PRO A 579 -13.77 5.77 27.47
N ASN A 580 -13.78 7.06 27.13
CA ASN A 580 -14.55 8.09 27.82
C ASN A 580 -15.24 9.06 26.85
N VAL A 581 -16.37 9.61 27.27
CA VAL A 581 -17.10 10.69 26.61
C VAL A 581 -17.19 11.88 27.56
N ASN A 582 -16.93 13.09 27.05
CA ASN A 582 -16.95 14.30 27.87
C ASN A 582 -18.29 15.03 27.79
N VAL A 583 -18.73 15.59 28.92
CA VAL A 583 -19.77 16.60 29.05
C VAL A 583 -19.33 17.68 30.04
N PHE A 584 -19.85 18.89 29.92
CA PHE A 584 -19.69 19.93 30.93
C PHE A 584 -20.70 19.75 32.06
N ALA A 585 -20.26 19.99 33.29
CA ALA A 585 -21.12 19.97 34.45
C ALA A 585 -22.19 21.08 34.35
N THR A 586 -23.45 20.68 34.24
CA THR A 586 -24.63 21.54 34.42
C THR A 586 -24.91 21.71 35.91
N GLN A 587 -25.78 22.66 36.29
CA GLN A 587 -26.16 22.84 37.69
C GLN A 587 -26.70 21.55 38.34
N GLU A 588 -27.43 20.73 37.57
CA GLU A 588 -27.92 19.42 38.04
C GLU A 588 -26.78 18.44 38.30
N ILE A 589 -25.79 18.34 37.39
CA ILE A 589 -24.62 17.47 37.57
C ILE A 589 -23.76 17.93 38.75
N ILE A 590 -23.60 19.25 38.92
CA ILE A 590 -22.88 19.82 40.07
C ILE A 590 -23.60 19.43 41.37
N ASN A 591 -24.92 19.59 41.44
CA ASN A 591 -25.71 19.20 42.60
C ASN A 591 -25.57 17.70 42.91
N ASP A 592 -25.59 16.84 41.88
CA ASP A 592 -25.43 15.40 42.05
C ASP A 592 -24.06 15.05 42.66
N ILE A 593 -22.97 15.66 42.15
CA ILE A 593 -21.61 15.39 42.65
C ILE A 593 -21.37 16.03 44.02
N GLU A 594 -21.77 17.29 44.23
CA GLU A 594 -21.60 17.98 45.53
C GLU A 594 -22.40 17.29 46.64
N LYS A 595 -23.61 16.80 46.33
CA LYS A 595 -24.41 16.02 47.27
C LYS A 595 -23.73 14.70 47.64
N ASP A 596 -23.07 14.02 46.70
CA ASP A 596 -22.31 12.80 46.98
C ASP A 596 -21.16 13.08 47.96
N PHE A 597 -20.42 14.18 47.77
CA PHE A 597 -19.38 14.61 48.72
C PHE A 597 -19.97 15.02 50.08
N GLN A 598 -21.06 15.79 50.10
CA GLN A 598 -21.70 16.26 51.34
C GLN A 598 -22.24 15.10 52.20
N ASN A 599 -22.88 14.11 51.56
CA ASN A 599 -23.37 12.91 52.24
C ASN A 599 -22.23 12.12 52.91
N ASN A 600 -20.99 12.31 52.47
CA ASN A 600 -19.78 11.67 52.98
C ASN A 600 -18.92 12.62 53.84
N ASN A 601 -19.52 13.66 54.43
CA ASN A 601 -18.88 14.66 55.31
C ASN A 601 -17.73 15.46 54.64
N GLN A 602 -17.73 15.58 53.31
CA GLN A 602 -16.78 16.40 52.56
C GLN A 602 -17.51 17.64 51.99
N ASN A 603 -17.04 18.84 52.33
CA ASN A 603 -17.60 20.09 51.79
C ASN A 603 -16.77 20.58 50.60
N ILE A 604 -17.04 20.04 49.42
CA ILE A 604 -16.36 20.37 48.17
C ILE A 604 -17.30 21.15 47.25
N LYS A 605 -16.80 22.22 46.64
CA LYS A 605 -17.53 23.00 45.63
C LYS A 605 -16.90 22.84 44.25
N ILE A 606 -17.71 22.55 43.24
CA ILE A 606 -17.26 22.33 41.86
C ILE A 606 -17.67 23.53 41.00
N PRO A 607 -16.71 24.19 40.32
CA PRO A 607 -17.05 25.29 39.41
C PRO A 607 -17.93 24.84 38.23
N GLU A 608 -18.79 25.74 37.76
CA GLU A 608 -19.60 25.53 36.56
C GLU A 608 -18.71 25.29 35.33
N ASN A 609 -19.20 24.47 34.37
CA ASN A 609 -18.45 24.05 33.18
C ASN A 609 -17.18 23.24 33.47
N THR A 610 -17.06 22.63 34.66
CA THR A 610 -16.02 21.63 34.90
C THR A 610 -16.27 20.41 33.98
N PRO A 611 -15.25 19.90 33.26
CA PRO A 611 -15.39 18.70 32.46
C PRO A 611 -15.74 17.48 33.31
N ILE A 612 -16.68 16.68 32.82
CA ILE A 612 -17.10 15.40 33.38
C ILE A 612 -16.76 14.31 32.38
N HIS A 613 -15.93 13.36 32.80
CA HIS A 613 -15.47 12.24 31.98
C HIS A 613 -16.31 11.01 32.26
N CYS A 614 -17.30 10.76 31.42
CA CYS A 614 -18.14 9.57 31.49
C CYS A 614 -17.37 8.37 30.94
N SER A 615 -16.93 7.47 31.81
CA SER A 615 -16.13 6.30 31.44
C SER A 615 -17.00 5.16 30.94
N LEU A 616 -17.08 5.00 29.63
CA LEU A 616 -17.83 3.93 28.96
C LEU A 616 -17.26 2.56 29.32
N VAL A 617 -15.93 2.45 29.42
CA VAL A 617 -15.25 1.18 29.74
C VAL A 617 -15.50 0.67 31.15
N LEU A 618 -15.86 1.57 32.09
CA LEU A 618 -16.28 1.20 33.45
C LEU A 618 -17.78 0.94 33.50
N ALA A 619 -18.60 1.79 32.87
CA ALA A 619 -20.04 1.63 32.84
C ALA A 619 -20.47 0.31 32.20
N ASN A 620 -19.78 -0.09 31.12
CA ASN A 620 -19.98 -1.36 30.42
C ASN A 620 -19.42 -2.59 31.17
N ARG A 621 -18.81 -2.37 32.35
CA ARG A 621 -18.34 -3.39 33.30
C ARG A 621 -19.01 -3.27 34.67
N ASP A 622 -20.08 -2.49 34.79
CA ASP A 622 -20.78 -2.31 36.07
C ASP A 622 -21.46 -3.63 36.48
N LYS A 623 -21.05 -4.17 37.64
CA LYS A 623 -21.56 -5.43 38.21
C LYS A 623 -23.05 -5.40 38.50
N ASN A 624 -23.65 -4.20 38.65
CA ASN A 624 -25.08 -4.06 38.88
C ASN A 624 -25.91 -4.23 37.61
N VAL A 625 -25.28 -4.17 36.43
CA VAL A 625 -25.95 -4.24 35.13
C VAL A 625 -25.56 -5.50 34.37
N PHE A 626 -24.28 -5.84 34.35
CA PHE A 626 -23.74 -6.97 33.61
C PHE A 626 -23.31 -8.08 34.54
N GLN A 627 -23.87 -9.29 34.33
CA GLN A 627 -23.38 -10.49 35.01
C GLN A 627 -21.99 -10.86 34.45
N ASN A 628 -21.07 -11.25 35.33
CA ASN A 628 -19.66 -11.52 35.01
C ASN A 628 -19.08 -10.46 34.04
N PRO A 629 -18.97 -9.19 34.49
CA PRO A 629 -18.73 -8.05 33.59
C PRO A 629 -17.39 -8.11 32.85
N ASP A 630 -16.40 -8.82 33.38
CA ASP A 630 -15.07 -8.96 32.79
C ASP A 630 -14.94 -10.17 31.85
N GLU A 631 -15.93 -11.07 31.82
CA GLU A 631 -15.94 -12.24 30.93
C GLU A 631 -16.46 -11.87 29.53
N PHE A 632 -15.90 -12.50 28.49
CA PHE A 632 -16.40 -12.37 27.12
C PHE A 632 -17.49 -13.39 26.85
N LEU A 633 -18.73 -12.92 26.78
CA LEU A 633 -19.93 -13.72 26.60
C LEU A 633 -20.81 -13.08 25.52
N PRO A 634 -20.61 -13.40 24.22
CA PRO A 634 -21.38 -12.80 23.13
C PRO A 634 -22.83 -13.28 23.07
N GLU A 635 -23.22 -14.27 23.87
CA GLU A 635 -24.60 -14.78 23.94
C GLU A 635 -25.39 -14.18 25.11
N ARG A 636 -24.80 -13.25 25.88
CA ARG A 636 -25.47 -12.62 27.02
C ARG A 636 -26.72 -11.83 26.55
N SER A 637 -27.80 -11.89 27.32
CA SER A 637 -29.08 -11.26 26.97
C SER A 637 -29.13 -9.76 27.25
N ASP A 638 -28.14 -9.23 27.98
CA ASP A 638 -28.02 -7.84 28.42
C ASP A 638 -27.11 -6.98 27.51
N LEU A 639 -26.71 -7.47 26.32
CA LEU A 639 -25.92 -6.69 25.35
C LEU A 639 -26.62 -5.39 24.91
N ASN A 640 -27.95 -5.36 24.88
CA ASN A 640 -28.68 -4.13 24.57
C ASN A 640 -28.52 -3.03 25.63
N LYS A 641 -27.97 -3.33 26.81
CA LYS A 641 -27.70 -2.35 27.86
C LYS A 641 -26.33 -1.67 27.74
N ILE A 642 -25.56 -2.00 26.71
CA ILE A 642 -24.26 -1.37 26.45
C ILE A 642 -24.46 0.14 26.26
N ILE A 643 -23.63 0.93 26.94
CA ILE A 643 -23.52 2.36 26.71
C ILE A 643 -22.49 2.59 25.61
N VAL A 644 -22.95 3.16 24.50
CA VAL A 644 -22.10 3.59 23.39
C VAL A 644 -21.86 5.11 23.47
N TRP A 645 -21.23 5.71 22.46
CA TRP A 645 -20.76 7.11 22.45
C TRP A 645 -21.76 8.17 22.97
N ASN A 646 -23.08 7.98 22.87
CA ASN A 646 -24.06 8.98 23.29
C ASN A 646 -25.36 8.40 23.91
N GLY A 647 -25.35 7.17 24.43
CA GLY A 647 -26.53 6.62 25.11
C GLY A 647 -26.53 5.10 25.17
N VAL A 648 -27.57 4.55 25.81
CA VAL A 648 -27.77 3.10 25.94
C VAL A 648 -28.30 2.53 24.63
N GLU A 649 -27.79 1.38 24.21
CA GLU A 649 -28.15 0.75 22.94
C GLU A 649 -29.66 0.43 22.83
N GLU A 650 -30.31 -0.03 23.91
CA GLU A 650 -31.75 -0.30 23.93
C GLU A 650 -32.60 0.95 23.60
N ASP A 651 -32.18 2.10 24.10
CA ASP A 651 -32.86 3.39 23.90
C ASP A 651 -32.58 3.92 22.49
N ILE A 652 -31.39 3.65 21.95
CA ILE A 652 -30.99 3.98 20.58
C ILE A 652 -31.81 3.21 19.54
N LEU A 653 -32.02 1.91 19.79
CA LEU A 653 -32.75 1.01 18.90
C LEU A 653 -34.28 1.17 19.01
N ASN A 654 -34.76 2.07 19.86
CA ASN A 654 -36.19 2.30 20.04
C ASN A 654 -36.83 2.80 18.73
N ALA A 655 -37.98 2.22 18.37
CA ALA A 655 -38.75 2.63 17.18
C ALA A 655 -39.30 4.06 17.32
N ASP A 656 -39.57 4.50 18.55
CA ASP A 656 -39.99 5.87 18.85
C ASP A 656 -38.79 6.82 18.89
N ILE A 657 -38.65 7.66 17.87
CA ILE A 657 -37.56 8.62 17.72
C ILE A 657 -37.49 9.61 18.89
N THR A 658 -38.62 9.90 19.55
CA THR A 658 -38.66 10.84 20.69
C THR A 658 -38.03 10.26 21.96
N LYS A 659 -37.91 8.94 22.04
CA LYS A 659 -37.29 8.21 23.16
C LYS A 659 -35.82 7.91 22.94
N ARG A 660 -35.28 8.21 21.75
CA ARG A 660 -33.86 8.03 21.46
C ARG A 660 -33.02 9.09 22.17
N PRO A 661 -31.75 8.80 22.51
CA PRO A 661 -30.85 9.80 23.04
C PRO A 661 -30.75 11.00 22.09
N VAL A 662 -30.68 12.20 22.69
CA VAL A 662 -30.66 13.49 21.96
C VAL A 662 -29.54 13.52 20.91
N ARG A 663 -28.48 12.71 21.06
CA ARG A 663 -27.29 12.67 20.22
C ARG A 663 -26.98 11.27 19.65
N TYR A 664 -27.85 10.60 18.90
CA TYR A 664 -27.48 9.30 18.29
C TYR A 664 -26.39 9.41 17.20
N CYS A 665 -25.46 8.43 17.15
CA CYS A 665 -24.45 8.29 16.09
C CYS A 665 -25.06 7.57 14.87
N PRO A 666 -25.26 8.25 13.72
CA PRO A 666 -25.93 7.66 12.56
C PRO A 666 -25.14 6.52 11.89
N GLY A 667 -23.84 6.41 12.17
CA GLY A 667 -22.97 5.35 11.63
C GLY A 667 -22.86 4.09 12.49
N HIS A 668 -23.62 3.97 13.60
CA HIS A 668 -23.51 2.86 14.54
C HIS A 668 -23.71 1.49 13.87
N ASP A 669 -24.88 1.28 13.24
CA ASP A 669 -25.22 0.01 12.60
C ASP A 669 -24.34 -0.28 11.39
N PHE A 670 -24.06 0.76 10.60
CA PHE A 670 -23.18 0.69 9.44
C PHE A 670 -21.77 0.20 9.81
N SER A 671 -21.22 0.66 10.93
CA SER A 671 -19.88 0.25 11.37
C SER A 671 -19.83 -1.23 11.73
N ILE A 672 -20.89 -1.79 12.31
CA ILE A 672 -20.99 -3.22 12.64
C ILE A 672 -20.98 -4.06 11.36
N ASP A 673 -21.72 -3.65 10.34
CA ASP A 673 -21.77 -4.37 9.05
C ASP A 673 -20.40 -4.38 8.35
N VAL A 674 -19.69 -3.24 8.36
CA VAL A 674 -18.34 -3.12 7.81
C VAL A 674 -17.36 -4.03 8.55
N ILE A 675 -17.40 -3.99 9.89
CA ILE A 675 -16.51 -4.81 10.74
C ILE A 675 -16.80 -6.29 10.53
N GLN A 676 -18.08 -6.68 10.42
CA GLN A 676 -18.45 -8.05 10.09
C GLN A 676 -17.82 -8.48 8.76
N PHE A 677 -18.02 -7.69 7.71
CA PHE A 677 -17.47 -8.05 6.39
C PHE A 677 -15.95 -8.20 6.42
N VAL A 678 -15.24 -7.26 7.06
CA VAL A 678 -13.78 -7.32 7.20
C VAL A 678 -13.35 -8.52 8.03
N ALA A 679 -14.00 -8.80 9.16
CA ALA A 679 -13.70 -9.97 9.98
C ALA A 679 -13.98 -11.29 9.24
N GLU A 680 -15.03 -11.35 8.41
CA GLU A 680 -15.32 -12.50 7.54
C GLU A 680 -14.20 -12.76 6.52
N GLN A 681 -13.53 -11.73 5.99
CA GLN A 681 -12.38 -11.91 5.07
C GLN A 681 -11.11 -12.43 5.77
N PHE A 682 -11.04 -12.30 7.10
CA PHE A 682 -9.86 -12.66 7.93
C PHE A 682 -10.17 -13.78 8.94
N LEU A 683 -11.20 -14.60 8.71
CA LEU A 683 -11.52 -15.72 9.58
C LEU A 683 -10.39 -16.76 9.58
N PRO A 684 -9.93 -17.25 10.75
CA PRO A 684 -8.98 -18.34 10.81
C PRO A 684 -9.64 -19.67 10.41
N ILE A 685 -8.84 -20.55 9.80
CA ILE A 685 -9.26 -21.92 9.49
C ILE A 685 -9.35 -22.73 10.79
N VAL A 686 -10.48 -23.39 11.00
CA VAL A 686 -10.77 -24.26 12.15
C VAL A 686 -11.30 -25.60 11.64
N SER A 687 -10.93 -26.72 12.27
CA SER A 687 -11.46 -28.05 11.95
C SER A 687 -12.92 -28.15 12.38
N ASP A 688 -13.80 -28.54 11.47
CA ASP A 688 -15.25 -28.69 11.72
C ASP A 688 -15.61 -30.03 12.39
N ASP A 689 -14.70 -30.63 13.17
CA ASP A 689 -14.99 -31.84 13.95
C ASP A 689 -15.52 -31.45 15.35
N GLY A 690 -16.84 -31.24 15.42
CA GLY A 690 -17.56 -31.05 16.67
C GLY A 690 -18.07 -32.39 17.21
N ASN A 691 -17.31 -33.04 18.10
CA ASN A 691 -17.87 -33.89 19.15
C ASN A 691 -16.85 -34.14 20.27
N VAL A 692 -16.89 -33.30 21.31
CA VAL A 692 -16.44 -33.69 22.65
C VAL A 692 -17.49 -33.17 23.64
N GLN A 693 -18.48 -34.02 23.93
CA GLN A 693 -19.02 -34.13 25.28
C GLN A 693 -18.37 -35.38 25.86
N GLU A 694 -17.57 -35.23 26.91
CA GLU A 694 -17.36 -36.35 27.82
C GLU A 694 -18.71 -36.72 28.44
N PRO A 695 -19.06 -38.02 28.46
CA PRO A 695 -19.31 -38.61 29.76
C PRO A 695 -18.76 -40.03 29.92
N ASP A 696 -18.39 -40.30 31.17
CA ASP A 696 -18.09 -41.60 31.76
C ASP A 696 -19.33 -42.54 31.67
N PHE A 697 -19.19 -43.72 31.02
CA PHE A 697 -19.61 -45.06 31.50
C PHE A 697 -19.75 -46.11 30.36
N SER A 698 -19.08 -47.25 30.61
CA SER A 698 -19.35 -48.65 30.23
C SER A 698 -19.98 -49.06 28.88
N LEU A 699 -19.27 -50.02 28.26
CA LEU A 699 -19.75 -51.08 27.37
C LEU A 699 -21.19 -51.53 27.67
N ASP A 700 -22.04 -51.58 26.64
CA ASP A 700 -22.79 -52.78 26.21
C ASP A 700 -23.67 -52.50 24.97
N GLU A 701 -23.50 -53.39 23.99
CA GLU A 701 -24.52 -54.06 23.16
C GLU A 701 -25.70 -53.34 22.45
N ILE A 702 -25.84 -53.73 21.17
CA ILE A 702 -27.08 -54.02 20.40
C ILE A 702 -27.72 -52.86 19.58
N ASP A 703 -27.46 -52.97 18.26
CA ASP A 703 -28.43 -53.14 17.16
C ASP A 703 -29.49 -52.06 16.86
N GLY A 704 -29.76 -51.89 15.55
CA GLY A 704 -31.00 -51.26 15.08
C GLY A 704 -30.84 -50.03 14.20
N GLN A 705 -30.97 -50.26 12.90
CA GLN A 705 -31.25 -49.32 11.82
C GLN A 705 -32.23 -48.18 12.21
N ASN A 706 -31.96 -46.96 11.76
CA ASN A 706 -32.89 -46.23 10.87
C ASN A 706 -32.28 -44.91 10.35
N HIS A 707 -32.36 -44.77 9.02
CA HIS A 707 -32.09 -43.58 8.23
C HIS A 707 -32.78 -42.31 8.77
N VAL A 708 -32.04 -41.20 8.88
CA VAL A 708 -32.55 -39.85 8.59
C VAL A 708 -31.43 -39.05 7.90
N SER A 709 -31.83 -38.39 6.82
CA SER A 709 -31.08 -37.76 5.73
C SER A 709 -30.11 -36.63 6.11
N GLU A 710 -28.90 -36.69 5.52
CA GLU A 710 -27.97 -35.58 5.32
C GLU A 710 -28.54 -34.58 4.32
N GLU A 711 -29.27 -33.58 4.78
CA GLU A 711 -29.49 -32.34 4.05
C GLU A 711 -29.74 -31.25 5.09
N ASN A 712 -28.69 -30.49 5.44
CA ASN A 712 -28.71 -29.10 5.91
C ASN A 712 -27.41 -28.78 6.67
N LEU A 713 -26.31 -28.64 5.93
CA LEU A 713 -25.14 -27.88 6.37
C LEU A 713 -24.91 -26.71 5.41
N ASN A 714 -24.80 -25.52 6.00
CA ASN A 714 -24.72 -24.20 5.38
C ASN A 714 -23.61 -24.08 4.32
N MET A 715 -23.95 -24.34 3.05
CA MET A 715 -23.18 -23.90 1.89
C MET A 715 -23.44 -22.40 1.62
N LYS A 716 -22.78 -21.52 2.38
CA LYS A 716 -22.52 -20.14 1.93
C LYS A 716 -21.74 -20.23 0.60
N ALA A 717 -22.09 -19.35 -0.34
CA ALA A 717 -21.64 -19.34 -1.73
C ALA A 717 -20.11 -19.36 -1.90
N LEU A 718 -19.52 -20.56 -1.81
CA LEU A 718 -18.32 -20.95 -2.54
C LEU A 718 -18.61 -20.71 -4.03
N ASP A 719 -17.62 -20.16 -4.75
CA ASP A 719 -17.62 -20.14 -6.21
C ASP A 719 -17.96 -21.55 -6.72
N GLU A 720 -18.65 -21.67 -7.86
CA GLU A 720 -18.88 -22.98 -8.47
C GLU A 720 -17.56 -23.72 -8.65
N ASN A 721 -16.48 -22.98 -8.94
CA ASN A 721 -15.13 -23.52 -9.03
C ASN A 721 -14.58 -24.01 -7.68
N ASP A 722 -14.79 -23.28 -6.59
CA ASP A 722 -14.38 -23.71 -5.24
C ASP A 722 -15.15 -24.95 -4.79
N LYS A 723 -16.47 -25.01 -5.06
CA LYS A 723 -17.29 -26.21 -4.80
C LYS A 723 -16.84 -27.39 -5.65
N LYS A 724 -16.48 -27.14 -6.92
CA LYS A 724 -16.02 -28.17 -7.85
C LYS A 724 -14.65 -28.71 -7.43
N LEU A 725 -13.72 -27.86 -7.00
CA LEU A 725 -12.42 -28.22 -6.41
C LEU A 725 -12.58 -29.10 -5.15
N ILE A 726 -13.58 -28.83 -4.33
CA ILE A 726 -13.93 -29.64 -3.15
C ILE A 726 -14.61 -30.96 -3.55
N SER A 727 -15.40 -30.98 -4.64
CA SER A 727 -16.10 -32.17 -5.14
C SER A 727 -15.25 -33.12 -5.99
N MET A 728 -14.19 -32.61 -6.62
CA MET A 728 -13.12 -33.46 -7.13
C MET A 728 -12.55 -34.16 -5.90
N ASN A 729 -12.65 -35.49 -5.84
CA ASN A 729 -12.28 -36.41 -4.73
C ASN A 729 -10.81 -36.32 -4.22
N LEU A 730 -10.20 -35.14 -4.25
CA LEU A 730 -9.03 -34.76 -3.49
C LEU A 730 -9.43 -34.79 -2.02
N ASN A 731 -9.15 -35.90 -1.35
CA ASN A 731 -9.46 -36.14 0.06
C ASN A 731 -8.61 -35.19 0.94
N ILE A 732 -9.02 -33.92 1.03
CA ILE A 732 -8.28 -32.82 1.71
C ILE A 732 -8.42 -32.90 3.24
N ASN A 733 -9.37 -33.70 3.75
CA ASN A 733 -9.77 -33.74 5.16
C ASN A 733 -8.75 -34.41 6.13
N GLY A 734 -7.48 -34.57 5.74
CA GLY A 734 -6.45 -35.21 6.58
C GLY A 734 -5.05 -34.57 6.57
N LEU A 735 -4.87 -33.36 6.03
CA LEU A 735 -3.55 -32.85 5.67
C LEU A 735 -2.90 -31.93 6.73
N ASN A 736 -2.53 -32.47 7.90
CA ASN A 736 -1.72 -31.75 8.89
C ASN A 736 -0.20 -31.95 8.69
N GLY A 737 0.59 -30.88 8.90
CA GLY A 737 2.06 -30.85 8.89
C GLY A 737 2.71 -30.66 7.50
N ILE A 738 3.67 -29.72 7.39
CA ILE A 738 4.48 -29.49 6.19
C ILE A 738 5.30 -30.75 5.90
N ASP A 739 5.21 -31.31 4.69
CA ASP A 739 6.12 -32.37 4.26
C ASP A 739 7.54 -31.81 4.05
N LEU A 740 8.29 -31.74 5.15
CA LEU A 740 9.69 -31.32 5.17
C LEU A 740 10.59 -32.20 4.29
N SER A 741 10.16 -33.41 3.91
CA SER A 741 10.95 -34.30 3.06
C SER A 741 11.05 -33.76 1.62
N CYS A 742 9.95 -33.27 1.05
CA CYS A 742 9.95 -32.63 -0.27
C CYS A 742 10.76 -31.32 -0.28
N TYR A 743 10.66 -30.51 0.79
CA TYR A 743 11.44 -29.27 0.89
C TYR A 743 12.94 -29.53 1.03
N ALA A 744 13.33 -30.56 1.77
CA ALA A 744 14.73 -30.89 2.02
C ALA A 744 15.50 -31.19 0.72
N VAL A 745 14.85 -31.87 -0.24
CA VAL A 745 15.48 -32.31 -1.51
C VAL A 745 15.60 -31.22 -2.58
N LEU A 746 14.98 -30.04 -2.37
CA LEU A 746 15.09 -28.94 -3.31
C LEU A 746 16.50 -28.33 -3.30
N ASP A 747 16.96 -27.87 -4.47
CA ASP A 747 18.20 -27.08 -4.54
C ASP A 747 18.05 -25.71 -3.84
N ASN A 748 19.20 -25.10 -3.50
CA ASN A 748 19.20 -23.82 -2.81
C ASN A 748 18.62 -22.68 -3.67
N TYR A 749 18.75 -22.78 -5.00
CA TYR A 749 18.14 -21.84 -5.93
C TYR A 749 16.61 -21.82 -5.77
N THR A 750 15.96 -22.98 -5.91
CA THR A 750 14.51 -23.10 -5.84
C THR A 750 13.99 -22.71 -4.45
N LYS A 751 14.70 -23.06 -3.38
CA LYS A 751 14.38 -22.58 -2.02
C LYS A 751 14.34 -21.04 -1.93
N ILE A 752 15.31 -20.36 -2.54
CA ILE A 752 15.35 -18.88 -2.55
C ILE A 752 14.29 -18.29 -3.46
N VAL A 753 14.00 -18.89 -4.60
CA VAL A 753 12.93 -18.40 -5.47
C VAL A 753 11.56 -18.59 -4.81
N ILE A 754 11.32 -19.69 -4.07
CA ILE A 754 10.11 -19.86 -3.24
C ILE A 754 10.02 -18.74 -2.20
N TYR A 755 11.12 -18.43 -1.50
CA TYR A 755 11.15 -17.33 -0.54
C TYR A 755 10.81 -15.98 -1.20
N LEU A 756 11.38 -15.71 -2.38
CA LEU A 756 11.11 -14.49 -3.13
C LEU A 756 9.67 -14.40 -3.63
N MET A 757 9.13 -15.53 -4.10
CA MET A 757 7.73 -15.68 -4.50
C MET A 757 6.81 -15.35 -3.33
N GLN A 758 6.98 -16.00 -2.16
CA GLN A 758 6.18 -15.72 -0.96
C GLN A 758 6.23 -14.25 -0.55
N LYS A 759 7.40 -13.61 -0.68
CA LYS A 759 7.54 -12.18 -0.41
C LYS A 759 6.81 -11.31 -1.45
N ALA A 760 6.93 -11.64 -2.74
CA ALA A 760 6.26 -10.92 -3.81
C ALA A 760 4.73 -11.05 -3.67
N VAL A 761 4.21 -12.25 -3.39
CA VAL A 761 2.81 -12.50 -3.06
C VAL A 761 2.38 -11.68 -1.86
N LYS A 762 3.15 -11.67 -0.78
CA LYS A 762 2.85 -10.86 0.42
C LYS A 762 2.76 -9.36 0.11
N GLU A 763 3.68 -8.83 -0.70
CA GLU A 763 3.67 -7.42 -1.13
C GLU A 763 2.48 -7.11 -2.02
N SER A 764 2.21 -7.96 -3.02
CA SER A 764 1.07 -7.83 -3.94
C SER A 764 -0.26 -7.88 -3.18
N ASN A 765 -0.39 -8.78 -2.19
CA ASN A 765 -1.60 -8.89 -1.36
C ASN A 765 -1.75 -7.74 -0.35
N LEU A 766 -0.67 -7.03 -0.01
CA LEU A 766 -0.68 -5.86 0.88
C LEU A 766 -1.14 -4.58 0.18
N ALA A 767 -0.77 -4.43 -1.08
CA ALA A 767 -1.04 -3.24 -1.87
C ALA A 767 -1.17 -3.65 -3.34
N PRO A 768 -2.29 -4.31 -3.71
CA PRO A 768 -2.50 -4.72 -5.09
C PRO A 768 -2.49 -3.48 -5.98
N SER A 769 -1.85 -3.61 -7.14
CA SER A 769 -1.88 -2.59 -8.18
C SER A 769 -3.31 -2.46 -8.69
N ARG A 770 -3.82 -1.23 -8.83
CA ARG A 770 -5.17 -0.95 -9.31
C ARG A 770 -5.15 0.08 -10.41
N ALA A 771 -6.15 0.09 -11.28
CA ALA A 771 -6.27 1.04 -12.38
C ALA A 771 -6.18 2.50 -11.88
N ILE A 772 -6.87 2.78 -10.77
CA ILE A 772 -6.94 4.13 -10.18
C ILE A 772 -5.61 4.63 -9.60
N ASP A 773 -4.68 3.71 -9.31
CA ASP A 773 -3.34 4.01 -8.80
C ASP A 773 -2.36 4.42 -9.91
N ILE A 774 -2.74 4.19 -11.18
CA ILE A 774 -1.92 4.52 -12.34
C ILE A 774 -2.16 5.98 -12.69
N ASP A 775 -1.07 6.74 -12.71
CA ASP A 775 -1.09 8.16 -13.04
C ASP A 775 -1.05 8.38 -14.56
N ASP A 776 -1.32 9.63 -14.96
CA ASP A 776 -1.10 10.06 -16.34
C ASP A 776 0.37 9.83 -16.78
N PRO A 777 0.64 9.66 -18.09
CA PRO A 777 2.00 9.53 -18.60
C PRO A 777 2.92 10.62 -18.03
N LEU A 778 4.01 10.22 -17.40
CA LEU A 778 4.89 11.14 -16.68
C LEU A 778 5.78 11.92 -17.66
N HIS A 779 5.89 13.24 -17.48
CA HIS A 779 6.88 14.13 -18.15
C HIS A 779 8.32 13.76 -17.77
N LEU A 780 8.78 12.61 -18.26
CA LEU A 780 10.12 12.08 -18.07
C LEU A 780 10.76 11.89 -19.45
N PRO A 781 12.08 12.11 -19.60
CA PRO A 781 12.74 12.07 -20.90
C PRO A 781 12.52 10.70 -21.54
N ALA A 782 11.73 10.69 -22.61
CA ALA A 782 11.30 9.45 -23.24
C ALA A 782 12.27 8.99 -24.35
N HIS A 783 13.17 9.90 -24.78
CA HIS A 783 14.23 9.63 -25.75
C HIS A 783 15.45 8.89 -25.16
N ASP A 784 15.60 8.87 -23.84
CA ASP A 784 16.70 8.20 -23.12
C ASP A 784 16.24 6.90 -22.44
N LEU A 785 15.24 6.20 -23.01
CA LEU A 785 14.90 4.85 -22.55
C LEU A 785 16.15 3.99 -22.68
N GLY A 786 16.79 3.65 -21.57
CA GLY A 786 17.95 2.75 -21.60
C GLY A 786 17.53 1.44 -22.24
N ILE A 787 18.23 1.02 -23.29
CA ILE A 787 17.95 -0.22 -24.01
C ILE A 787 18.99 -1.29 -23.64
N LEU A 788 18.51 -2.47 -23.24
CA LEU A 788 19.32 -3.67 -23.05
C LEU A 788 19.17 -4.58 -24.27
N ARG A 789 20.30 -5.06 -24.80
CA ARG A 789 20.32 -6.17 -25.76
C ARG A 789 20.37 -7.49 -24.99
N THR A 790 19.39 -8.35 -25.21
CA THR A 790 19.35 -9.70 -24.64
C THR A 790 20.14 -10.70 -25.49
N ASP A 791 20.50 -11.84 -24.90
CA ASP A 791 21.21 -12.94 -25.59
C ASP A 791 20.44 -13.45 -26.81
N MET A 792 19.10 -13.43 -26.74
CA MET A 792 18.16 -13.72 -27.84
C MET A 792 18.05 -12.58 -28.87
N ALA A 793 19.05 -11.69 -28.95
CA ALA A 793 19.16 -10.58 -29.89
C ALA A 793 17.96 -9.62 -29.97
N LYS A 794 17.16 -9.47 -28.91
CA LYS A 794 16.07 -8.49 -28.81
C LYS A 794 16.49 -7.27 -28.00
N PHE A 795 15.89 -6.13 -28.32
CA PHE A 795 16.08 -4.86 -27.60
C PHE A 795 14.95 -4.66 -26.60
N LEU A 796 15.28 -4.40 -25.35
CA LEU A 796 14.32 -4.19 -24.26
C LEU A 796 14.54 -2.83 -23.60
N PRO A 797 13.48 -2.03 -23.39
CA PRO A 797 13.54 -0.93 -22.46
C PRO A 797 13.87 -1.42 -21.05
N THR A 798 14.68 -0.65 -20.33
CA THR A 798 15.14 -0.96 -18.96
C THR A 798 14.51 -0.11 -17.88
N TRP A 799 13.75 0.92 -18.27
CA TRP A 799 13.17 1.88 -17.35
C TRP A 799 11.69 2.09 -17.66
N ASP A 800 10.87 1.94 -16.63
CA ASP A 800 9.41 1.98 -16.68
C ASP A 800 8.88 3.21 -15.95
N GLU A 801 7.90 3.89 -16.54
CA GLU A 801 7.25 5.04 -15.90
C GLU A 801 6.27 4.63 -14.79
N ASP A 802 5.85 3.36 -14.77
CA ASP A 802 4.90 2.83 -13.79
C ASP A 802 5.54 2.38 -12.47
N ASP A 803 6.87 2.18 -12.42
CA ASP A 803 7.63 1.86 -11.19
C ASP A 803 8.87 2.77 -11.01
N PRO A 804 8.69 4.07 -10.70
CA PRO A 804 9.79 5.03 -10.67
C PRO A 804 10.76 4.85 -9.48
N LYS A 805 10.44 3.98 -8.50
CA LYS A 805 11.21 3.87 -7.25
C LYS A 805 12.13 2.63 -7.19
N GLY A 806 11.97 1.68 -8.12
CA GLY A 806 12.68 0.42 -8.09
C GLY A 806 12.37 -0.41 -6.84
N SER A 807 12.73 -1.69 -6.88
CA SER A 807 12.44 -2.60 -5.77
C SER A 807 13.17 -2.23 -4.47
N GLY A 808 12.63 -2.66 -3.32
CA GLY A 808 13.28 -2.52 -2.00
C GLY A 808 14.71 -3.09 -1.99
N LEU A 809 15.56 -2.62 -1.08
CA LEU A 809 16.99 -3.01 -1.01
C LEU A 809 17.16 -4.53 -0.89
N ASP A 810 16.33 -5.16 -0.07
CA ASP A 810 16.30 -6.60 0.16
C ASP A 810 15.86 -7.40 -1.08
N ARG A 811 14.84 -6.94 -1.82
CA ARG A 811 14.43 -7.54 -3.11
C ARG A 811 15.50 -7.35 -4.19
N ARG A 812 16.19 -6.21 -4.21
CA ARG A 812 17.35 -6.00 -5.10
C ARG A 812 18.49 -6.97 -4.81
N ILE A 813 18.85 -7.14 -3.54
CA ILE A 813 19.90 -8.09 -3.14
C ILE A 813 19.51 -9.52 -3.51
N ALA A 814 18.28 -9.94 -3.21
CA ALA A 814 17.84 -11.29 -3.51
C ALA A 814 17.71 -11.55 -5.02
N ARG A 815 17.21 -10.59 -5.82
CA ARG A 815 17.22 -10.67 -7.29
C ARG A 815 18.64 -10.74 -7.84
N TRP A 816 19.54 -9.91 -7.33
CA TRP A 816 20.96 -9.96 -7.69
C TRP A 816 21.54 -11.35 -7.40
N LEU A 817 21.24 -11.93 -6.23
CA LEU A 817 21.70 -13.24 -5.81
C LEU A 817 21.16 -14.35 -6.71
N VAL A 818 19.86 -14.36 -7.04
CA VAL A 818 19.24 -15.32 -7.98
C VAL A 818 19.93 -15.31 -9.34
N ASN A 819 20.40 -14.14 -9.78
CA ASN A 819 21.06 -13.97 -11.08
C ASN A 819 22.57 -14.25 -11.04
N GLN A 820 23.13 -14.68 -9.90
CA GLN A 820 24.54 -15.07 -9.83
C GLN A 820 24.76 -16.50 -10.32
N ASN A 821 25.91 -16.74 -10.95
CA ASN A 821 26.33 -18.08 -11.41
C ASN A 821 26.81 -19.01 -10.27
N ILE A 822 26.58 -18.64 -9.01
CA ILE A 822 26.99 -19.42 -7.81
C ILE A 822 26.08 -20.61 -7.53
N TRP A 823 24.89 -20.64 -8.12
CA TRP A 823 23.93 -21.71 -7.90
C TRP A 823 24.33 -22.94 -8.70
N ASP A 824 24.40 -24.07 -8.00
CA ASP A 824 24.48 -25.36 -8.66
C ASP A 824 23.31 -25.53 -9.63
N PHE A 825 23.62 -26.08 -10.80
CA PHE A 825 22.65 -26.33 -11.84
C PHE A 825 22.80 -27.78 -12.30
N TYR A 826 21.96 -28.63 -11.73
CA TYR A 826 21.82 -30.03 -12.10
C TYR A 826 20.35 -30.45 -11.96
N ASP A 827 19.92 -31.39 -12.79
CA ASP A 827 18.56 -31.91 -12.74
C ASP A 827 18.44 -32.97 -11.62
N SER A 828 17.66 -32.66 -10.59
CA SER A 828 17.40 -33.60 -9.48
C SER A 828 16.39 -34.69 -9.91
N PRO A 829 16.74 -35.98 -9.78
CA PRO A 829 15.86 -37.08 -10.18
C PRO A 829 14.86 -37.51 -9.10
N VAL A 830 14.75 -36.78 -7.98
CA VAL A 830 13.93 -37.21 -6.83
C VAL A 830 12.43 -37.08 -7.12
N GLU A 831 11.73 -38.21 -7.11
CA GLU A 831 10.30 -38.33 -7.41
C GLU A 831 9.43 -38.22 -6.16
N PHE A 832 8.14 -37.95 -6.37
CA PHE A 832 7.14 -38.12 -5.33
C PHE A 832 6.89 -39.61 -5.10
N ASN A 833 6.72 -40.01 -3.83
CA ASN A 833 6.41 -41.40 -3.49
C ASN A 833 4.99 -41.79 -3.94
N THR A 834 4.04 -40.84 -3.85
CA THR A 834 2.66 -41.02 -4.30
C THR A 834 2.10 -39.72 -4.87
N LEU A 835 0.99 -39.81 -5.60
CA LEU A 835 0.27 -38.64 -6.10
C LEU A 835 -0.26 -37.76 -4.96
N GLU A 836 -0.74 -38.38 -3.88
CA GLU A 836 -1.25 -37.69 -2.70
C GLU A 836 -0.16 -36.82 -2.07
N GLN A 837 1.10 -37.29 -2.06
CA GLN A 837 2.24 -36.48 -1.60
C GLN A 837 2.43 -35.24 -2.47
N ALA A 838 2.33 -35.37 -3.79
CA ALA A 838 2.50 -34.25 -4.72
C ALA A 838 1.38 -33.20 -4.58
N ILE A 839 0.14 -33.65 -4.38
CA ILE A 839 -1.02 -32.78 -4.14
C ILE A 839 -0.88 -32.09 -2.78
N LYS A 840 -0.50 -32.83 -1.72
CA LYS A 840 -0.23 -32.28 -0.40
C LYS A 840 0.85 -31.19 -0.47
N TRP A 841 1.94 -31.46 -1.19
CA TRP A 841 3.02 -30.50 -1.41
C TRP A 841 2.54 -29.21 -2.08
N ARG A 842 1.77 -29.31 -3.18
CA ARG A 842 1.18 -28.16 -3.88
C ARG A 842 0.32 -27.32 -2.93
N VAL A 843 -0.65 -27.95 -2.27
CA VAL A 843 -1.62 -27.26 -1.40
C VAL A 843 -0.93 -26.55 -0.24
N GLN A 844 0.14 -27.13 0.32
CA GLN A 844 0.84 -26.56 1.48
C GLN A 844 1.83 -25.45 1.11
N MET A 845 2.58 -25.58 0.01
CA MET A 845 3.63 -24.61 -0.35
C MET A 845 3.15 -23.53 -1.32
N PHE A 846 2.07 -23.78 -2.06
CA PHE A 846 1.55 -22.96 -3.14
C PHE A 846 0.05 -22.71 -2.98
N SER A 847 -0.38 -22.36 -1.77
CA SER A 847 -1.77 -22.00 -1.46
C SER A 847 -2.25 -20.76 -2.23
N ASP A 848 -1.34 -19.90 -2.67
CA ASP A 848 -1.60 -18.69 -3.45
C ASP A 848 -1.54 -18.92 -4.97
N LEU A 849 -1.64 -20.18 -5.44
CA LEU A 849 -1.75 -20.47 -6.87
C LEU A 849 -2.99 -19.76 -7.45
N PRO A 850 -2.90 -19.14 -8.65
CA PRO A 850 -4.07 -18.55 -9.30
C PRO A 850 -5.19 -19.58 -9.45
N VAL A 851 -6.42 -19.14 -9.18
CA VAL A 851 -7.59 -20.00 -9.33
C VAL A 851 -7.77 -20.32 -10.82
N PRO A 852 -7.98 -21.58 -11.21
CA PRO A 852 -8.34 -21.94 -12.57
C PRO A 852 -9.59 -21.20 -13.05
N ASN A 853 -9.56 -20.71 -14.28
CA ASN A 853 -10.74 -20.20 -14.96
C ASN A 853 -11.64 -21.37 -15.41
N VAL A 854 -11.03 -22.50 -15.81
CA VAL A 854 -11.72 -23.72 -16.22
C VAL A 854 -11.20 -24.92 -15.42
N ILE A 855 -12.12 -25.66 -14.81
CA ILE A 855 -11.82 -26.91 -14.10
C ILE A 855 -12.11 -28.12 -14.98
N TYR A 856 -11.08 -28.92 -15.25
CA TYR A 856 -11.18 -30.19 -15.97
C TYR A 856 -11.69 -31.29 -15.03
N GLU A 857 -12.82 -31.93 -15.37
CA GLU A 857 -13.39 -33.02 -14.57
C GLU A 857 -12.54 -34.29 -14.59
N ASP A 858 -11.93 -34.56 -15.74
CA ASP A 858 -10.97 -35.63 -15.94
C ASP A 858 -9.83 -35.08 -16.81
N MET A 859 -8.61 -35.28 -16.34
CA MET A 859 -7.38 -34.76 -16.93
C MET A 859 -6.66 -35.83 -17.79
N PHE A 860 -7.03 -37.11 -17.71
CA PHE A 860 -6.26 -38.22 -18.31
C PHE A 860 -6.95 -38.89 -19.49
N SER A 861 -8.26 -38.76 -19.60
CA SER A 861 -9.00 -39.38 -20.69
C SER A 861 -8.67 -38.75 -22.03
N ASP A 862 -9.00 -39.53 -23.06
CA ASP A 862 -9.01 -39.05 -24.44
C ASP A 862 -9.96 -37.85 -24.62
N LYS A 863 -11.04 -37.78 -23.84
CA LYS A 863 -11.97 -36.63 -23.81
C LYS A 863 -11.27 -35.34 -23.35
N ALA A 864 -10.37 -35.44 -22.35
CA ALA A 864 -9.59 -34.29 -21.87
C ALA A 864 -8.68 -33.71 -22.95
N LEU A 865 -8.13 -34.57 -23.82
CA LEU A 865 -7.28 -34.16 -24.94
C LEU A 865 -8.09 -33.44 -26.03
N THR A 866 -9.29 -33.94 -26.32
CA THR A 866 -10.25 -33.24 -27.19
C THR A 866 -10.58 -31.86 -26.62
N GLN A 867 -10.91 -31.77 -25.33
CA GLN A 867 -11.15 -30.48 -24.68
C GLN A 867 -9.95 -29.55 -24.83
N LEU A 868 -8.73 -30.05 -24.60
CA LEU A 868 -7.51 -29.25 -24.71
C LEU A 868 -7.23 -28.76 -26.15
N ALA A 869 -7.45 -29.61 -27.15
CA ALA A 869 -7.23 -29.27 -28.56
C ALA A 869 -8.30 -28.35 -29.16
N PHE A 870 -9.53 -28.35 -28.65
CA PHE A 870 -10.63 -27.58 -29.26
C PHE A 870 -11.17 -26.45 -28.36
N ALA A 871 -10.92 -26.50 -27.05
CA ALA A 871 -11.41 -25.53 -26.07
C ALA A 871 -10.41 -25.27 -24.91
N GLY A 872 -9.11 -25.55 -25.11
CA GLY A 872 -8.04 -25.23 -24.17
C GLY A 872 -7.05 -24.21 -24.74
N CYS A 873 -5.95 -23.95 -24.03
CA CYS A 873 -4.94 -22.98 -24.44
C CYS A 873 -4.22 -23.33 -25.75
N ALA A 874 -4.27 -24.59 -26.21
CA ALA A 874 -3.64 -25.04 -27.45
C ALA A 874 -4.58 -25.00 -28.67
N CYS A 875 -5.82 -24.54 -28.49
CA CYS A 875 -6.84 -24.69 -29.53
C CYS A 875 -6.55 -23.88 -30.79
N HIS A 876 -5.83 -22.76 -30.72
CA HIS A 876 -5.43 -21.95 -31.88
C HIS A 876 -4.46 -22.66 -32.84
N TYR A 877 -3.82 -23.76 -32.41
CA TYR A 877 -2.98 -24.60 -33.28
C TYR A 877 -3.71 -25.76 -33.94
N THR A 878 -4.98 -26.00 -33.60
CA THR A 878 -5.74 -27.05 -34.24
C THR A 878 -6.13 -26.62 -35.65
N GLN A 879 -5.93 -27.51 -36.62
CA GLN A 879 -6.21 -27.27 -38.02
C GLN A 879 -6.95 -28.45 -38.61
N ARG A 880 -7.78 -28.18 -39.63
CA ARG A 880 -8.41 -29.21 -40.43
C ARG A 880 -7.44 -29.67 -41.53
N MET A 881 -7.25 -30.96 -41.69
CA MET A 881 -6.37 -31.55 -42.70
C MET A 881 -7.00 -31.44 -44.10
N GLU A 882 -6.35 -30.70 -44.98
CA GLU A 882 -6.71 -30.60 -46.41
C GLU A 882 -5.98 -31.65 -47.26
N LYS A 883 -6.41 -31.83 -48.52
CA LYS A 883 -5.83 -32.86 -49.43
C LYS A 883 -4.32 -32.69 -49.67
N GLU A 884 -3.81 -31.47 -49.57
CA GLU A 884 -2.40 -31.11 -49.76
C GLU A 884 -1.63 -31.01 -48.43
N TRP A 885 -2.23 -31.40 -47.30
CA TRP A 885 -1.54 -31.37 -46.01
C TRP A 885 -0.30 -32.29 -46.04
N THR A 886 0.87 -31.70 -45.90
CA THR A 886 2.14 -32.40 -45.77
C THR A 886 2.46 -32.61 -44.29
N PRO A 887 2.62 -33.86 -43.82
CA PRO A 887 3.11 -34.11 -42.48
C PRO A 887 4.46 -33.43 -42.24
N GLY A 888 4.72 -33.03 -41.00
CA GLY A 888 6.07 -32.64 -40.58
C GLY A 888 7.12 -33.72 -40.92
N SER A 889 8.37 -33.31 -41.08
CA SER A 889 9.47 -34.21 -41.44
C SER A 889 9.57 -35.40 -40.46
N GLY A 890 9.49 -36.62 -40.97
CA GLY A 890 9.61 -37.86 -40.17
C GLY A 890 8.30 -38.59 -39.87
N ILE A 891 7.14 -38.02 -40.22
CA ILE A 891 5.84 -38.67 -39.99
C ILE A 891 5.54 -39.70 -41.12
N PRO A 892 5.13 -40.94 -40.81
CA PRO A 892 4.85 -41.99 -41.81
C PRO A 892 3.77 -41.60 -42.85
N GLU A 893 3.83 -42.18 -44.06
CA GLU A 893 2.95 -41.90 -45.22
C GLU A 893 1.43 -41.77 -44.92
N GLN A 894 0.72 -40.97 -45.75
CA GLN A 894 -0.72 -40.70 -45.73
C GLN A 894 -1.65 -41.91 -45.50
N ARG A 895 -1.23 -43.13 -45.86
CA ARG A 895 -2.03 -44.36 -45.68
C ARG A 895 -2.42 -44.64 -44.21
N PHE A 896 -1.61 -44.18 -43.25
CA PHE A 896 -1.86 -44.40 -41.82
C PHE A 896 -2.86 -43.41 -41.22
N MET A 897 -3.21 -42.37 -41.98
CA MET A 897 -3.99 -41.20 -41.57
C MET A 897 -5.40 -41.19 -42.19
N LYS A 898 -5.88 -42.32 -42.68
CA LYS A 898 -7.11 -42.42 -43.49
C LYS A 898 -8.36 -41.79 -42.83
N ASN A 899 -8.43 -41.79 -41.50
CA ASN A 899 -9.55 -41.28 -40.72
C ASN A 899 -9.22 -39.99 -39.95
N ALA A 900 -8.01 -39.43 -40.10
CA ALA A 900 -7.64 -38.19 -39.45
C ALA A 900 -8.22 -37.00 -40.22
N VAL A 901 -8.98 -36.15 -39.53
CA VAL A 901 -9.58 -34.93 -40.08
C VAL A 901 -8.94 -33.69 -39.48
N TYR A 902 -8.52 -33.72 -38.23
CA TYR A 902 -7.87 -32.60 -37.57
C TYR A 902 -6.50 -32.98 -37.02
N VAL A 903 -5.62 -32.00 -36.92
CA VAL A 903 -4.29 -32.14 -36.35
C VAL A 903 -4.01 -30.96 -35.41
N ASN A 904 -3.35 -31.25 -34.29
CA ASN A 904 -2.73 -30.26 -33.43
C ASN A 904 -1.23 -30.59 -33.33
N ASP A 905 -0.39 -29.76 -33.96
CA ASP A 905 1.00 -30.08 -34.27
C ASP A 905 2.01 -29.22 -33.47
N MET A 906 2.82 -29.88 -32.66
CA MET A 906 3.92 -29.30 -31.87
C MET A 906 5.28 -29.88 -32.27
N THR A 907 5.39 -30.57 -33.42
CA THR A 907 6.60 -31.29 -33.85
C THR A 907 7.78 -30.37 -34.13
N GLY A 908 7.55 -29.06 -34.31
CA GLY A 908 8.62 -28.06 -34.47
C GLY A 908 9.65 -28.05 -33.34
N LEU A 909 9.26 -28.46 -32.12
CA LEU A 909 10.20 -28.54 -31.00
C LEU A 909 11.20 -29.71 -31.11
N SER A 910 10.96 -30.70 -31.96
CA SER A 910 11.81 -31.89 -32.10
C SER A 910 13.18 -31.60 -32.70
N ALA A 911 13.33 -30.43 -33.33
CA ALA A 911 14.58 -29.95 -33.92
C ALA A 911 15.65 -29.59 -32.88
N PHE A 912 15.25 -29.36 -31.62
CA PHE A 912 16.13 -28.83 -30.57
C PHE A 912 16.54 -29.92 -29.59
N ASN A 913 17.81 -29.89 -29.18
CA ASN A 913 18.34 -30.87 -28.24
C ASN A 913 17.94 -30.53 -26.80
N VAL A 914 17.94 -31.58 -25.97
CA VAL A 914 17.70 -31.51 -24.54
C VAL A 914 18.81 -32.21 -23.79
N ARG A 915 18.99 -31.83 -22.53
CA ARG A 915 19.91 -32.45 -21.57
C ARG A 915 19.55 -33.92 -21.38
N LYS A 916 20.56 -34.79 -21.34
CA LYS A 916 20.34 -36.21 -20.99
C LYS A 916 19.98 -36.33 -19.49
N PRO A 917 19.08 -37.25 -19.11
CA PRO A 917 18.46 -38.31 -19.91
C PRO A 917 17.07 -37.96 -20.47
N PHE A 918 16.71 -36.68 -20.60
CA PHE A 918 15.36 -36.29 -21.02
C PHE A 918 15.08 -36.59 -22.49
N GLU A 919 13.80 -36.76 -22.80
CA GLU A 919 13.31 -36.87 -24.17
C GLU A 919 13.22 -35.51 -24.84
N ARG A 920 13.43 -35.50 -26.17
CA ARG A 920 13.17 -34.32 -26.97
C ARG A 920 11.67 -34.02 -27.00
N TYR A 921 11.32 -32.76 -26.91
CA TYR A 921 9.95 -32.30 -27.08
C TYR A 921 9.48 -32.47 -28.53
N GLY A 922 8.16 -32.45 -28.71
CA GLY A 922 7.52 -32.42 -30.01
C GLY A 922 6.61 -33.61 -30.23
N ALA A 923 5.36 -33.34 -30.58
CA ALA A 923 4.38 -34.35 -30.94
C ALA A 923 3.26 -33.74 -31.78
N ALA A 924 2.55 -34.58 -32.53
CA ALA A 924 1.33 -34.18 -33.25
C ALA A 924 0.18 -35.11 -32.85
N ALA A 925 -0.94 -34.54 -32.38
CA ALA A 925 -2.15 -35.29 -32.07
C ALA A 925 -3.14 -35.21 -33.23
N TYR A 926 -3.77 -36.33 -33.55
CA TYR A 926 -4.68 -36.46 -34.67
C TYR A 926 -6.07 -36.87 -34.21
N PHE A 927 -7.08 -36.23 -34.77
CA PHE A 927 -8.47 -36.40 -34.41
C PHE A 927 -9.31 -36.76 -35.63
N ASP A 928 -10.35 -37.55 -35.43
CA ASP A 928 -11.33 -37.91 -36.47
C ASP A 928 -12.41 -36.83 -36.67
N GLU A 929 -13.42 -37.14 -37.50
CA GLU A 929 -14.55 -36.23 -37.79
C GLU A 929 -15.44 -35.95 -36.58
N ASP A 930 -15.42 -36.82 -35.57
CA ASP A 930 -16.15 -36.72 -34.31
C ASP A 930 -15.28 -36.10 -33.19
N PHE A 931 -14.15 -35.49 -33.56
CA PHE A 931 -13.20 -34.81 -32.68
C PHE A 931 -12.57 -35.74 -31.63
N GLN A 932 -12.61 -37.05 -31.85
CA GLN A 932 -11.97 -38.03 -30.98
C GLN A 932 -10.52 -38.21 -31.40
N ILE A 933 -9.63 -38.25 -30.43
CA ILE A 933 -8.22 -38.54 -30.71
C ILE A 933 -8.07 -39.99 -31.19
N ILE A 934 -7.28 -40.20 -32.24
CA ILE A 934 -7.06 -41.52 -32.85
C ILE A 934 -5.60 -41.94 -32.83
N ALA A 935 -4.67 -40.99 -32.88
CA ALA A 935 -3.23 -41.24 -32.87
C ALA A 935 -2.43 -40.03 -32.39
N ILE A 936 -1.24 -40.29 -31.87
CA ILE A 936 -0.24 -39.27 -31.51
C ILE A 936 1.09 -39.67 -32.12
N TYR A 937 1.72 -38.77 -32.86
CA TYR A 937 3.09 -38.91 -33.30
C TYR A 937 4.03 -38.42 -32.20
N TRP A 938 4.86 -39.32 -31.67
CA TRP A 938 5.87 -39.04 -30.65
C TRP A 938 7.23 -38.85 -31.30
N SER A 939 7.68 -37.59 -31.42
CA SER A 939 8.85 -37.25 -32.25
C SER A 939 10.16 -37.84 -31.72
N HIS A 940 10.31 -37.98 -30.40
CA HIS A 940 11.54 -38.54 -29.81
C HIS A 940 11.76 -40.01 -30.21
N ALA A 941 10.69 -40.82 -30.17
CA ALA A 941 10.71 -42.21 -30.59
C ALA A 941 10.57 -42.39 -32.11
N ASN A 942 10.28 -41.31 -32.84
CA ASN A 942 9.94 -41.34 -34.27
C ASN A 942 8.83 -42.36 -34.57
N GLN A 943 7.78 -42.38 -33.73
CA GLN A 943 6.74 -43.40 -33.77
C GLN A 943 5.34 -42.77 -33.71
N LEU A 944 4.44 -43.26 -34.55
CA LEU A 944 3.00 -42.97 -34.47
C LEU A 944 2.34 -44.00 -33.56
N ILE A 945 1.84 -43.57 -32.41
CA ILE A 945 1.14 -44.41 -31.43
C ILE A 945 -0.36 -44.24 -31.63
N LYS A 946 -1.07 -45.34 -31.85
CA LYS A 946 -2.53 -45.33 -31.98
C LYS A 946 -3.21 -45.54 -30.63
N LYS A 947 -4.45 -45.09 -30.54
CA LYS A 947 -5.31 -45.37 -29.39
C LYS A 947 -5.37 -46.87 -29.10
N GLY A 948 -5.04 -47.25 -27.86
CA GLY A 948 -5.02 -48.63 -27.39
C GLY A 948 -3.69 -49.36 -27.56
N GLU A 949 -2.68 -48.77 -28.20
CA GLU A 949 -1.34 -49.35 -28.31
C GLU A 949 -0.50 -49.13 -27.04
N GLN A 950 0.59 -49.90 -26.90
CA GLN A 950 1.57 -49.69 -25.85
C GLN A 950 2.13 -48.25 -25.92
N PHE A 951 2.38 -47.63 -24.76
CA PHE A 951 2.79 -46.23 -24.64
C PHE A 951 1.74 -45.18 -24.99
N TRP A 952 0.46 -45.54 -25.19
CA TRP A 952 -0.59 -44.55 -25.45
C TRP A 952 -0.65 -43.44 -24.38
N ASN A 953 -0.63 -43.80 -23.09
CA ASN A 953 -0.65 -42.80 -22.00
C ASN A 953 0.60 -41.91 -21.98
N HIS A 954 1.77 -42.49 -22.23
CA HIS A 954 3.01 -41.75 -22.36
C HIS A 954 2.96 -40.78 -23.55
N ALA A 955 2.49 -41.22 -24.72
CA ALA A 955 2.32 -40.36 -25.90
C ALA A 955 1.36 -39.19 -25.64
N LYS A 956 0.25 -39.42 -24.90
CA LYS A 956 -0.65 -38.36 -24.42
C LYS A 956 0.07 -37.36 -23.52
N TYR A 957 0.89 -37.84 -22.59
CA TYR A 957 1.68 -36.99 -21.70
C TYR A 957 2.75 -36.20 -22.47
N VAL A 958 3.41 -36.81 -23.46
CA VAL A 958 4.40 -36.13 -24.31
C VAL A 958 3.76 -35.03 -25.14
N TRP A 959 2.60 -35.27 -25.78
CA TRP A 959 1.89 -34.23 -26.52
C TRP A 959 1.44 -33.09 -25.60
N ARG A 960 0.87 -33.42 -24.44
CA ARG A 960 0.47 -32.42 -23.44
C ARG A 960 1.65 -31.57 -22.93
N SER A 961 2.79 -32.19 -22.67
CA SER A 961 3.99 -31.47 -22.22
C SER A 961 4.64 -30.66 -23.33
N SER A 962 4.60 -31.16 -24.57
CA SER A 962 5.19 -30.48 -25.73
C SER A 962 4.40 -29.22 -26.09
N PHE A 963 3.05 -29.26 -26.06
CA PHE A 963 2.28 -28.04 -26.26
C PHE A 963 2.58 -27.04 -25.14
N PHE A 964 2.65 -27.50 -23.88
CA PHE A 964 2.84 -26.60 -22.75
C PHE A 964 4.17 -25.83 -22.88
N ALA A 965 5.24 -26.54 -23.25
CA ALA A 965 6.51 -25.92 -23.58
C ALA A 965 6.40 -24.95 -24.76
N TYR A 966 5.72 -25.35 -25.83
CA TYR A 966 5.60 -24.54 -27.04
C TYR A 966 4.85 -23.24 -26.80
N ILE A 967 3.67 -23.28 -26.19
CA ILE A 967 2.82 -22.09 -25.95
C ILE A 967 3.49 -21.14 -24.97
N THR A 968 4.00 -21.67 -23.85
CA THR A 968 4.62 -20.83 -22.81
C THR A 968 5.85 -20.10 -23.35
N ILE A 969 6.68 -20.77 -24.14
CA ILE A 969 7.88 -20.15 -24.71
C ILE A 969 7.52 -19.30 -25.92
N ARG A 970 6.86 -19.85 -26.94
CA ARG A 970 6.57 -19.13 -28.20
C ARG A 970 5.57 -18.02 -28.00
N ASP A 971 4.34 -18.37 -27.61
CA ASP A 971 3.21 -17.45 -27.72
C ASP A 971 3.16 -16.48 -26.56
N HIS A 972 3.40 -16.98 -25.34
CA HIS A 972 3.37 -16.17 -24.14
C HIS A 972 4.65 -15.34 -24.02
N LEU A 973 5.78 -15.97 -23.75
CA LEU A 973 7.04 -15.27 -23.45
C LEU A 973 7.61 -14.51 -24.67
N ILE A 974 7.75 -15.14 -25.83
CA ILE A 974 8.49 -14.51 -26.94
C ILE A 974 7.60 -13.58 -27.76
N VAL A 975 6.45 -14.06 -28.24
CA VAL A 975 5.58 -13.28 -29.13
C VAL A 975 4.85 -12.18 -28.36
N THR A 976 4.09 -12.53 -27.32
CA THR A 976 3.23 -11.58 -26.62
C THR A 976 4.05 -10.59 -25.78
N HIS A 977 5.00 -11.07 -24.98
CA HIS A 977 5.87 -10.22 -24.16
C HIS A 977 7.01 -9.59 -24.97
N MET A 978 7.93 -10.42 -25.51
CA MET A 978 9.21 -9.91 -26.02
C MET A 978 9.14 -9.21 -27.38
N ILE A 979 8.16 -9.50 -28.21
CA ILE A 979 7.97 -8.90 -29.54
C ILE A 979 6.87 -7.84 -29.52
N GLU A 980 5.60 -8.26 -29.36
CA GLU A 980 4.44 -7.37 -29.53
C GLU A 980 4.32 -6.35 -28.40
N GLY A 981 4.37 -6.78 -27.14
CA GLY A 981 4.28 -5.89 -25.98
C GLY A 981 5.42 -4.86 -25.94
N ASN A 982 6.66 -5.29 -26.20
CA ASN A 982 7.80 -4.36 -26.24
C ASN A 982 7.72 -3.38 -27.40
N ALA A 983 7.32 -3.81 -28.60
CA ALA A 983 7.13 -2.89 -29.72
C ALA A 983 6.09 -1.82 -29.36
N PHE A 984 4.98 -2.25 -28.76
CA PHE A 984 3.89 -1.37 -28.41
C PHE A 984 4.29 -0.31 -27.37
N VAL A 985 4.88 -0.73 -26.23
CA VAL A 985 5.27 0.20 -25.17
C VAL A 985 6.48 1.06 -25.55
N SER A 986 7.46 0.50 -26.29
CA SER A 986 8.66 1.25 -26.70
C SER A 986 8.32 2.37 -27.67
N ALA A 987 7.53 2.06 -28.72
CA ALA A 987 7.12 3.07 -29.69
C ALA A 987 6.29 4.17 -29.03
N SER A 988 5.34 3.79 -28.16
CA SER A 988 4.53 4.73 -27.39
C SER A 988 5.40 5.69 -26.57
N ARG A 989 6.35 5.13 -25.80
CA ARG A 989 7.22 5.92 -24.94
C ARG A 989 8.16 6.82 -25.75
N GLN A 990 8.78 6.32 -26.83
CA GLN A 990 9.81 7.07 -27.57
C GLN A 990 9.26 8.18 -28.46
N HIS A 991 8.07 7.97 -29.06
CA HIS A 991 7.60 8.83 -30.16
C HIS A 991 6.36 9.67 -29.81
N LEU A 992 5.56 9.26 -28.83
CA LEU A 992 4.38 10.04 -28.43
C LEU A 992 4.69 10.89 -27.19
N PRO A 993 4.53 12.22 -27.22
CA PRO A 993 4.61 13.08 -26.04
C PRO A 993 3.63 12.68 -24.95
N THR A 994 3.91 13.05 -23.70
CA THR A 994 3.12 12.63 -22.52
C THR A 994 1.71 13.20 -22.49
N ASP A 995 1.51 14.36 -23.10
CA ASP A 995 0.23 15.03 -23.32
C ASP A 995 -0.48 14.58 -24.62
N HIS A 996 0.16 13.74 -25.43
CA HIS A 996 -0.44 13.25 -26.68
C HIS A 996 -1.65 12.36 -26.40
N SER A 997 -2.80 12.67 -27.01
CA SER A 997 -4.07 11.98 -26.73
C SER A 997 -4.00 10.47 -26.98
N LEU A 998 -3.28 10.02 -28.03
CA LEU A 998 -3.06 8.58 -28.28
C LEU A 998 -2.25 7.90 -27.15
N ARG A 999 -1.25 8.57 -26.57
CA ARG A 999 -0.43 8.00 -25.48
C ARG A 999 -1.25 7.80 -24.22
N ARG A 1000 -2.12 8.77 -23.90
CA ARG A 1000 -3.05 8.65 -22.76
C ARG A 1000 -4.10 7.56 -23.01
N PHE A 1001 -4.59 7.44 -24.25
CA PHE A 1001 -5.54 6.40 -24.65
C PHE A 1001 -4.98 4.97 -24.53
N ILE A 1002 -3.73 4.74 -24.94
CA ILE A 1002 -3.09 3.42 -24.88
C ILE A 1002 -2.41 3.11 -23.55
N LYS A 1003 -2.40 4.06 -22.61
CA LYS A 1003 -1.73 3.93 -21.31
C LYS A 1003 -2.19 2.68 -20.51
N PRO A 1004 -3.50 2.36 -20.40
CA PRO A 1004 -3.93 1.14 -19.73
C PRO A 1004 -3.28 -0.12 -20.31
N PHE A 1005 -3.12 -0.17 -21.63
CA PHE A 1005 -2.66 -1.36 -22.37
C PHE A 1005 -1.15 -1.52 -22.47
N THR A 1006 -0.40 -0.59 -21.85
CA THR A 1006 1.07 -0.60 -21.82
C THR A 1006 1.63 -0.58 -20.39
N TYR A 1007 0.74 -0.69 -19.40
CA TYR A 1007 1.08 -0.63 -17.99
C TYR A 1007 2.07 -1.73 -17.60
N HIS A 1008 3.17 -1.33 -16.94
CA HIS A 1008 4.14 -2.25 -16.32
C HIS A 1008 4.86 -3.24 -17.27
N THR A 1009 4.57 -3.20 -18.59
CA THR A 1009 5.14 -4.08 -19.61
C THR A 1009 6.66 -4.02 -19.65
N ILE A 1010 7.25 -2.82 -19.48
CA ILE A 1010 8.70 -2.66 -19.47
C ILE A 1010 9.31 -3.39 -18.27
N SER A 1011 8.77 -3.16 -17.08
CA SER A 1011 9.30 -3.73 -15.83
C SER A 1011 9.25 -5.25 -15.85
N VAL A 1012 8.13 -5.84 -16.27
CA VAL A 1012 7.99 -7.29 -16.30
C VAL A 1012 8.89 -7.93 -17.36
N ASN A 1013 9.00 -7.34 -18.55
CA ASN A 1013 9.84 -7.87 -19.62
C ASN A 1013 11.34 -7.74 -19.30
N TYR A 1014 11.74 -6.60 -18.72
CA TYR A 1014 13.09 -6.45 -18.19
C TYR A 1014 13.39 -7.51 -17.13
N GLN A 1015 12.47 -7.72 -16.18
CA GLN A 1015 12.62 -8.73 -15.15
C GLN A 1015 12.70 -10.15 -15.74
N ALA A 1016 11.85 -10.49 -16.70
CA ALA A 1016 11.87 -11.76 -17.41
C ALA A 1016 13.23 -11.99 -18.09
N SER A 1017 13.80 -10.97 -18.73
CA SER A 1017 15.11 -11.09 -19.40
C SER A 1017 16.25 -11.44 -18.44
N VAL A 1018 16.19 -10.97 -17.18
CA VAL A 1018 17.25 -11.19 -16.19
C VAL A 1018 17.04 -12.38 -15.28
N THR A 1019 15.79 -12.84 -15.05
CA THR A 1019 15.49 -13.97 -14.15
C THR A 1019 14.88 -15.20 -14.81
N LEU A 1020 14.26 -15.06 -15.98
CA LEU A 1020 13.60 -16.18 -16.67
C LEU A 1020 14.47 -16.71 -17.81
N VAL A 1021 14.86 -15.83 -18.73
CA VAL A 1021 15.45 -16.19 -20.03
C VAL A 1021 16.97 -16.39 -19.96
N ASN A 1022 17.65 -15.77 -19.01
CA ASN A 1022 19.11 -15.81 -18.90
C ASN A 1022 19.65 -17.23 -18.65
N ASN A 1023 20.96 -17.43 -18.87
CA ASN A 1023 21.60 -18.71 -18.58
C ASN A 1023 21.41 -19.08 -17.11
N ARG A 1024 20.85 -20.27 -16.88
CA ARG A 1024 20.48 -20.80 -15.55
C ARG A 1024 19.34 -20.01 -14.88
N GLY A 1025 18.63 -19.18 -15.64
CA GLY A 1025 17.35 -18.59 -15.26
C GLY A 1025 16.25 -19.66 -15.15
N LEU A 1026 15.06 -19.23 -14.75
CA LEU A 1026 13.98 -20.15 -14.43
C LEU A 1026 13.52 -20.99 -15.63
N VAL A 1027 13.48 -20.44 -16.85
CA VAL A 1027 13.10 -21.20 -18.07
C VAL A 1027 14.12 -22.30 -18.37
N HIS A 1028 15.42 -21.98 -18.31
CA HIS A 1028 16.49 -22.97 -18.51
C HIS A 1028 16.46 -24.09 -17.45
N ARG A 1029 15.98 -23.79 -16.23
CA ARG A 1029 15.82 -24.76 -15.15
C ARG A 1029 14.56 -25.61 -15.27
N ILE A 1030 13.44 -25.04 -15.69
CA ILE A 1030 12.14 -25.72 -15.81
C ILE A 1030 12.15 -26.70 -16.99
N TRP A 1031 12.60 -26.27 -18.16
CA TRP A 1031 12.65 -27.12 -19.35
C TRP A 1031 14.03 -27.77 -19.53
N ALA A 1032 14.05 -28.89 -20.25
CA ALA A 1032 15.21 -29.75 -20.42
C ALA A 1032 16.19 -29.25 -21.51
N PHE A 1033 15.88 -28.18 -22.24
CA PHE A 1033 16.76 -27.66 -23.30
C PHE A 1033 18.15 -27.32 -22.78
N ASP A 1034 19.21 -27.66 -23.51
CA ASP A 1034 20.50 -26.99 -23.29
C ASP A 1034 20.33 -25.48 -23.52
N TYR A 1035 21.09 -24.64 -22.81
CA TYR A 1035 20.90 -23.18 -22.93
C TYR A 1035 21.07 -22.69 -24.37
N ASP A 1036 22.11 -23.15 -25.06
CA ASP A 1036 22.36 -22.79 -26.46
C ASP A 1036 21.23 -23.28 -27.38
N GLU A 1037 20.59 -24.40 -27.05
CA GLU A 1037 19.44 -24.91 -27.80
C GLU A 1037 18.18 -24.09 -27.51
N PHE A 1038 17.99 -23.66 -26.26
CA PHE A 1038 16.92 -22.72 -25.91
C PHE A 1038 17.07 -21.37 -26.63
N LEU A 1039 18.30 -20.86 -26.79
CA LEU A 1039 18.55 -19.68 -27.61
C LEU A 1039 18.19 -19.93 -29.08
N LYS A 1040 18.53 -21.09 -29.65
CA LYS A 1040 18.09 -21.48 -31.01
C LYS A 1040 16.57 -21.57 -31.12
N VAL A 1041 15.86 -22.02 -30.08
CA VAL A 1041 14.38 -21.99 -30.05
C VAL A 1041 13.88 -20.54 -30.15
N CYS A 1042 14.46 -19.62 -29.36
CA CYS A 1042 14.10 -18.20 -29.39
C CYS A 1042 14.38 -17.56 -30.76
N ASP A 1043 15.50 -17.90 -31.39
CA ASP A 1043 15.87 -17.45 -32.74
C ASP A 1043 14.90 -18.01 -33.78
N TYR A 1044 14.61 -19.31 -33.72
CA TYR A 1044 13.63 -19.96 -34.59
C TYR A 1044 12.26 -19.28 -34.51
N ILE A 1045 11.77 -19.00 -33.30
CA ILE A 1045 10.50 -18.29 -33.09
C ILE A 1045 10.58 -16.88 -33.69
N SER A 1046 11.65 -16.15 -33.41
CA SER A 1046 11.83 -14.77 -33.89
C SER A 1046 11.93 -14.67 -35.42
N MET A 1047 12.60 -15.63 -36.06
CA MET A 1047 12.76 -15.68 -37.53
C MET A 1047 11.47 -16.10 -38.25
N ASN A 1048 10.63 -16.89 -37.59
CA ASN A 1048 9.35 -17.35 -38.14
C ASN A 1048 8.15 -16.50 -37.68
N TYR A 1049 8.37 -15.48 -36.85
CA TYR A 1049 7.33 -14.56 -36.44
C TYR A 1049 6.81 -13.77 -37.65
N LYS A 1050 5.49 -13.75 -37.79
CA LYS A 1050 4.78 -12.92 -38.75
C LYS A 1050 3.65 -12.22 -38.03
N PHE A 1051 3.57 -10.91 -38.16
CA PHE A 1051 2.45 -10.15 -37.62
C PHE A 1051 1.17 -10.54 -38.36
N VAL A 1052 0.15 -10.97 -37.63
CA VAL A 1052 -1.17 -11.33 -38.14
C VAL A 1052 -2.24 -10.58 -37.34
N LEU A 1053 -3.38 -10.28 -37.97
CA LEU A 1053 -4.51 -9.70 -37.24
C LEU A 1053 -5.15 -10.75 -36.32
N LEU A 1054 -5.98 -10.30 -35.38
CA LEU A 1054 -6.58 -11.21 -34.42
C LEU A 1054 -7.55 -12.23 -35.06
N PRO A 1055 -8.38 -11.87 -36.06
CA PRO A 1055 -9.20 -12.85 -36.78
C PRO A 1055 -8.38 -13.94 -37.48
N ASP A 1056 -7.19 -13.58 -37.96
CA ASP A 1056 -6.26 -14.49 -38.65
C ASP A 1056 -5.37 -15.28 -37.67
N PHE A 1057 -5.58 -15.13 -36.35
CA PHE A 1057 -4.82 -15.84 -35.32
C PHE A 1057 -5.17 -17.34 -35.28
N ILE A 1058 -6.38 -17.69 -35.71
CA ILE A 1058 -6.84 -19.06 -35.89
C ILE A 1058 -6.75 -19.43 -37.37
N SER A 1059 -6.55 -20.72 -37.66
CA SER A 1059 -6.50 -21.18 -39.05
C SER A 1059 -7.86 -21.01 -39.75
N ASP A 1060 -7.87 -20.48 -40.97
CA ASP A 1060 -9.06 -20.39 -41.82
C ASP A 1060 -9.77 -21.73 -42.01
N THR A 1061 -9.01 -22.83 -41.96
CA THR A 1061 -9.55 -24.20 -42.07
C THR A 1061 -10.47 -24.58 -40.90
N MET A 1062 -10.43 -23.82 -39.80
CA MET A 1062 -11.25 -23.99 -38.60
C MET A 1062 -12.47 -23.06 -38.58
N SER A 1063 -12.89 -22.52 -39.73
CA SER A 1063 -14.16 -21.80 -39.84
C SER A 1063 -15.38 -22.75 -39.85
N PRO A 1064 -16.57 -22.30 -39.43
CA PRO A 1064 -17.81 -23.08 -39.52
C PRO A 1064 -18.09 -23.60 -40.95
N GLU A 1065 -17.83 -22.77 -41.97
CA GLU A 1065 -18.08 -23.09 -43.37
C GLU A 1065 -17.20 -24.24 -43.86
N ASN A 1066 -15.90 -24.19 -43.55
CA ASN A 1066 -14.93 -25.22 -43.95
C ASN A 1066 -15.19 -26.56 -43.23
N ASN A 1067 -15.82 -26.51 -42.06
CA ASN A 1067 -16.20 -27.68 -41.27
C ASN A 1067 -17.65 -28.13 -41.50
N LYS A 1068 -18.38 -27.46 -42.40
CA LYS A 1068 -19.76 -27.76 -42.77
C LYS A 1068 -20.71 -27.78 -41.55
N ARG A 1069 -20.53 -26.82 -40.65
CA ARG A 1069 -21.35 -26.63 -39.44
C ARG A 1069 -21.98 -25.25 -39.45
N SER A 1070 -23.11 -25.10 -38.76
CA SER A 1070 -23.63 -23.77 -38.44
C SER A 1070 -22.76 -23.09 -37.38
N GLY A 1071 -22.83 -21.75 -37.27
CA GLY A 1071 -22.09 -21.01 -36.24
C GLY A 1071 -22.42 -21.45 -34.81
N GLU A 1072 -23.68 -21.77 -34.52
CA GLU A 1072 -24.12 -22.24 -33.20
C GLU A 1072 -23.59 -23.65 -32.86
N GLU A 1073 -23.56 -24.55 -33.84
CA GLU A 1073 -22.95 -25.87 -33.65
C GLU A 1073 -21.44 -25.76 -33.46
N TRP A 1074 -20.79 -24.87 -34.22
CA TRP A 1074 -19.35 -24.68 -34.13
C TRP A 1074 -18.94 -24.06 -32.81
N ASP A 1075 -19.70 -23.11 -32.26
CA ASP A 1075 -19.43 -22.52 -30.95
C ASP A 1075 -19.42 -23.56 -29.82
N LYS A 1076 -20.25 -24.60 -29.91
CA LYS A 1076 -20.26 -25.69 -28.93
C LYS A 1076 -19.00 -26.56 -28.98
N ILE A 1077 -18.33 -26.61 -30.13
CA ILE A 1077 -17.17 -27.49 -30.39
C ILE A 1077 -15.86 -26.73 -30.27
N TYR A 1078 -15.77 -25.55 -30.89
CA TYR A 1078 -14.57 -24.73 -31.02
C TYR A 1078 -14.87 -23.27 -30.62
N PRO A 1079 -15.12 -23.00 -29.32
CA PRO A 1079 -15.61 -21.72 -28.81
C PRO A 1079 -14.74 -20.50 -29.15
N ILE A 1080 -13.43 -20.72 -29.26
CA ILE A 1080 -12.46 -19.64 -29.52
C ILE A 1080 -12.80 -18.85 -30.78
N TYR A 1081 -13.33 -19.51 -31.83
CA TYR A 1081 -13.69 -18.85 -33.09
C TYR A 1081 -14.67 -17.71 -32.88
N HIS A 1082 -15.69 -17.90 -32.03
CA HIS A 1082 -16.67 -16.85 -31.79
C HIS A 1082 -16.11 -15.80 -30.82
N ASP A 1083 -15.53 -16.24 -29.70
CA ASP A 1083 -15.16 -15.32 -28.61
C ASP A 1083 -14.03 -14.37 -29.02
N ILE A 1084 -13.04 -14.86 -29.78
CA ILE A 1084 -11.94 -14.03 -30.29
C ILE A 1084 -12.44 -12.96 -31.27
N ASN A 1085 -13.37 -13.31 -32.16
CA ASN A 1085 -13.91 -12.43 -33.18
C ASN A 1085 -14.82 -11.36 -32.58
N THR A 1086 -15.67 -11.73 -31.62
CA THR A 1086 -16.52 -10.77 -30.90
C THR A 1086 -15.67 -9.81 -30.07
N PHE A 1087 -14.65 -10.31 -29.36
CA PHE A 1087 -13.70 -9.48 -28.63
C PHE A 1087 -12.95 -8.51 -29.56
N TRP A 1088 -12.45 -9.01 -30.69
CA TRP A 1088 -11.79 -8.20 -31.72
C TRP A 1088 -12.67 -7.02 -32.17
N MET A 1089 -13.95 -7.28 -32.49
CA MET A 1089 -14.87 -6.26 -32.96
C MET A 1089 -15.07 -5.15 -31.93
N ILE A 1090 -15.16 -5.50 -30.63
CA ILE A 1090 -15.32 -4.54 -29.54
C ILE A 1090 -14.08 -3.63 -29.44
N ILE A 1091 -12.88 -4.22 -29.43
CA ILE A 1091 -11.61 -3.45 -29.37
C ILE A 1091 -11.46 -2.56 -30.60
N ARG A 1092 -11.75 -3.09 -31.79
CA ARG A 1092 -11.68 -2.35 -33.04
C ARG A 1092 -12.64 -1.17 -33.06
N LYS A 1093 -13.88 -1.35 -32.60
CA LYS A 1093 -14.88 -0.28 -32.46
C LYS A 1093 -14.40 0.81 -31.50
N TYR A 1094 -13.83 0.43 -30.35
CA TYR A 1094 -13.31 1.39 -29.37
C TYR A 1094 -12.19 2.27 -29.94
N VAL A 1095 -11.23 1.66 -30.66
CA VAL A 1095 -10.13 2.36 -31.33
C VAL A 1095 -10.64 3.23 -32.49
N THR A 1096 -11.54 2.70 -33.31
CA THR A 1096 -12.20 3.42 -34.42
C THR A 1096 -12.81 4.73 -33.92
N ASN A 1097 -13.66 4.66 -32.89
CA ASN A 1097 -14.33 5.82 -32.32
C ASN A 1097 -13.33 6.83 -31.75
N PHE A 1098 -12.23 6.37 -31.14
CA PHE A 1098 -11.18 7.26 -30.64
C PHE A 1098 -10.60 8.14 -31.77
N PHE A 1099 -10.31 7.57 -32.95
CA PHE A 1099 -9.79 8.34 -34.08
C PHE A 1099 -10.82 9.31 -34.65
N GLU A 1100 -12.07 8.88 -34.82
CA GLU A 1100 -13.17 9.74 -35.30
C GLU A 1100 -13.40 10.94 -34.37
N ILE A 1101 -13.32 10.74 -33.05
CA ILE A 1101 -13.53 11.78 -32.05
C ILE A 1101 -12.36 12.78 -32.02
N ASN A 1102 -11.12 12.30 -31.91
CA ASN A 1102 -9.97 13.14 -31.57
C ASN A 1102 -9.29 13.76 -32.80
N TYR A 1103 -9.35 13.11 -33.96
CA TYR A 1103 -8.68 13.56 -35.18
C TYR A 1103 -9.65 14.06 -36.26
N LYS A 1104 -10.97 14.00 -36.01
CA LYS A 1104 -12.03 14.41 -36.95
C LYS A 1104 -11.88 13.79 -38.36
N VAL A 1105 -11.22 12.65 -38.44
CA VAL A 1105 -11.06 11.89 -39.68
C VAL A 1105 -12.31 11.07 -39.91
N ASN A 1106 -12.81 11.13 -41.14
CA ASN A 1106 -13.80 10.18 -41.61
C ASN A 1106 -13.06 8.95 -42.11
N ILE A 1107 -13.28 7.79 -41.48
CA ILE A 1107 -12.64 6.53 -41.85
C ILE A 1107 -12.91 6.16 -43.32
N LYS A 1108 -13.97 6.71 -43.93
CA LYS A 1108 -14.25 6.54 -45.37
C LYS A 1108 -13.23 7.19 -46.29
N ASN A 1109 -12.55 8.26 -45.85
CA ASN A 1109 -11.51 8.91 -46.64
C ASN A 1109 -10.16 8.18 -46.53
N ASP A 1110 -9.99 7.37 -45.47
CA ASP A 1110 -8.86 6.45 -45.20
C ASP A 1110 -7.45 7.09 -45.13
N ASP A 1111 -7.38 8.42 -45.09
CA ASP A 1111 -6.15 9.17 -44.91
C ASP A 1111 -5.63 9.09 -43.46
N LEU A 1112 -4.32 8.89 -43.29
CA LEU A 1112 -3.67 8.99 -41.99
C LEU A 1112 -3.66 10.45 -41.47
N PRO A 1113 -3.81 10.68 -40.14
CA PRO A 1113 -3.66 12.00 -39.56
C PRO A 1113 -2.28 12.61 -39.86
N THR A 1114 -2.21 13.93 -40.08
CA THR A 1114 -0.97 14.66 -40.41
C THR A 1114 -0.05 14.90 -39.20
N ASP A 1115 -0.11 14.02 -38.20
CA ASP A 1115 0.62 14.14 -36.93
C ASP A 1115 2.00 13.48 -37.05
N LEU A 1116 3.07 14.27 -36.84
CA LEU A 1116 4.45 13.79 -36.94
C LEU A 1116 4.78 12.73 -35.87
N HIS A 1117 4.31 12.92 -34.64
CA HIS A 1117 4.55 11.97 -33.54
C HIS A 1117 3.84 10.65 -33.80
N MET A 1118 2.63 10.71 -34.37
CA MET A 1118 1.91 9.51 -34.78
C MET A 1118 2.61 8.80 -35.93
N LYS A 1119 3.13 9.54 -36.92
CA LYS A 1119 3.89 8.94 -38.02
C LYS A 1119 5.15 8.22 -37.51
N ASP A 1120 5.92 8.86 -36.64
CA ASP A 1120 7.11 8.26 -36.04
C ASP A 1120 6.75 7.01 -35.20
N PHE A 1121 5.64 7.05 -34.47
CA PHE A 1121 5.09 5.89 -33.76
C PHE A 1121 4.74 4.74 -34.71
N ILE A 1122 4.03 5.02 -35.81
CA ILE A 1122 3.66 4.03 -36.83
C ILE A 1122 4.90 3.42 -37.47
N ASP A 1123 5.87 4.24 -37.87
CA ASP A 1123 7.10 3.81 -38.52
C ASP A 1123 7.92 2.88 -37.61
N GLU A 1124 8.01 3.20 -36.31
CA GLU A 1124 8.72 2.35 -35.35
C GLU A 1124 7.98 1.03 -35.09
N ILE A 1125 6.64 1.03 -35.00
CA ILE A 1125 5.84 -0.21 -34.91
C ILE A 1125 6.06 -1.09 -36.15
N CYS A 1126 6.00 -0.51 -37.35
CA CYS A 1126 6.19 -1.25 -38.60
C CYS A 1126 7.58 -1.89 -38.65
N LYS A 1127 8.61 -1.14 -38.26
CA LYS A 1127 9.99 -1.61 -38.19
C LYS A 1127 10.19 -2.75 -37.20
N GLN A 1128 9.63 -2.64 -35.99
CA GLN A 1128 9.81 -3.67 -34.95
C GLN A 1128 9.01 -4.96 -35.23
N LEU A 1129 7.84 -4.85 -35.86
CA LEU A 1129 6.95 -5.98 -36.13
C LEU A 1129 7.08 -6.56 -37.54
N GLY A 1130 7.92 -5.95 -38.40
CA GLY A 1130 8.12 -6.40 -39.79
C GLY A 1130 6.89 -6.19 -40.68
N ILE A 1131 6.13 -5.11 -40.46
CA ILE A 1131 4.96 -4.74 -41.27
C ILE A 1131 5.46 -3.89 -42.45
N GLU A 1132 4.97 -4.16 -43.67
CA GLU A 1132 5.31 -3.43 -44.91
C GLU A 1132 4.72 -2.00 -44.95
N GLY A 1133 5.04 -1.17 -43.96
CA GLY A 1133 4.51 0.18 -43.79
C GLY A 1133 2.98 0.23 -43.60
N ILE A 1134 2.48 1.36 -43.11
CA ILE A 1134 1.04 1.61 -42.99
C ILE A 1134 0.75 2.95 -43.64
N THR A 1135 -0.10 2.93 -44.68
CA THR A 1135 -0.48 4.14 -45.43
C THR A 1135 -1.95 4.50 -45.27
N SER A 1136 -2.76 3.61 -44.69
CA SER A 1136 -4.18 3.81 -44.45
C SER A 1136 -4.55 3.85 -42.97
N LEU A 1137 -5.53 4.69 -42.63
CA LEU A 1137 -6.03 4.78 -41.26
C LEU A 1137 -6.71 3.48 -40.81
N GLN A 1138 -7.45 2.82 -41.71
CA GLN A 1138 -8.10 1.54 -41.38
C GLN A 1138 -7.08 0.47 -40.99
N ARG A 1139 -5.98 0.36 -41.75
CA ARG A 1139 -4.92 -0.61 -41.43
C ARG A 1139 -4.22 -0.25 -40.11
N PHE A 1140 -4.02 1.04 -39.84
CA PHE A 1140 -3.46 1.47 -38.56
C PHE A 1140 -4.37 1.12 -37.38
N ILE A 1141 -5.68 1.36 -37.51
CA ILE A 1141 -6.68 0.95 -36.53
C ILE A 1141 -6.59 -0.55 -36.28
N ASP A 1142 -6.55 -1.37 -37.33
CA ASP A 1142 -6.44 -2.83 -37.18
C ASP A 1142 -5.15 -3.23 -36.45
N VAL A 1143 -4.00 -2.65 -36.81
CA VAL A 1143 -2.73 -2.93 -36.13
C VAL A 1143 -2.77 -2.54 -34.66
N LEU A 1144 -3.29 -1.35 -34.34
CA LEU A 1144 -3.39 -0.88 -32.96
C LEU A 1144 -4.38 -1.73 -32.15
N SER A 1145 -5.52 -2.08 -32.72
CA SER A 1145 -6.49 -2.99 -32.10
C SER A 1145 -5.89 -4.36 -31.84
N LYS A 1146 -5.03 -4.87 -32.73
CA LYS A 1146 -4.33 -6.14 -32.53
C LYS A 1146 -3.36 -6.04 -31.36
N LEU A 1147 -2.57 -4.98 -31.25
CA LEU A 1147 -1.65 -4.80 -30.12
C LEU A 1147 -2.37 -4.69 -28.76
N ILE A 1148 -3.50 -3.98 -28.72
CA ILE A 1148 -4.36 -3.91 -27.53
C ILE A 1148 -4.94 -5.30 -27.19
N ALA A 1149 -5.47 -6.02 -28.18
CA ALA A 1149 -6.02 -7.36 -27.97
C ALA A 1149 -4.94 -8.38 -27.60
N SER A 1150 -3.72 -8.24 -28.13
CA SER A 1150 -2.58 -9.06 -27.76
C SER A 1150 -2.19 -8.85 -26.30
N SER A 1151 -2.18 -7.59 -25.86
CA SER A 1151 -1.80 -7.22 -24.49
C SER A 1151 -2.85 -7.55 -23.44
N THR A 1152 -4.03 -8.01 -23.86
CA THR A 1152 -5.16 -8.32 -22.97
C THR A 1152 -5.62 -9.78 -23.20
N GLY A 1153 -6.50 -10.01 -24.17
CA GLY A 1153 -7.12 -11.31 -24.40
C GLY A 1153 -6.15 -12.41 -24.88
N VAL A 1154 -5.18 -12.11 -25.74
CA VAL A 1154 -4.18 -13.13 -26.14
C VAL A 1154 -3.28 -13.48 -24.97
N HIS A 1155 -2.77 -12.47 -24.24
CA HIS A 1155 -1.97 -12.67 -23.03
C HIS A 1155 -2.69 -13.55 -22.01
N GLU A 1156 -3.98 -13.32 -21.75
CA GLU A 1156 -4.81 -14.20 -20.91
C GLU A 1156 -4.91 -15.61 -21.49
N HIS A 1157 -5.21 -15.74 -22.79
CA HIS A 1157 -5.39 -17.05 -23.45
C HIS A 1157 -4.15 -17.95 -23.36
N VAL A 1158 -2.96 -17.38 -23.55
CA VAL A 1158 -1.69 -18.12 -23.56
C VAL A 1158 -0.98 -18.12 -22.20
N GLY A 1159 -1.39 -17.25 -21.28
CA GLY A 1159 -0.80 -17.07 -19.95
C GLY A 1159 -1.53 -17.79 -18.82
N GLN A 1160 -2.81 -18.13 -18.98
CA GLN A 1160 -3.60 -18.80 -17.93
C GLN A 1160 -3.31 -20.30 -17.84
N ILE A 1161 -2.13 -20.63 -17.31
CA ILE A 1161 -1.64 -22.01 -17.20
C ILE A 1161 -2.14 -22.72 -15.93
N SER A 1162 -2.72 -22.00 -14.97
CA SER A 1162 -3.23 -22.56 -13.71
C SER A 1162 -4.31 -23.63 -13.92
N ASP A 1163 -5.09 -23.52 -14.99
CA ASP A 1163 -6.08 -24.49 -15.47
C ASP A 1163 -5.51 -25.91 -15.60
N TYR A 1164 -4.20 -26.02 -15.80
CA TYR A 1164 -3.52 -27.26 -16.17
C TYR A 1164 -2.54 -27.76 -15.10
N MET A 1165 -2.35 -27.02 -14.00
CA MET A 1165 -1.29 -27.29 -13.01
C MET A 1165 -1.78 -27.93 -11.70
N LEU A 1166 -3.08 -28.17 -11.56
CA LEU A 1166 -3.64 -28.73 -10.33
C LEU A 1166 -3.18 -30.18 -10.08
N ASP A 1167 -3.07 -30.98 -11.15
CA ASP A 1167 -2.60 -32.36 -11.11
C ASP A 1167 -1.21 -32.47 -11.79
N PRO A 1168 -0.16 -32.93 -11.08
CA PRO A 1168 1.21 -33.02 -11.60
C PRO A 1168 1.38 -34.02 -12.75
N ARG A 1169 0.36 -34.82 -13.07
CA ARG A 1169 0.38 -35.79 -14.17
C ARG A 1169 -0.27 -35.25 -15.46
N PHE A 1170 -0.89 -34.06 -15.40
CA PHE A 1170 -1.59 -33.51 -16.56
C PHE A 1170 -0.61 -33.00 -17.61
N ILE A 1171 0.28 -32.08 -17.22
CA ILE A 1171 1.35 -31.54 -18.06
C ILE A 1171 2.71 -31.63 -17.36
N GLY A 1172 3.75 -31.85 -18.16
CA GLY A 1172 5.14 -31.98 -17.75
C GLY A 1172 6.02 -30.88 -18.31
N ALA A 1173 7.07 -30.47 -17.58
CA ALA A 1173 8.14 -29.68 -18.21
C ALA A 1173 9.34 -30.51 -18.65
N LYS A 1174 9.68 -31.63 -18.00
CA LYS A 1174 10.81 -32.50 -18.40
C LYS A 1174 10.31 -33.91 -18.68
N LEU A 1175 10.51 -34.37 -19.91
CA LEU A 1175 10.00 -35.66 -20.40
C LEU A 1175 11.00 -36.79 -20.16
N GLN A 1176 10.52 -37.94 -19.69
CA GLN A 1176 11.29 -39.16 -19.52
C GLN A 1176 10.45 -40.38 -19.90
N GLU A 1177 11.07 -41.37 -20.54
CA GLU A 1177 10.35 -42.52 -21.09
C GLU A 1177 9.65 -43.33 -20.00
N GLY A 1178 8.35 -43.58 -20.20
CA GLY A 1178 7.52 -44.32 -19.26
C GLY A 1178 7.18 -43.57 -17.97
N LYS A 1179 7.49 -42.27 -17.87
CA LYS A 1179 7.15 -41.44 -16.71
C LYS A 1179 6.14 -40.36 -17.06
N GLU A 1180 4.97 -40.45 -16.42
CA GLU A 1180 3.81 -39.60 -16.66
C GLU A 1180 3.54 -38.64 -15.49
N ILE A 1181 4.52 -38.46 -14.61
CA ILE A 1181 4.47 -37.54 -13.47
C ILE A 1181 5.79 -36.78 -13.35
N GLN A 1182 5.72 -35.52 -12.94
CA GLN A 1182 6.90 -34.70 -12.71
C GLN A 1182 7.60 -35.02 -11.40
N ASN A 1183 8.94 -34.87 -11.39
CA ASN A 1183 9.73 -34.95 -10.16
C ASN A 1183 9.52 -33.72 -9.26
N ILE A 1184 9.92 -33.82 -7.99
CA ILE A 1184 9.65 -32.81 -6.96
C ILE A 1184 10.20 -31.44 -7.36
N GLN A 1185 11.45 -31.39 -7.82
CA GLN A 1185 12.14 -30.16 -8.19
C GLN A 1185 11.44 -29.46 -9.37
N THR A 1186 11.14 -30.20 -10.44
CA THR A 1186 10.58 -29.66 -11.68
C THR A 1186 9.17 -29.16 -11.47
N TYR A 1187 8.33 -29.94 -10.77
CA TYR A 1187 6.97 -29.52 -10.44
C TYR A 1187 6.97 -28.26 -9.58
N THR A 1188 7.84 -28.20 -8.57
CA THR A 1188 8.01 -27.02 -7.70
C THR A 1188 8.43 -25.78 -8.50
N GLN A 1189 9.35 -25.91 -9.45
CA GLN A 1189 9.80 -24.77 -10.27
C GLN A 1189 8.69 -24.24 -11.19
N ILE A 1190 7.84 -25.12 -11.73
CA ILE A 1190 6.67 -24.71 -12.52
C ILE A 1190 5.64 -24.01 -11.64
N LEU A 1191 5.33 -24.54 -10.46
CA LEU A 1191 4.40 -23.89 -9.52
C LEU A 1191 4.91 -22.52 -9.09
N VAL A 1192 6.22 -22.38 -8.86
CA VAL A 1192 6.86 -21.07 -8.62
C VAL A 1192 6.62 -20.13 -9.79
N LEU A 1193 6.86 -20.57 -11.03
CA LEU A 1193 6.58 -19.77 -12.23
C LEU A 1193 5.11 -19.33 -12.26
N SER A 1194 4.17 -20.28 -12.11
CA SER A 1194 2.72 -19.99 -12.12
C SER A 1194 2.29 -18.98 -11.07
N VAL A 1195 2.87 -19.00 -9.87
CA VAL A 1195 2.53 -18.03 -8.82
C VAL A 1195 3.11 -16.65 -9.12
N VAL A 1196 4.37 -16.57 -9.57
CA VAL A 1196 5.01 -15.26 -9.81
C VAL A 1196 4.46 -14.55 -11.05
N THR A 1197 4.01 -15.31 -12.06
CA THR A 1197 3.35 -14.78 -13.27
C THR A 1197 1.83 -14.68 -13.13
N GLY A 1198 1.28 -14.97 -11.95
CA GLY A 1198 -0.15 -14.85 -11.64
C GLY A 1198 -0.46 -13.84 -10.54
N LEU A 1199 0.48 -12.93 -10.26
CA LEU A 1199 0.26 -11.84 -9.30
C LEU A 1199 -0.80 -10.90 -9.86
N ARG A 1200 -1.78 -10.51 -9.03
CA ARG A 1200 -2.89 -9.66 -9.50
C ARG A 1200 -2.41 -8.31 -10.02
N MET A 1201 -2.70 -8.03 -11.29
CA MET A 1201 -2.56 -6.72 -11.91
C MET A 1201 -3.94 -6.12 -12.22
N PRO A 1202 -4.01 -4.82 -12.58
CA PRO A 1202 -5.27 -4.17 -12.88
C PRO A 1202 -6.04 -4.87 -14.01
N GLY A 1203 -7.30 -5.19 -13.75
CA GLY A 1203 -8.15 -5.87 -14.72
C GLY A 1203 -8.63 -4.94 -15.84
N LEU A 1204 -8.94 -5.52 -17.00
CA LEU A 1204 -9.53 -4.80 -18.13
C LEU A 1204 -10.88 -4.14 -17.75
N LEU A 1205 -11.63 -4.75 -16.83
CA LEU A 1205 -12.91 -4.25 -16.34
C LEU A 1205 -12.82 -3.19 -15.23
N GLU A 1206 -11.64 -2.81 -14.74
CA GLU A 1206 -11.49 -1.70 -13.77
C GLU A 1206 -11.74 -0.30 -14.36
N ASP A 1207 -11.88 0.72 -13.51
CA ASP A 1207 -12.13 2.10 -13.95
C ASP A 1207 -10.84 2.83 -14.35
N TRP A 1208 -10.76 3.20 -15.63
CA TRP A 1208 -9.66 3.95 -16.26
C TRP A 1208 -10.06 5.37 -16.68
N SER A 1209 -11.27 5.82 -16.32
CA SER A 1209 -11.83 7.10 -16.76
C SER A 1209 -10.99 8.31 -16.34
N HIS A 1210 -10.17 8.19 -15.29
CA HIS A 1210 -9.27 9.24 -14.82
C HIS A 1210 -8.14 9.56 -15.82
N LEU A 1211 -7.80 8.65 -16.73
CA LEU A 1211 -6.81 8.87 -17.79
C LEU A 1211 -7.39 9.60 -19.01
N ILE A 1212 -8.72 9.78 -19.08
CA ILE A 1212 -9.36 10.49 -20.20
C ILE A 1212 -9.10 11.99 -20.09
N GLU A 1213 -8.69 12.61 -21.19
CA GLU A 1213 -8.29 14.03 -21.23
C GLU A 1213 -9.46 14.97 -21.02
N ARG A 1214 -9.34 15.88 -20.05
CA ARG A 1214 -10.35 16.92 -19.77
C ARG A 1214 -10.24 18.09 -20.75
N ASN A 1215 -10.34 17.80 -22.04
CA ASN A 1215 -10.36 18.76 -23.13
C ASN A 1215 -11.76 18.88 -23.76
N GLN A 1216 -11.88 19.58 -24.89
CA GLN A 1216 -13.15 19.76 -25.60
C GLN A 1216 -13.82 18.44 -26.08
N TYR A 1217 -13.07 17.34 -26.15
CA TYR A 1217 -13.55 16.02 -26.56
C TYR A 1217 -13.84 15.10 -25.37
N TYR A 1218 -13.63 15.56 -24.12
CA TYR A 1218 -13.78 14.76 -22.90
C TYR A 1218 -15.08 13.97 -22.85
N SER A 1219 -16.23 14.63 -23.05
CA SER A 1219 -17.55 13.98 -22.95
C SER A 1219 -17.73 12.86 -23.97
N LYS A 1220 -17.25 13.04 -25.21
CA LYS A 1220 -17.34 12.02 -26.26
C LYS A 1220 -16.38 10.85 -26.02
N ASN A 1221 -15.16 11.15 -25.55
CA ASN A 1221 -14.20 10.11 -25.20
C ASN A 1221 -14.66 9.30 -23.98
N LEU A 1222 -15.29 9.95 -23.00
CA LEU A 1222 -15.91 9.28 -21.86
C LEU A 1222 -17.08 8.39 -22.32
N GLU A 1223 -17.94 8.86 -23.20
CA GLU A 1223 -19.02 8.04 -23.78
C GLU A 1223 -18.50 6.83 -24.56
N ASN A 1224 -17.43 7.01 -25.35
CA ASN A 1224 -16.77 5.91 -26.06
C ASN A 1224 -16.20 4.87 -25.07
N TYR A 1225 -15.55 5.34 -24.01
CA TYR A 1225 -15.04 4.48 -22.94
C TYR A 1225 -16.18 3.72 -22.23
N GLU A 1226 -17.25 4.39 -21.80
CA GLU A 1226 -18.39 3.73 -21.14
C GLU A 1226 -19.06 2.70 -22.06
N THR A 1227 -19.18 3.00 -23.36
CA THR A 1227 -19.68 2.03 -24.35
C THR A 1227 -18.77 0.81 -24.45
N PHE A 1228 -17.45 1.02 -24.52
CA PHE A 1228 -16.48 -0.08 -24.52
C PHE A 1228 -16.58 -0.94 -23.26
N LYS A 1229 -16.73 -0.33 -22.08
CA LYS A 1229 -16.92 -1.05 -20.81
C LYS A 1229 -18.21 -1.85 -20.80
N GLN A 1230 -19.29 -1.31 -21.35
CA GLN A 1230 -20.56 -2.01 -21.43
C GLN A 1230 -20.49 -3.18 -22.41
N ASP A 1231 -19.94 -2.98 -23.61
CA ASP A 1231 -19.75 -4.01 -24.61
C ASP A 1231 -18.93 -5.21 -24.06
N LEU A 1232 -17.88 -4.94 -23.27
CA LEU A 1232 -17.09 -5.99 -22.59
C LEU A 1232 -17.88 -6.73 -21.50
N LYS A 1233 -18.70 -6.03 -20.72
CA LYS A 1233 -19.57 -6.68 -19.71
C LYS A 1233 -20.62 -7.56 -20.37
N ASP A 1234 -21.18 -7.11 -21.49
CA ASP A 1234 -22.16 -7.87 -22.26
C ASP A 1234 -21.52 -9.11 -22.88
N LEU A 1235 -20.29 -8.99 -23.43
CA LEU A 1235 -19.52 -10.16 -23.89
C LEU A 1235 -19.24 -11.15 -22.77
N SER A 1236 -18.85 -10.67 -21.58
CA SER A 1236 -18.59 -11.52 -20.42
C SER A 1236 -19.83 -12.34 -20.02
N LYS A 1237 -20.99 -11.67 -19.98
CA LYS A 1237 -22.28 -12.31 -19.69
C LYS A 1237 -22.67 -13.32 -20.78
N ASP A 1238 -22.52 -12.94 -22.04
CA ASP A 1238 -22.82 -13.81 -23.18
C ASP A 1238 -21.96 -15.09 -23.19
N ILE A 1239 -20.65 -14.96 -22.91
CA ILE A 1239 -19.75 -16.11 -22.76
C ILE A 1239 -20.20 -17.01 -21.59
N ASP A 1240 -20.59 -16.44 -20.45
CA ASP A 1240 -21.09 -17.22 -19.31
C ASP A 1240 -22.39 -17.96 -19.63
N ASP A 1241 -23.28 -17.35 -20.42
CA ASP A 1241 -24.52 -17.98 -20.87
C ASP A 1241 -24.25 -19.09 -21.90
N ARG A 1242 -23.34 -18.87 -22.85
CA ARG A 1242 -22.95 -19.89 -23.84
C ARG A 1242 -22.18 -21.06 -23.21
N ASN A 1243 -21.34 -20.81 -22.22
CA ASN A 1243 -20.64 -21.86 -21.47
C ASN A 1243 -21.57 -22.86 -20.77
N LYS A 1244 -22.84 -22.51 -20.53
CA LYS A 1244 -23.86 -23.47 -20.00
C LYS A 1244 -24.30 -24.51 -21.02
N ILE A 1245 -24.13 -24.25 -22.32
CA ILE A 1245 -24.61 -25.11 -23.41
C ILE A 1245 -23.50 -25.61 -24.34
N ARG A 1246 -22.27 -25.10 -24.21
CA ARG A 1246 -21.07 -25.58 -24.92
C ARG A 1246 -20.69 -26.98 -24.44
N ASN A 1247 -19.99 -27.74 -25.29
CA ASN A 1247 -19.49 -29.07 -24.90
C ASN A 1247 -18.45 -28.96 -23.78
N TYR A 1248 -17.65 -27.89 -23.82
CA TYR A 1248 -16.67 -27.53 -22.80
C TYR A 1248 -16.74 -26.03 -22.53
N PRO A 1249 -16.66 -25.59 -21.27
CA PRO A 1249 -16.55 -24.17 -20.96
C PRO A 1249 -15.23 -23.61 -21.49
N PHE A 1250 -15.28 -22.39 -22.02
CA PHE A 1250 -14.11 -21.66 -22.53
C PHE A 1250 -14.12 -20.23 -21.97
N GLN A 1251 -13.02 -19.83 -21.33
CA GLN A 1251 -12.95 -18.57 -20.58
C GLN A 1251 -11.79 -17.66 -21.01
N SER A 1252 -10.92 -18.08 -21.93
CA SER A 1252 -9.73 -17.32 -22.33
C SER A 1252 -10.04 -15.92 -22.86
N PHE A 1253 -11.18 -15.75 -23.53
CA PHE A 1253 -11.64 -14.46 -24.05
C PHE A 1253 -12.78 -13.83 -23.22
N ASN A 1254 -12.95 -14.24 -21.97
CA ASN A 1254 -13.93 -13.64 -21.06
C ASN A 1254 -13.34 -12.40 -20.35
N PRO A 1255 -13.86 -11.17 -20.59
CA PRO A 1255 -13.26 -9.93 -20.07
C PRO A 1255 -13.16 -9.83 -18.55
N LYS A 1256 -13.91 -10.63 -17.79
CA LYS A 1256 -13.86 -10.60 -16.32
C LYS A 1256 -12.58 -11.20 -15.71
N TYR A 1257 -11.82 -11.96 -16.51
CA TYR A 1257 -10.55 -12.57 -16.11
C TYR A 1257 -9.33 -11.84 -16.69
N MET A 1258 -9.50 -11.06 -17.77
CA MET A 1258 -8.39 -10.41 -18.46
C MET A 1258 -7.77 -9.26 -17.66
N GLU A 1259 -6.44 -9.23 -17.66
CA GLU A 1259 -5.65 -8.05 -17.30
C GLU A 1259 -5.75 -6.95 -18.36
N CYS A 1260 -5.39 -5.72 -17.98
CA CYS A 1260 -5.37 -4.58 -18.91
C CYS A 1260 -4.15 -4.55 -19.84
N SER A 1261 -3.06 -5.26 -19.52
CA SER A 1261 -1.77 -5.19 -20.22
C SER A 1261 -0.94 -6.46 -19.97
N THR A 1262 0.18 -6.61 -20.68
CA THR A 1262 1.21 -7.63 -20.37
C THR A 1262 1.99 -7.24 -19.12
N SER A 1263 1.38 -7.38 -17.94
CA SER A 1263 1.90 -6.84 -16.67
C SER A 1263 2.52 -7.85 -15.70
N VAL A 1264 2.44 -9.16 -15.99
CA VAL A 1264 2.90 -10.28 -15.14
C VAL A 1264 3.68 -11.36 -15.89
#